data_AF-A0A933Q6Q7-F1
#
_entry.id   AF-A0A933Q6Q7-F1
#
_cell.length_a   1.000
_cell.length_b   1.000
_cell.length_c   1.000
_cell.angle_alpha   90.00
_cell.angle_beta   90.00
_cell.angle_gamma   90.00
#
_symmetry.space_group_name_H-M   'P 1'
#
loop_
_entity.id
_entity.type
_entity.pdbx_description
1 polymer ?
#
loop_
_entity_poly.entity_id
_entity_poly.type
_entity_poly.pdbx_seq_one_letter_code
_entity_poly.pdbx_strand_id
1 'polypeptide(L)'
;MTRLREIPYNYTSFSDREIVIRLLGDEAWRVLDRLRAERVTGRSARMLYEVLGDIWVVQRNPYLEDDLLDNPGRREALIGALRHRLAEIEKRRQGNESVAQLLAAAHVAVERFAASFAATAELRAKVLRALSKHTRRDNICFDGLSRVAHVTDATDWRVEHPFVVLCPDTEDEIPGLVKDCIALGLTIIPRGGGTGYTGGAVPLTPNSVVINTEKLDRLAVVERLTLPGTAQPHATIHCGAGVVTRRVMEAAEEAGLVFAVDPTSADASCIGGNIAMNAGGKKAVLWGTALDNLASWKMVGPDGNWLEVERLEHNLGKIHDQALAKFRLRRSDSETGKALSEEILEVPGSRFRKTGLGKDVTDKFLAGLPGVQKEGCDGIITSARFILHRLPPVARTVCLEFFGQVREAVPSIVEIKDYLDRRPGGAILAGLEHLDERYVKAVGYATKAKRHGRPKMVLLGDIVGEDETAVMQAASAVVKIANARGGEGFIAVSSEARKTFWLDRARTAAIARHTNAFKINEDVVIPLARMGDYCDGIERINIELSIKNKLRLCEALAEFLQDELPLHAGDANLDAAELIGDRREQALELIEAVRGRWQWLLDNLDSPSPQPSPIEGEGATPPLPPRGGGAGGEGETLFHRLQDYSLRVSWKRELKPQLEDIFDGTLFRPVLDRIEGIHREILRGRVFVALHMHAGDGNVHTNLPVNSDHYEMLQEANAAVDRIMALARSLGGVISGEHGIGITKLDYLDPEEIAPFVDYKNRIDPEGRFNKGKLLPGANLGNAYTPSFSLLGVESLILEQSEIGNIAASVKDCLRCGKCKPVCSTHVPRANLLYSPRNKILGTGLLVEAFLYEEQTRRGVSLAHFDEFNDIADHCTICHRCVKPCPVDIDYGDVSVAMRNFLREQGRKKFVPAKAAAMAFLTLKDPATIKLMRKGMIEWGYKAQRAGYRLAKWSGLAGRSTRRPDATLGSPSLKTQVIHFINRPMPGRLPKRTSRALLDIEDAAIVPVIRDAQKVTEDSDAVFYFPGCGSERLFSQVGLATQAMLFELGAQTVLPPGYLCCGYPQTAAGEADEGQKITTDNRVLFHRVANTLNYLDIKTVIVSCGTCMDQLQKYEFGKIFPGCRLLDIHEYLMEKGVKLDGVKGVRYLYHQPCHDPMRVHNGTKVAEKLLGSRVDLNDRCCGEAGTLAVARPDVSTQVRFRKQEEIERGIARFPGDDPVKLLTSCPSCLQGLHRYADDTGTDADYIVVELAKHLLGPDWMENYVARANAGGIERVLL
;
A
#
# COMPACT_ATOMS: atom_id res chain seq x y z
N MET A 1 -29.92 -14.58 14.31
CA MET A 1 -28.96 -14.38 13.21
C MET A 1 -29.00 -15.59 12.29
N THR A 2 -29.62 -15.43 11.12
CA THR A 2 -29.61 -16.42 10.04
C THR A 2 -28.16 -16.59 9.57
N ARG A 3 -27.66 -17.82 9.48
CA ARG A 3 -26.34 -18.09 8.90
C ARG A 3 -26.34 -17.53 7.46
N LEU A 4 -25.49 -16.55 7.16
CA LEU A 4 -25.38 -15.96 5.82
C LEU A 4 -24.94 -17.01 4.77
N ARG A 5 -24.27 -18.09 5.20
CA ARG A 5 -23.73 -19.18 4.36
C ARG A 5 -23.85 -20.53 5.05
N GLU A 6 -24.07 -21.59 4.29
CA GLU A 6 -24.18 -22.97 4.79
C GLU A 6 -22.83 -23.70 4.80
N ILE A 7 -21.94 -23.40 3.84
CA ILE A 7 -20.58 -23.91 3.82
C ILE A 7 -19.75 -23.16 4.88
N PRO A 8 -19.24 -23.85 5.91
CA PRO A 8 -18.42 -23.22 6.95
C PRO A 8 -17.07 -22.76 6.38
N TYR A 9 -16.44 -21.80 7.06
CA TYR A 9 -15.12 -21.29 6.72
C TYR A 9 -15.05 -20.64 5.33
N ASN A 10 -16.19 -20.18 4.80
CA ASN A 10 -16.25 -19.48 3.52
C ASN A 10 -16.13 -17.97 3.73
N TYR A 11 -14.90 -17.49 3.81
CA TYR A 11 -14.56 -16.07 4.02
C TYR A 11 -14.26 -15.32 2.72
N THR A 12 -14.92 -15.69 1.62
CA THR A 12 -14.63 -15.18 0.27
C THR A 12 -15.83 -14.49 -0.37
N SER A 13 -15.69 -13.86 -1.54
CA SER A 13 -16.84 -13.34 -2.29
C SER A 13 -17.73 -14.42 -2.91
N PHE A 14 -17.28 -15.69 -2.94
CA PHE A 14 -18.08 -16.80 -3.44
C PHE A 14 -19.22 -17.17 -2.51
N SER A 15 -20.38 -17.48 -3.09
CA SER A 15 -21.48 -18.13 -2.38
C SER A 15 -21.23 -19.65 -2.28
N ASP A 16 -22.13 -20.36 -1.61
CA ASP A 16 -22.07 -21.82 -1.53
C ASP A 16 -22.15 -22.47 -2.93
N ARG A 17 -22.85 -21.82 -3.87
CA ARG A 17 -22.98 -22.29 -5.26
C ARG A 17 -21.63 -22.41 -5.95
N GLU A 18 -20.83 -21.34 -5.97
CA GLU A 18 -19.55 -21.32 -6.69
C GLU A 18 -18.58 -22.36 -6.12
N ILE A 19 -18.57 -22.56 -4.79
CA ILE A 19 -17.72 -23.58 -4.14
C ILE A 19 -18.15 -25.00 -4.52
N VAL A 20 -19.46 -25.29 -4.49
CA VAL A 20 -19.98 -26.60 -4.91
C VAL A 20 -19.62 -26.88 -6.36
N ILE A 21 -19.85 -25.92 -7.26
CA ILE A 21 -19.54 -26.08 -8.69
C ILE A 21 -18.04 -26.34 -8.88
N ARG A 22 -17.19 -25.61 -8.17
CA ARG A 22 -15.74 -25.76 -8.27
C ARG A 22 -15.23 -27.10 -7.76
N LEU A 23 -15.81 -27.63 -6.68
CA LEU A 23 -15.33 -28.86 -6.05
C LEU A 23 -15.97 -30.12 -6.65
N LEU A 24 -17.28 -30.07 -6.94
CA LEU A 24 -18.11 -31.21 -7.31
C LEU A 24 -18.69 -31.12 -8.75
N GLY A 25 -18.70 -29.94 -9.36
CA GLY A 25 -19.26 -29.71 -10.71
C GLY A 25 -20.69 -29.15 -10.70
N ASP A 26 -21.11 -28.62 -11.85
CA ASP A 26 -22.42 -27.94 -12.04
C ASP A 26 -23.62 -28.88 -11.81
N GLU A 27 -23.49 -30.15 -12.21
CA GLU A 27 -24.54 -31.15 -12.03
C GLU A 27 -24.82 -31.40 -10.54
N ALA A 28 -23.79 -31.46 -9.70
CA ALA A 28 -23.93 -31.65 -8.26
C ALA A 28 -24.70 -30.48 -7.60
N TRP A 29 -24.47 -29.25 -8.04
CA TRP A 29 -25.26 -28.10 -7.56
C TRP A 29 -26.75 -28.24 -7.91
N ARG A 30 -27.08 -28.61 -9.16
CA ARG A 30 -28.49 -28.83 -9.57
C ARG A 30 -29.16 -29.93 -8.78
N VAL A 31 -28.43 -31.00 -8.43
CA VAL A 31 -28.94 -32.07 -7.58
C VAL A 31 -29.19 -31.57 -6.15
N LEU A 32 -28.26 -30.79 -5.57
CA LEU A 32 -28.43 -30.18 -4.26
C LEU A 32 -29.63 -29.23 -4.19
N ASP A 33 -29.82 -28.40 -5.22
CA ASP A 33 -30.92 -27.44 -5.28
C ASP A 33 -32.29 -28.15 -5.33
N ARG A 34 -32.41 -29.23 -6.12
CA ARG A 34 -33.60 -30.09 -6.12
C ARG A 34 -33.88 -30.71 -4.75
N LEU A 35 -32.85 -31.26 -4.09
CA LEU A 35 -32.99 -31.86 -2.76
C LEU A 35 -33.35 -30.84 -1.67
N ARG A 36 -32.93 -29.57 -1.81
CA ARG A 36 -33.32 -28.47 -0.91
C ARG A 36 -34.80 -28.14 -1.04
N ALA A 37 -35.32 -28.10 -2.27
CA ALA A 37 -36.73 -27.84 -2.54
C ALA A 37 -37.65 -28.91 -1.90
N GLU A 38 -37.18 -30.15 -1.81
CA GLU A 38 -37.91 -31.28 -1.21
C GLU A 38 -37.93 -31.25 0.34
N ARG A 39 -37.14 -30.40 1.01
CA ARG A 39 -37.02 -30.28 2.49
C ARG A 39 -36.59 -31.55 3.26
N VAL A 40 -36.02 -32.56 2.61
CA VAL A 40 -35.75 -33.89 3.22
C VAL A 40 -34.37 -34.02 3.92
N THR A 41 -33.40 -33.14 3.69
CA THR A 41 -31.96 -33.53 3.83
C THR A 41 -31.08 -32.69 4.78
N GLY A 42 -31.65 -31.89 5.70
CA GLY A 42 -30.89 -30.87 6.46
C GLY A 42 -29.59 -31.33 7.17
N ARG A 43 -29.59 -32.51 7.81
CA ARG A 43 -28.40 -33.00 8.54
C ARG A 43 -27.32 -33.59 7.63
N SER A 44 -27.70 -34.27 6.55
CA SER A 44 -26.77 -34.83 5.56
C SER A 44 -26.14 -33.74 4.71
N ALA A 45 -26.93 -32.74 4.31
CA ALA A 45 -26.44 -31.55 3.60
C ALA A 45 -25.40 -30.79 4.42
N ARG A 46 -25.65 -30.58 5.72
CA ARG A 46 -24.68 -29.93 6.62
C ARG A 46 -23.34 -30.68 6.70
N MET A 47 -23.36 -32.01 6.79
CA MET A 47 -22.12 -32.81 6.80
C MET A 47 -21.37 -32.71 5.48
N LEU A 48 -22.07 -32.68 4.34
CA LEU A 48 -21.46 -32.46 3.03
C LEU A 48 -20.82 -31.06 2.95
N TYR A 49 -21.51 -30.02 3.40
CA TYR A 49 -20.97 -28.67 3.42
C TYR A 49 -19.75 -28.54 4.33
N GLU A 50 -19.71 -29.22 5.48
CA GLU A 50 -18.49 -29.30 6.30
C GLU A 50 -17.33 -29.94 5.53
N VAL A 51 -17.56 -31.02 4.77
CA VAL A 51 -16.53 -31.66 3.93
C VAL A 51 -16.02 -30.69 2.86
N LEU A 52 -16.93 -29.98 2.17
CA LEU A 52 -16.56 -29.01 1.14
C LEU A 52 -15.83 -27.79 1.72
N GLY A 53 -16.26 -27.30 2.88
CA GLY A 53 -15.62 -26.20 3.59
C GLY A 53 -14.19 -26.52 3.99
N ASP A 54 -13.96 -27.72 4.53
CA ASP A 54 -12.62 -28.22 4.89
C ASP A 54 -11.69 -28.32 3.66
N ILE A 55 -12.18 -28.83 2.53
CA ILE A 55 -11.38 -28.91 1.29
C ILE A 55 -11.09 -27.48 0.78
N TRP A 56 -12.11 -26.63 0.73
CA TRP A 56 -12.01 -25.29 0.17
C TRP A 56 -11.00 -24.42 0.93
N VAL A 57 -11.09 -24.38 2.26
CA VAL A 57 -10.23 -23.53 3.10
C VAL A 57 -8.77 -23.97 3.03
N VAL A 58 -8.49 -25.28 3.00
CA VAL A 58 -7.11 -25.80 2.89
C VAL A 58 -6.52 -25.50 1.51
N GLN A 59 -7.27 -25.71 0.43
CA GLN A 59 -6.78 -25.46 -0.94
C GLN A 59 -6.44 -23.99 -1.20
N ARG A 60 -7.11 -23.06 -0.53
CA ARG A 60 -6.91 -21.61 -0.70
C ARG A 60 -6.05 -20.96 0.37
N ASN A 61 -5.51 -21.74 1.31
CA ASN A 61 -4.64 -21.23 2.37
C ASN A 61 -3.34 -22.05 2.41
N PRO A 62 -2.24 -21.54 1.81
CA PRO A 62 -0.99 -22.28 1.72
C PRO A 62 -0.37 -22.56 3.10
N TYR A 63 -0.68 -21.77 4.14
CA TYR A 63 -0.21 -22.08 5.50
C TYR A 63 -0.85 -23.36 6.05
N LEU A 64 -2.15 -23.58 5.79
CA LEU A 64 -2.84 -24.83 6.15
C LEU A 64 -2.34 -26.00 5.31
N GLU A 65 -2.15 -25.79 4.00
CA GLU A 65 -1.59 -26.82 3.12
C GLU A 65 -0.19 -27.26 3.58
N ASP A 66 0.70 -26.31 3.86
CA ASP A 66 2.07 -26.58 4.29
C ASP A 66 2.11 -27.27 5.66
N ASP A 67 1.26 -26.86 6.62
CA ASP A 67 1.12 -27.57 7.91
C ASP A 67 0.76 -29.04 7.73
N LEU A 68 -0.19 -29.34 6.84
CA LEU A 68 -0.65 -30.72 6.58
C LEU A 68 0.35 -31.52 5.75
N LEU A 69 1.18 -30.88 4.92
CA LEU A 69 2.29 -31.53 4.23
C LEU A 69 3.38 -31.96 5.23
N ASP A 70 3.72 -31.08 6.17
CA ASP A 70 4.79 -31.30 7.15
C ASP A 70 4.36 -32.18 8.33
N ASN A 71 3.05 -32.28 8.61
CA ASN A 71 2.50 -33.06 9.71
C ASN A 71 1.55 -34.19 9.24
N PRO A 72 2.08 -35.39 8.88
CA PRO A 72 1.28 -36.52 8.40
C PRO A 72 0.12 -36.92 9.33
N GLY A 73 0.32 -36.86 10.66
CA GLY A 73 -0.73 -37.20 11.61
C GLY A 73 -1.93 -36.23 11.60
N ARG A 74 -1.68 -34.92 11.44
CA ARG A 74 -2.76 -33.91 11.30
C ARG A 74 -3.52 -34.11 9.98
N ARG A 75 -2.78 -34.42 8.91
CA ARG A 75 -3.34 -34.75 7.59
C ARG A 75 -4.22 -35.98 7.62
N GLU A 76 -3.75 -37.08 8.21
CA GLU A 76 -4.53 -38.31 8.35
C GLU A 76 -5.79 -38.11 9.18
N ALA A 77 -5.72 -37.33 10.26
CA ALA A 77 -6.89 -36.98 11.07
C ALA A 77 -7.94 -36.20 10.26
N LEU A 78 -7.52 -35.22 9.45
CA LEU A 78 -8.43 -34.48 8.56
C LEU A 78 -9.09 -35.42 7.54
N ILE A 79 -8.30 -36.15 6.76
CA ILE A 79 -8.80 -37.04 5.71
C ILE A 79 -9.73 -38.11 6.31
N GLY A 80 -9.36 -38.67 7.46
CA GLY A 80 -10.19 -39.62 8.20
C GLY A 80 -11.53 -39.03 8.60
N ALA A 81 -11.55 -37.78 9.10
CA ALA A 81 -12.78 -37.08 9.45
C ALA A 81 -13.68 -36.82 8.21
N LEU A 82 -13.10 -36.43 7.08
CA LEU A 82 -13.85 -36.24 5.82
C LEU A 82 -14.50 -37.56 5.36
N ARG A 83 -13.72 -38.65 5.31
CA ARG A 83 -14.22 -39.98 4.95
C ARG A 83 -15.31 -40.48 5.91
N HIS A 84 -15.14 -40.23 7.21
CA HIS A 84 -16.15 -40.58 8.21
C HIS A 84 -17.47 -39.84 8.00
N ARG A 85 -17.44 -38.51 7.73
CA ARG A 85 -18.65 -37.74 7.42
C ARG A 85 -19.38 -38.28 6.19
N LEU A 86 -18.65 -38.60 5.11
CA LEU A 86 -19.27 -39.19 3.91
C LEU A 86 -19.90 -40.56 4.21
N ALA A 87 -19.24 -41.41 4.98
CA ALA A 87 -19.80 -42.71 5.39
C ALA A 87 -21.07 -42.58 6.25
N GLU A 88 -21.15 -41.56 7.11
CA GLU A 88 -22.36 -41.26 7.88
C GLU A 88 -23.51 -40.74 7.02
N ILE A 89 -23.22 -40.00 5.93
CA ILE A 89 -24.25 -39.61 4.95
C ILE A 89 -24.75 -40.85 4.21
N GLU A 90 -23.87 -41.76 3.77
CA GLU A 90 -24.26 -43.00 3.07
C GLU A 90 -25.19 -43.86 3.93
N LYS A 91 -24.90 -44.04 5.22
CA LYS A 91 -25.79 -44.77 6.16
C LYS A 91 -27.20 -44.17 6.24
N ARG A 92 -27.33 -42.86 5.99
CA ARG A 92 -28.60 -42.11 6.09
C ARG A 92 -29.28 -41.91 4.74
N ARG A 93 -28.66 -42.34 3.64
CA ARG A 93 -29.18 -42.19 2.27
C ARG A 93 -30.54 -42.86 2.06
N GLN A 94 -30.82 -43.94 2.79
CA GLN A 94 -32.08 -44.72 2.68
C GLN A 94 -32.45 -45.09 1.22
N GLY A 95 -31.46 -45.34 0.37
CA GLY A 95 -31.67 -45.68 -1.05
C GLY A 95 -31.93 -44.50 -2.01
N ASN A 96 -31.82 -43.24 -1.56
CA ASN A 96 -31.98 -42.08 -2.44
C ASN A 96 -30.83 -41.98 -3.47
N GLU A 97 -31.15 -42.09 -4.77
CA GLU A 97 -30.18 -42.05 -5.87
C GLU A 97 -29.54 -40.68 -6.09
N SER A 98 -30.29 -39.58 -5.87
CA SER A 98 -29.75 -38.21 -5.95
C SER A 98 -28.66 -37.98 -4.90
N VAL A 99 -28.85 -38.52 -3.69
CA VAL A 99 -27.82 -38.47 -2.63
C VAL A 99 -26.63 -39.37 -2.99
N ALA A 100 -26.86 -40.52 -3.63
CA ALA A 100 -25.79 -41.40 -4.12
C ALA A 100 -24.86 -40.68 -5.11
N GLN A 101 -25.45 -39.94 -6.05
CA GLN A 101 -24.73 -39.16 -7.04
C GLN A 101 -23.83 -38.10 -6.38
N LEU A 102 -24.37 -37.36 -5.40
CA LEU A 102 -23.60 -36.37 -4.65
C LEU A 102 -22.47 -37.00 -3.84
N LEU A 103 -22.71 -38.15 -3.21
CA LEU A 103 -21.68 -38.86 -2.46
C LEU A 103 -20.57 -39.38 -3.36
N ALA A 104 -20.89 -39.90 -4.55
CA ALA A 104 -19.89 -40.31 -5.52
C ALA A 104 -18.97 -39.13 -5.91
N ALA A 105 -19.55 -37.98 -6.24
CA ALA A 105 -18.79 -36.76 -6.55
C ALA A 105 -17.94 -36.31 -5.35
N ALA A 106 -18.50 -36.32 -4.13
CA ALA A 106 -17.79 -35.94 -2.91
C ALA A 106 -16.65 -36.90 -2.56
N HIS A 107 -16.83 -38.21 -2.74
CA HIS A 107 -15.77 -39.20 -2.58
C HIS A 107 -14.61 -38.94 -3.55
N VAL A 108 -14.91 -38.67 -4.82
CA VAL A 108 -13.88 -38.30 -5.82
C VAL A 108 -13.14 -37.03 -5.40
N ALA A 109 -13.85 -36.01 -4.90
CA ALA A 109 -13.24 -34.78 -4.42
C ALA A 109 -12.31 -35.02 -3.21
N VAL A 110 -12.73 -35.83 -2.23
CA VAL A 110 -11.93 -36.19 -1.05
C VAL A 110 -10.70 -37.00 -1.44
N GLU A 111 -10.83 -37.99 -2.32
CA GLU A 111 -9.67 -38.79 -2.75
C GLU A 111 -8.67 -37.98 -3.58
N ARG A 112 -9.16 -37.07 -4.44
CA ARG A 112 -8.30 -36.11 -5.16
C ARG A 112 -7.56 -35.19 -4.20
N PHE A 113 -8.25 -34.68 -3.18
CA PHE A 113 -7.65 -33.85 -2.13
C PHE A 113 -6.63 -34.62 -1.28
N ALA A 114 -6.90 -35.89 -0.95
CA ALA A 114 -5.95 -36.73 -0.23
C ALA A 114 -4.68 -37.01 -1.06
N ALA A 115 -4.87 -37.34 -2.35
CA ALA A 115 -3.77 -37.64 -3.26
C ALA A 115 -2.89 -36.42 -3.59
N SER A 116 -3.45 -35.20 -3.55
CA SER A 116 -2.72 -33.98 -3.90
C SER A 116 -1.52 -33.72 -2.99
N PHE A 117 -1.59 -34.08 -1.70
CA PHE A 117 -0.46 -33.88 -0.78
C PHE A 117 0.80 -34.66 -1.20
N ALA A 118 0.66 -35.92 -1.58
CA ALA A 118 1.78 -36.74 -2.05
C ALA A 118 2.33 -36.23 -3.39
N ALA A 119 1.42 -35.88 -4.32
CA ALA A 119 1.78 -35.31 -5.62
C ALA A 119 2.54 -33.97 -5.47
N THR A 120 2.08 -33.10 -4.57
CA THR A 120 2.75 -31.83 -4.25
C THR A 120 4.15 -32.08 -3.70
N ALA A 121 4.33 -32.98 -2.75
CA ALA A 121 5.65 -33.30 -2.18
C ALA A 121 6.63 -33.82 -3.26
N GLU A 122 6.18 -34.71 -4.14
CA GLU A 122 6.99 -35.24 -5.23
C GLU A 122 7.37 -34.15 -6.24
N LEU A 123 6.40 -33.32 -6.64
CA LEU A 123 6.64 -32.24 -7.58
C LEU A 123 7.58 -31.19 -6.99
N ARG A 124 7.44 -30.82 -5.70
CA ARG A 124 8.37 -29.91 -5.01
C ARG A 124 9.80 -30.44 -5.06
N ALA A 125 10.01 -31.74 -4.84
CA ALA A 125 11.34 -32.36 -4.92
C ALA A 125 11.93 -32.34 -6.34
N LYS A 126 11.10 -32.60 -7.38
CA LYS A 126 11.51 -32.52 -8.79
C LYS A 126 11.89 -31.09 -9.19
N VAL A 127 11.03 -30.12 -8.86
CA VAL A 127 11.25 -28.69 -9.12
C VAL A 127 12.54 -28.21 -8.47
N LEU A 128 12.74 -28.53 -7.18
CA LEU A 128 13.94 -28.15 -6.45
C LEU A 128 15.21 -28.72 -7.10
N ARG A 129 15.18 -29.98 -7.53
CA ARG A 129 16.33 -30.64 -8.18
C ARG A 129 16.68 -30.02 -9.53
N ALA A 130 15.68 -29.68 -10.33
CA ALA A 130 15.87 -29.09 -11.66
C ALA A 130 16.36 -27.64 -11.54
N LEU A 131 15.58 -26.80 -10.87
CA LEU A 131 15.81 -25.34 -10.86
C LEU A 131 17.02 -24.91 -10.02
N SER A 132 17.45 -25.70 -9.03
CA SER A 132 18.67 -25.40 -8.25
C SER A 132 19.96 -25.43 -9.10
N LYS A 133 19.90 -25.92 -10.35
CA LYS A 133 21.01 -25.85 -11.30
C LYS A 133 21.19 -24.45 -11.89
N HIS A 134 20.11 -23.68 -11.97
CA HIS A 134 20.06 -22.38 -12.64
C HIS A 134 20.08 -21.23 -11.63
N THR A 135 19.36 -21.38 -10.52
CA THR A 135 19.27 -20.35 -9.49
C THR A 135 19.59 -20.91 -8.11
N ARG A 136 19.79 -20.03 -7.13
CA ARG A 136 20.05 -20.46 -5.75
C ARG A 136 18.82 -21.13 -5.15
N ARG A 137 19.04 -22.07 -4.23
CA ARG A 137 17.97 -22.80 -3.57
C ARG A 137 16.98 -21.88 -2.84
N ASP A 138 17.45 -20.77 -2.28
CA ASP A 138 16.62 -19.78 -1.60
C ASP A 138 15.84 -18.85 -2.53
N ASN A 139 16.09 -18.90 -3.84
CA ASN A 139 15.27 -18.24 -4.85
C ASN A 139 14.09 -19.11 -5.32
N ILE A 140 13.97 -20.34 -4.82
CA ILE A 140 12.90 -21.30 -5.14
C ILE A 140 11.97 -21.37 -3.92
N CYS A 141 10.93 -20.54 -3.91
CA CYS A 141 10.11 -20.28 -2.74
C CYS A 141 8.79 -21.06 -2.80
N PHE A 142 8.64 -22.04 -1.90
CA PHE A 142 7.38 -22.79 -1.70
C PHE A 142 6.58 -22.29 -0.48
N ASP A 143 7.14 -21.36 0.30
CA ASP A 143 6.57 -20.90 1.56
C ASP A 143 5.25 -20.13 1.37
N GLY A 144 4.43 -20.16 2.42
CA GLY A 144 3.13 -19.50 2.45
C GLY A 144 3.20 -18.00 2.12
N LEU A 145 4.15 -17.25 2.70
CA LEU A 145 4.22 -15.80 2.47
C LEU A 145 4.52 -15.47 1.00
N SER A 146 5.50 -16.14 0.40
CA SER A 146 5.85 -15.98 -1.01
C SER A 146 4.65 -16.29 -1.90
N ARG A 147 3.97 -17.43 -1.70
CA ARG A 147 2.80 -17.81 -2.51
C ARG A 147 1.62 -16.85 -2.34
N VAL A 148 1.34 -16.42 -1.11
CA VAL A 148 0.27 -15.44 -0.80
C VAL A 148 0.57 -14.07 -1.37
N ALA A 149 1.81 -13.61 -1.31
CA ALA A 149 2.19 -12.32 -1.87
C ALA A 149 2.15 -12.31 -3.41
N HIS A 150 2.05 -13.47 -4.07
CA HIS A 150 2.10 -13.65 -5.52
C HIS A 150 0.83 -14.24 -6.15
N VAL A 151 -0.22 -14.50 -5.36
CA VAL A 151 -1.52 -14.99 -5.87
C VAL A 151 -2.33 -13.91 -6.61
N THR A 152 -2.10 -12.64 -6.28
CA THR A 152 -2.88 -11.50 -6.80
C THR A 152 -1.99 -10.33 -7.23
N ASP A 153 -2.51 -9.48 -8.11
CA ASP A 153 -2.04 -8.11 -8.32
C ASP A 153 -2.88 -7.11 -7.50
N ALA A 154 -2.97 -5.84 -7.94
CA ALA A 154 -3.71 -4.80 -7.23
C ALA A 154 -5.24 -4.96 -7.36
N THR A 155 -5.74 -5.91 -8.15
CA THR A 155 -7.17 -6.23 -8.25
C THR A 155 -7.72 -6.93 -7.02
N ASP A 156 -6.91 -7.68 -6.28
CA ASP A 156 -7.32 -8.67 -5.27
C ASP A 156 -8.08 -9.90 -5.78
N TRP A 157 -8.23 -10.06 -7.10
CA TRP A 157 -8.81 -11.28 -7.64
C TRP A 157 -7.86 -12.46 -7.45
N ARG A 158 -8.41 -13.60 -7.02
CA ARG A 158 -7.70 -14.87 -6.85
C ARG A 158 -8.44 -15.96 -7.60
N VAL A 159 -7.69 -16.81 -8.29
CA VAL A 159 -8.23 -18.04 -8.90
C VAL A 159 -7.48 -19.22 -8.30
N GLU A 160 -6.17 -19.34 -8.55
CA GLU A 160 -5.32 -20.39 -7.98
C GLU A 160 -4.10 -19.78 -7.27
N HIS A 161 -3.63 -20.43 -6.21
CA HIS A 161 -2.34 -20.10 -5.60
C HIS A 161 -1.19 -20.63 -6.45
N PRO A 162 -0.09 -19.87 -6.61
CA PRO A 162 1.05 -20.39 -7.35
C PRO A 162 1.68 -21.57 -6.62
N PHE A 163 2.13 -22.58 -7.38
CA PHE A 163 2.83 -23.75 -6.85
C PHE A 163 4.18 -23.34 -6.24
N VAL A 164 4.91 -22.48 -6.93
CA VAL A 164 6.22 -21.99 -6.54
C VAL A 164 6.45 -20.57 -7.04
N VAL A 165 7.21 -19.78 -6.29
CA VAL A 165 7.67 -18.46 -6.70
C VAL A 165 9.19 -18.52 -6.93
N LEU A 166 9.64 -18.03 -8.08
CA LEU A 166 11.06 -17.92 -8.42
C LEU A 166 11.50 -16.47 -8.35
N CYS A 167 12.62 -16.20 -7.67
CA CYS A 167 13.19 -14.87 -7.52
C CYS A 167 14.63 -14.82 -8.06
N PRO A 168 14.84 -14.91 -9.39
CA PRO A 168 16.16 -14.95 -10.02
C PRO A 168 16.99 -13.69 -9.70
N ASP A 169 18.29 -13.84 -9.47
CA ASP A 169 19.15 -12.69 -9.12
C ASP A 169 19.67 -11.95 -10.36
N THR A 170 19.77 -12.64 -11.50
CA THR A 170 20.31 -12.12 -12.77
C THR A 170 19.45 -12.52 -13.96
N GLU A 171 19.53 -11.77 -15.07
CA GLU A 171 18.77 -12.12 -16.28
C GLU A 171 19.25 -13.41 -16.92
N ASP A 172 20.53 -13.77 -16.77
CA ASP A 172 21.12 -14.98 -17.35
C ASP A 172 20.53 -16.29 -16.79
N GLU A 173 19.87 -16.23 -15.63
CA GLU A 173 19.16 -17.36 -15.03
C GLU A 173 17.85 -17.68 -15.77
N ILE A 174 17.23 -16.68 -16.41
CA ILE A 174 15.87 -16.77 -16.95
C ILE A 174 15.70 -17.88 -17.99
N PRO A 175 16.59 -18.04 -19.00
CA PRO A 175 16.42 -19.07 -20.02
C PRO A 175 16.37 -20.49 -19.45
N GLY A 176 17.29 -20.82 -18.53
CA GLY A 176 17.34 -22.14 -17.89
C GLY A 176 16.11 -22.41 -17.03
N LEU A 177 15.66 -21.41 -16.27
CA LEU A 177 14.42 -21.50 -15.49
C LEU A 177 13.21 -21.73 -16.39
N VAL A 178 13.09 -21.02 -17.52
CA VAL A 178 11.98 -21.19 -18.47
C VAL A 178 11.96 -22.61 -19.03
N LYS A 179 13.10 -23.10 -19.55
CA LYS A 179 13.23 -24.46 -20.13
C LYS A 179 12.83 -25.54 -19.13
N ASP A 180 13.41 -25.51 -17.92
CA ASP A 180 13.13 -26.53 -16.90
C ASP A 180 11.70 -26.43 -16.35
N CYS A 181 11.13 -25.23 -16.19
CA CYS A 181 9.73 -25.08 -15.79
C CYS A 181 8.76 -25.69 -16.82
N ILE A 182 9.01 -25.47 -18.12
CA ILE A 182 8.21 -26.05 -19.20
C ILE A 182 8.35 -27.58 -19.21
N ALA A 183 9.57 -28.11 -19.09
CA ALA A 183 9.83 -29.54 -19.03
C ALA A 183 9.15 -30.23 -17.83
N LEU A 184 8.99 -29.51 -16.71
CA LEU A 184 8.28 -29.98 -15.52
C LEU A 184 6.76 -29.85 -15.63
N GLY A 185 6.24 -29.31 -16.73
CA GLY A 185 4.82 -29.12 -16.94
C GLY A 185 4.23 -27.91 -16.20
N LEU A 186 5.07 -27.00 -15.71
CA LEU A 186 4.62 -25.80 -15.00
C LEU A 186 4.20 -24.69 -15.97
N THR A 187 3.25 -23.87 -15.55
CA THR A 187 2.82 -22.65 -16.27
C THR A 187 3.52 -21.43 -15.70
N ILE A 188 4.26 -20.72 -16.52
CA ILE A 188 5.06 -19.55 -16.15
C ILE A 188 4.20 -18.29 -16.15
N ILE A 189 4.29 -17.53 -15.06
CA ILE A 189 3.63 -16.23 -14.86
C ILE A 189 4.71 -15.19 -14.59
N PRO A 190 5.03 -14.33 -15.56
CA PRO A 190 5.98 -13.24 -15.35
C PRO A 190 5.36 -12.17 -14.45
N ARG A 191 6.08 -11.73 -13.40
CA ARG A 191 5.57 -10.71 -12.47
C ARG A 191 6.65 -9.72 -12.06
N GLY A 192 6.36 -8.42 -12.24
CA GLY A 192 7.14 -7.32 -11.64
C GLY A 192 6.58 -6.92 -10.27
N GLY A 193 6.30 -5.62 -10.08
CA GLY A 193 5.80 -5.09 -8.81
C GLY A 193 4.42 -5.57 -8.34
N GLY A 194 3.65 -6.27 -9.18
CA GLY A 194 2.30 -6.76 -8.88
C GLY A 194 1.27 -5.63 -8.71
N THR A 195 1.29 -4.64 -9.61
CA THR A 195 0.45 -3.42 -9.54
C THR A 195 -0.59 -3.32 -10.67
N GLY A 196 -0.83 -4.40 -11.42
CA GLY A 196 -1.84 -4.44 -12.48
C GLY A 196 -3.27 -4.39 -11.93
N TYR A 197 -4.21 -3.92 -12.76
CA TYR A 197 -5.64 -3.74 -12.42
C TYR A 197 -6.60 -4.65 -13.20
N THR A 198 -6.06 -5.63 -13.93
CA THR A 198 -6.84 -6.52 -14.80
C THR A 198 -6.63 -7.99 -14.48
N GLY A 199 -5.85 -8.33 -13.45
CA GLY A 199 -5.55 -9.70 -13.08
C GLY A 199 -4.55 -10.39 -14.03
N GLY A 200 -3.73 -9.63 -14.77
CA GLY A 200 -2.74 -10.17 -15.70
C GLY A 200 -1.67 -11.06 -15.04
N ALA A 201 -1.40 -10.84 -13.74
CA ALA A 201 -0.47 -11.66 -12.96
C ALA A 201 -1.16 -12.70 -12.04
N VAL A 202 -2.50 -12.83 -12.12
CA VAL A 202 -3.27 -13.79 -11.30
C VAL A 202 -3.15 -15.19 -11.91
N PRO A 203 -2.68 -16.20 -11.13
CA PRO A 203 -2.58 -17.56 -11.61
C PRO A 203 -3.95 -18.20 -11.83
N LEU A 204 -4.14 -18.83 -12.99
CA LEU A 204 -5.38 -19.52 -13.37
C LEU A 204 -5.28 -21.04 -13.24
N THR A 205 -4.11 -21.56 -12.83
CA THR A 205 -3.85 -23.00 -12.71
C THR A 205 -3.02 -23.28 -11.45
N PRO A 206 -3.29 -24.39 -10.74
CA PRO A 206 -2.54 -24.75 -9.54
C PRO A 206 -1.07 -25.11 -9.84
N ASN A 207 -0.76 -25.56 -11.06
CA ASN A 207 0.60 -25.90 -11.49
C ASN A 207 1.33 -24.68 -12.09
N SER A 208 1.16 -23.52 -11.48
CA SER A 208 1.77 -22.27 -11.93
C SER A 208 3.05 -21.93 -11.16
N VAL A 209 4.01 -21.36 -11.86
CA VAL A 209 5.23 -20.78 -11.32
C VAL A 209 5.25 -19.29 -11.60
N VAL A 210 5.34 -18.48 -10.54
CA VAL A 210 5.49 -17.03 -10.69
C VAL A 210 6.98 -16.70 -10.72
N ILE A 211 7.46 -16.10 -11.80
CA ILE A 211 8.84 -15.60 -11.89
C ILE A 211 8.82 -14.11 -11.57
N ASN A 212 9.29 -13.76 -10.37
CA ASN A 212 9.37 -12.40 -9.89
C ASN A 212 10.64 -11.70 -10.41
N THR A 213 10.48 -10.67 -11.23
CA THR A 213 11.57 -9.94 -11.85
C THR A 213 12.11 -8.77 -11.01
N GLU A 214 11.58 -8.46 -9.82
CA GLU A 214 11.96 -7.30 -9.00
C GLU A 214 13.44 -7.28 -8.59
N LYS A 215 14.13 -8.42 -8.63
CA LYS A 215 15.58 -8.49 -8.40
C LYS A 215 16.42 -8.05 -9.61
N LEU A 216 15.85 -8.02 -10.80
CA LEU A 216 16.48 -7.48 -12.02
C LEU A 216 16.46 -5.94 -11.99
N ASP A 217 17.01 -5.34 -10.94
CA ASP A 217 16.89 -3.91 -10.62
C ASP A 217 18.13 -3.07 -11.02
N ARG A 218 18.96 -3.61 -11.92
CA ARG A 218 20.10 -2.91 -12.50
C ARG A 218 19.62 -1.67 -13.26
N LEU A 219 20.14 -0.51 -12.91
CA LEU A 219 19.85 0.77 -13.54
C LEU A 219 21.17 1.40 -13.99
N ALA A 220 21.30 1.66 -15.29
CA ALA A 220 22.45 2.38 -15.85
C ALA A 220 22.32 3.88 -15.60
N VAL A 221 23.44 4.59 -15.72
CA VAL A 221 23.44 6.05 -15.85
C VAL A 221 22.82 6.48 -17.18
N VAL A 222 22.45 7.75 -17.30
CA VAL A 222 21.97 8.30 -18.57
C VAL A 222 23.11 8.35 -19.59
N GLU A 223 22.88 7.80 -20.77
CA GLU A 223 23.85 7.68 -21.86
C GLU A 223 23.36 8.40 -23.12
N ARG A 224 24.27 9.04 -23.86
CA ARG A 224 23.98 9.62 -25.18
C ARG A 224 24.34 8.61 -26.25
N LEU A 225 23.36 8.04 -26.95
CA LEU A 225 23.56 7.04 -27.99
C LEU A 225 22.89 7.45 -29.29
N THR A 226 23.55 7.21 -30.41
CA THR A 226 22.93 7.32 -31.75
C THR A 226 22.10 6.06 -31.97
N LEU A 227 20.78 6.22 -32.07
CA LEU A 227 19.86 5.11 -32.31
C LEU A 227 19.95 4.68 -33.78
N PRO A 228 19.62 3.43 -34.13
CA PRO A 228 19.62 2.98 -35.51
C PRO A 228 18.71 3.85 -36.38
N GLY A 229 19.27 4.45 -37.44
CA GLY A 229 18.53 5.32 -38.36
C GLY A 229 18.33 6.76 -37.89
N THR A 230 18.87 7.17 -36.73
CA THR A 230 18.90 8.59 -36.32
C THR A 230 20.25 9.24 -36.62
N ALA A 231 20.25 10.54 -36.95
CA ALA A 231 21.46 11.26 -37.34
C ALA A 231 22.31 11.73 -36.15
N GLN A 232 21.71 11.87 -34.96
CA GLN A 232 22.36 12.45 -33.78
C GLN A 232 22.22 11.55 -32.54
N PRO A 233 23.11 11.70 -31.54
CA PRO A 233 22.97 11.02 -30.26
C PRO A 233 21.81 11.57 -29.41
N HIS A 234 20.99 10.67 -28.88
CA HIS A 234 19.88 10.99 -27.99
C HIS A 234 20.16 10.47 -26.58
N ALA A 235 19.58 11.14 -25.58
CA ALA A 235 19.68 10.67 -24.20
C ALA A 235 18.82 9.40 -24.03
N THR A 236 19.42 8.36 -23.47
CA THR A 236 18.78 7.06 -23.24
C THR A 236 19.15 6.54 -21.86
N ILE A 237 18.36 5.59 -21.36
CA ILE A 237 18.65 4.89 -20.11
C ILE A 237 18.36 3.41 -20.26
N HIS A 238 19.28 2.57 -19.77
CA HIS A 238 19.13 1.13 -19.75
C HIS A 238 18.72 0.64 -18.35
N CYS A 239 17.70 -0.20 -18.31
CA CYS A 239 17.04 -0.65 -17.09
C CYS A 239 16.80 -2.16 -17.16
N GLY A 240 17.05 -2.87 -16.06
CA GLY A 240 16.50 -4.21 -15.86
C GLY A 240 14.98 -4.17 -15.66
N ALA A 241 14.30 -5.27 -15.95
CA ALA A 241 12.85 -5.37 -15.88
C ALA A 241 12.26 -5.16 -14.47
N GLY A 242 13.06 -5.39 -13.44
CA GLY A 242 12.70 -5.23 -12.03
C GLY A 242 12.83 -3.80 -11.49
N VAL A 243 13.46 -2.89 -12.25
CA VAL A 243 13.66 -1.51 -11.80
C VAL A 243 12.31 -0.84 -11.56
N VAL A 244 12.11 -0.30 -10.36
CA VAL A 244 10.93 0.50 -10.01
C VAL A 244 10.91 1.78 -10.85
N THR A 245 9.79 2.06 -11.51
CA THR A 245 9.63 3.18 -12.46
C THR A 245 10.08 4.52 -11.89
N ARG A 246 9.72 4.83 -10.65
CA ARG A 246 10.14 6.06 -9.94
C ARG A 246 11.65 6.25 -9.95
N ARG A 247 12.45 5.18 -9.80
CA ARG A 247 13.91 5.27 -9.80
C ARG A 247 14.47 5.69 -11.17
N VAL A 248 13.82 5.26 -12.25
CA VAL A 248 14.18 5.68 -13.62
C VAL A 248 13.81 7.14 -13.83
N MET A 249 12.65 7.57 -13.32
CA MET A 249 12.24 8.98 -13.35
C MET A 249 13.22 9.87 -12.58
N GLU A 250 13.60 9.49 -11.36
CA GLU A 250 14.57 10.21 -10.52
C GLU A 250 15.93 10.33 -11.23
N ALA A 251 16.45 9.23 -11.80
CA ALA A 251 17.71 9.26 -12.55
C ALA A 251 17.65 10.15 -13.79
N ALA A 252 16.51 10.22 -14.49
CA ALA A 252 16.31 11.14 -15.60
C ALA A 252 16.23 12.60 -15.11
N GLU A 253 15.50 12.86 -14.03
CA GLU A 253 15.35 14.19 -13.43
C GLU A 253 16.69 14.75 -12.92
N GLU A 254 17.52 13.91 -12.30
CA GLU A 254 18.90 14.26 -11.89
C GLU A 254 19.79 14.66 -13.08
N ALA A 255 19.53 14.09 -14.27
CA ALA A 255 20.19 14.45 -15.51
C ALA A 255 19.55 15.65 -16.24
N GLY A 256 18.54 16.32 -15.65
CA GLY A 256 17.81 17.42 -16.26
C GLY A 256 16.87 17.00 -17.40
N LEU A 257 16.48 15.72 -17.42
CA LEU A 257 15.65 15.09 -18.44
C LEU A 257 14.36 14.53 -17.83
N VAL A 258 13.49 14.00 -18.68
CA VAL A 258 12.21 13.42 -18.29
C VAL A 258 12.06 12.02 -18.88
N PHE A 259 11.76 11.08 -18.00
CA PHE A 259 11.20 9.79 -18.38
C PHE A 259 9.69 9.94 -18.61
N ALA A 260 9.23 9.60 -19.82
CA ALA A 260 7.85 9.83 -20.25
C ALA A 260 6.83 8.84 -19.67
N VAL A 261 7.25 7.61 -19.38
CA VAL A 261 6.36 6.56 -18.88
C VAL A 261 6.11 6.78 -17.39
N ASP A 262 5.03 7.49 -17.06
CA ASP A 262 4.73 7.97 -15.70
C ASP A 262 3.37 7.49 -15.15
N PRO A 263 3.14 6.17 -15.05
CA PRO A 263 1.88 5.63 -14.53
C PRO A 263 1.63 6.08 -13.08
N THR A 264 0.36 6.14 -12.67
CA THR A 264 -0.01 6.48 -11.27
C THR A 264 0.63 5.54 -10.24
N SER A 265 0.99 4.31 -10.67
CA SER A 265 1.67 3.29 -9.87
C SER A 265 3.20 3.36 -9.94
N ALA A 266 3.81 4.41 -10.50
CA ALA A 266 5.26 4.51 -10.72
C ALA A 266 6.13 4.26 -9.47
N ASP A 267 5.59 4.52 -8.28
CA ASP A 267 6.27 4.24 -7.02
C ASP A 267 6.43 2.73 -6.75
N ALA A 268 5.70 1.85 -7.43
CA ALA A 268 5.73 0.41 -7.19
C ALA A 268 5.75 -0.45 -8.46
N SER A 269 5.33 0.07 -9.62
CA SER A 269 5.42 -0.62 -10.90
C SER A 269 6.88 -0.77 -11.33
N CYS A 270 7.17 -1.83 -12.07
CA CYS A 270 8.50 -2.12 -12.60
C CYS A 270 8.52 -2.01 -14.12
N ILE A 271 9.69 -1.72 -14.70
CA ILE A 271 9.87 -1.51 -16.14
C ILE A 271 9.33 -2.66 -16.99
N GLY A 272 9.59 -3.93 -16.63
CA GLY A 272 9.08 -5.08 -17.39
C GLY A 272 7.55 -5.12 -17.44
N GLY A 273 6.90 -4.77 -16.34
CA GLY A 273 5.43 -4.66 -16.29
C GLY A 273 4.90 -3.49 -17.12
N ASN A 274 5.59 -2.35 -17.11
CA ASN A 274 5.20 -1.20 -17.94
C ASN A 274 5.25 -1.55 -19.44
N ILE A 275 6.24 -2.33 -19.86
CA ILE A 275 6.36 -2.79 -21.26
C ILE A 275 5.26 -3.82 -21.57
N ALA A 276 5.09 -4.84 -20.71
CA ALA A 276 4.09 -5.89 -20.91
C ALA A 276 2.65 -5.37 -20.96
N MET A 277 2.37 -4.24 -20.29
CA MET A 277 1.07 -3.57 -20.27
C MET A 277 0.96 -2.39 -21.24
N ASN A 278 2.06 -2.01 -21.91
CA ASN A 278 2.18 -0.78 -22.69
C ASN A 278 1.73 0.46 -21.90
N ALA A 279 2.22 0.59 -20.67
CA ALA A 279 1.75 1.57 -19.69
C ALA A 279 1.86 3.02 -20.20
N GLY A 280 0.83 3.81 -19.88
CA GLY A 280 0.79 5.24 -20.10
C GLY A 280 0.98 6.04 -18.81
N GLY A 281 0.49 7.27 -18.83
CA GLY A 281 0.50 8.19 -17.71
C GLY A 281 0.02 9.57 -18.16
N LYS A 282 0.21 10.59 -17.31
CA LYS A 282 -0.24 11.95 -17.62
C LYS A 282 0.54 12.60 -18.75
N LYS A 283 1.80 12.21 -18.95
CA LYS A 283 2.68 12.74 -20.01
C LYS A 283 2.47 12.07 -21.37
N ALA A 284 1.60 11.07 -21.44
CA ALA A 284 1.32 10.37 -22.69
C ALA A 284 0.71 11.28 -23.77
N VAL A 285 0.02 12.35 -23.36
CA VAL A 285 -0.46 13.40 -24.27
C VAL A 285 0.68 14.05 -25.07
N LEU A 286 1.90 14.10 -24.53
CA LEU A 286 3.10 14.60 -25.22
C LEU A 286 3.81 13.48 -25.98
N TRP A 287 4.22 12.42 -25.27
CA TRP A 287 5.21 11.46 -25.77
C TRP A 287 4.70 10.01 -25.91
N GLY A 288 3.39 9.79 -25.74
CA GLY A 288 2.78 8.47 -25.84
C GLY A 288 3.06 7.55 -24.63
N THR A 289 2.82 6.26 -24.84
CA THR A 289 2.96 5.18 -23.84
C THR A 289 4.36 4.57 -23.87
N ALA A 290 4.56 3.45 -23.15
CA ALA A 290 5.83 2.74 -23.10
C ALA A 290 6.40 2.41 -24.49
N LEU A 291 5.57 1.90 -25.41
CA LEU A 291 6.00 1.55 -26.77
C LEU A 291 6.61 2.72 -27.54
N ASP A 292 6.05 3.93 -27.42
CA ASP A 292 6.55 5.11 -28.13
C ASP A 292 7.95 5.52 -27.68
N ASN A 293 8.36 5.11 -26.49
CA ASN A 293 9.60 5.52 -25.82
C ASN A 293 10.67 4.41 -25.78
N LEU A 294 10.35 3.19 -26.25
CA LEU A 294 11.28 2.07 -26.27
C LEU A 294 12.26 2.18 -27.45
N ALA A 295 13.55 2.15 -27.12
CA ALA A 295 14.62 1.99 -28.10
C ALA A 295 14.94 0.52 -28.35
N SER A 296 15.00 -0.30 -27.30
CA SER A 296 15.15 -1.75 -27.39
C SER A 296 14.69 -2.47 -26.13
N TRP A 297 14.40 -3.76 -26.23
CA TRP A 297 14.17 -4.65 -25.08
C TRP A 297 14.64 -6.07 -25.36
N LYS A 298 14.99 -6.77 -24.28
CA LYS A 298 15.46 -8.16 -24.29
C LYS A 298 14.48 -9.03 -23.50
N MET A 299 14.16 -10.19 -24.04
CA MET A 299 13.22 -11.13 -23.42
C MET A 299 13.58 -12.59 -23.70
N VAL A 300 12.95 -13.50 -22.97
CA VAL A 300 13.00 -14.95 -23.17
C VAL A 300 11.61 -15.45 -23.55
N GLY A 301 11.52 -16.14 -24.68
CA GLY A 301 10.27 -16.72 -25.19
C GLY A 301 9.99 -18.15 -24.70
N PRO A 302 8.91 -18.79 -25.18
CA PRO A 302 8.54 -20.17 -24.85
C PRO A 302 9.57 -21.22 -25.25
N ASP A 303 10.42 -20.93 -26.23
CA ASP A 303 11.52 -21.80 -26.65
C ASP A 303 12.74 -21.74 -25.70
N GLY A 304 12.71 -20.85 -24.70
CA GLY A 304 13.80 -20.66 -23.76
C GLY A 304 15.04 -20.03 -24.38
N ASN A 305 14.92 -19.36 -25.52
CA ASN A 305 16.00 -18.62 -26.18
C ASN A 305 15.87 -17.12 -25.96
N TRP A 306 16.96 -16.40 -26.23
CA TRP A 306 16.97 -14.94 -26.17
C TRP A 306 16.29 -14.35 -27.40
N LEU A 307 15.49 -13.32 -27.16
CA LEU A 307 14.91 -12.46 -28.18
C LEU A 307 15.23 -11.00 -27.82
N GLU A 308 15.96 -10.32 -28.69
CA GLU A 308 16.22 -8.89 -28.61
C GLU A 308 15.39 -8.18 -29.69
N VAL A 309 14.68 -7.13 -29.29
CA VAL A 309 13.90 -6.29 -30.19
C VAL A 309 14.46 -4.87 -30.15
N GLU A 310 14.79 -4.32 -31.32
CA GLU A 310 15.37 -3.00 -31.47
C GLU A 310 14.52 -2.16 -32.42
N ARG A 311 14.10 -0.97 -31.97
CA ARG A 311 13.31 -0.03 -32.78
C ARG A 311 14.26 0.72 -33.73
N LEU A 312 14.00 0.61 -35.03
CA LEU A 312 14.74 1.29 -36.08
C LEU A 312 14.03 2.57 -36.48
N GLU A 313 14.80 3.59 -36.91
CA GLU A 313 14.26 4.85 -37.42
C GLU A 313 13.28 5.50 -36.42
N HIS A 314 13.67 5.52 -35.14
CA HIS A 314 12.83 5.99 -34.05
C HIS A 314 12.45 7.48 -34.24
N ASN A 315 11.17 7.81 -34.31
CA ASN A 315 10.69 9.18 -34.55
C ASN A 315 10.73 10.12 -33.33
N LEU A 316 11.05 9.59 -32.15
CA LEU A 316 11.19 10.32 -30.86
C LEU A 316 9.89 10.97 -30.36
N GLY A 317 8.77 10.59 -30.97
CA GLY A 317 7.43 11.03 -30.61
C GLY A 317 6.49 9.84 -30.59
N LYS A 318 5.21 10.09 -30.85
CA LYS A 318 4.21 9.04 -30.83
C LYS A 318 4.37 8.14 -32.05
N ILE A 319 4.35 6.83 -31.85
CA ILE A 319 4.59 5.84 -32.91
C ILE A 319 3.55 5.90 -34.02
N HIS A 320 2.31 6.33 -33.71
CA HIS A 320 1.24 6.45 -34.70
C HIS A 320 1.37 7.64 -35.66
N ASP A 321 2.22 8.61 -35.32
CA ASP A 321 2.52 9.73 -36.22
C ASP A 321 3.52 9.32 -37.32
N GLN A 322 4.18 8.17 -37.16
CA GLN A 322 5.13 7.64 -38.13
C GLN A 322 4.39 6.82 -39.20
N ALA A 323 4.69 7.05 -40.48
CA ALA A 323 4.06 6.30 -41.57
C ALA A 323 4.31 4.78 -41.46
N LEU A 324 5.56 4.40 -41.18
CA LEU A 324 5.98 3.00 -41.00
C LEU A 324 6.96 2.90 -39.83
N ALA A 325 6.63 2.09 -38.83
CA ALA A 325 7.52 1.74 -37.72
C ALA A 325 8.21 0.40 -38.02
N LYS A 326 9.52 0.33 -37.79
CA LYS A 326 10.34 -0.85 -38.06
C LYS A 326 10.99 -1.37 -36.79
N PHE A 327 10.97 -2.69 -36.62
CA PHE A 327 11.56 -3.38 -35.48
C PHE A 327 12.47 -4.50 -35.98
N ARG A 328 13.71 -4.54 -35.52
CA ARG A 328 14.62 -5.67 -35.74
C ARG A 328 14.46 -6.66 -34.61
N LEU A 329 14.15 -7.92 -34.93
CA LEU A 329 13.99 -9.01 -33.98
C LEU A 329 15.17 -9.97 -34.17
N ARG A 330 16.02 -10.12 -33.16
CA ARG A 330 17.17 -11.04 -33.15
C ARG A 330 16.93 -12.15 -32.14
N ARG A 331 16.99 -13.40 -32.61
CA ARG A 331 16.94 -14.58 -31.75
C ARG A 331 18.31 -15.20 -31.63
N SER A 332 18.71 -15.56 -30.41
CA SER A 332 19.96 -16.28 -30.15
C SER A 332 19.76 -17.40 -29.16
N ASP A 333 20.49 -18.49 -29.38
CA ASP A 333 20.49 -19.65 -28.51
C ASP A 333 21.02 -19.26 -27.12
N SER A 334 20.28 -19.63 -26.08
CA SER A 334 20.58 -19.18 -24.73
C SER A 334 21.82 -19.82 -24.10
N GLU A 335 22.31 -20.94 -24.64
CA GLU A 335 23.45 -21.69 -24.10
C GLU A 335 24.76 -21.36 -24.85
N THR A 336 24.67 -21.30 -26.18
CA THR A 336 25.83 -21.09 -27.07
C THR A 336 26.00 -19.62 -27.48
N GLY A 337 24.97 -18.79 -27.32
CA GLY A 337 24.95 -17.40 -27.79
C GLY A 337 24.88 -17.26 -29.31
N LYS A 338 24.75 -18.38 -30.05
CA LYS A 338 24.71 -18.39 -31.51
C LYS A 338 23.43 -17.73 -32.02
N ALA A 339 23.54 -16.85 -33.02
CA ALA A 339 22.39 -16.27 -33.71
C ALA A 339 21.56 -17.38 -34.39
N LEU A 340 20.26 -17.40 -34.12
CA LEU A 340 19.29 -18.34 -34.67
C LEU A 340 18.53 -17.73 -35.85
N SER A 341 18.04 -16.51 -35.69
CA SER A 341 17.36 -15.76 -36.75
C SER A 341 17.42 -14.26 -36.51
N GLU A 342 17.31 -13.50 -37.61
CA GLU A 342 17.12 -12.05 -37.59
C GLU A 342 16.02 -11.71 -38.61
N GLU A 343 15.03 -10.92 -38.20
CA GLU A 343 13.95 -10.45 -39.06
C GLU A 343 13.63 -8.97 -38.79
N ILE A 344 13.08 -8.27 -39.78
CA ILE A 344 12.59 -6.90 -39.63
C ILE A 344 11.07 -6.92 -39.77
N LEU A 345 10.37 -6.48 -38.72
CA LEU A 345 8.94 -6.29 -38.70
C LEU A 345 8.62 -4.84 -39.07
N GLU A 346 7.87 -4.64 -40.15
CA GLU A 346 7.42 -3.33 -40.61
C GLU A 346 5.90 -3.20 -40.40
N VAL A 347 5.48 -2.16 -39.66
CA VAL A 347 4.09 -1.96 -39.28
C VAL A 347 3.69 -0.50 -39.53
N PRO A 348 2.57 -0.21 -40.21
CA PRO A 348 2.07 1.15 -40.30
C PRO A 348 1.82 1.73 -38.90
N GLY A 349 2.32 2.94 -38.61
CA GLY A 349 2.21 3.51 -37.26
C GLY A 349 0.77 3.63 -36.78
N SER A 350 -0.15 3.95 -37.70
CA SER A 350 -1.60 4.04 -37.44
C SER A 350 -2.25 2.75 -36.96
N ARG A 351 -1.57 1.59 -37.06
CA ARG A 351 -2.08 0.29 -36.60
C ARG A 351 -1.89 0.06 -35.11
N PHE A 352 -0.99 0.79 -34.44
CA PHE A 352 -0.72 0.57 -33.01
C PHE A 352 -1.84 1.07 -32.09
N ARG A 353 -2.71 1.96 -32.57
CA ARG A 353 -3.85 2.53 -31.82
C ARG A 353 -4.98 2.90 -32.77
N LYS A 354 -6.23 2.76 -32.32
CA LYS A 354 -7.39 3.29 -33.06
C LYS A 354 -7.23 4.79 -33.35
N THR A 355 -7.38 5.17 -34.61
CA THR A 355 -7.25 6.57 -35.06
C THR A 355 -8.24 7.48 -34.33
N GLY A 356 -7.77 8.63 -33.86
CA GLY A 356 -8.56 9.60 -33.10
C GLY A 356 -8.59 9.38 -31.59
N LEU A 357 -7.98 8.29 -31.09
CA LEU A 357 -7.81 8.04 -29.66
C LEU A 357 -6.36 8.26 -29.21
N GLY A 358 -6.16 8.85 -28.03
CA GLY A 358 -4.82 9.09 -27.50
C GLY A 358 -4.14 7.81 -26.99
N LYS A 359 -4.94 6.85 -26.54
CA LYS A 359 -4.51 5.58 -25.93
C LYS A 359 -5.44 4.45 -26.38
N ASP A 360 -4.87 3.28 -26.56
CA ASP A 360 -5.59 2.06 -26.92
C ASP A 360 -4.65 0.88 -26.71
N VAL A 361 -5.04 -0.04 -25.81
CA VAL A 361 -4.28 -1.28 -25.54
C VAL A 361 -5.11 -2.53 -25.82
N THR A 362 -6.14 -2.38 -26.66
CA THR A 362 -7.14 -3.41 -26.95
C THR A 362 -6.59 -4.48 -27.90
N ASP A 363 -5.91 -4.09 -28.98
CA ASP A 363 -5.29 -5.02 -29.93
C ASP A 363 -4.13 -5.78 -29.26
N LYS A 364 -4.37 -7.00 -28.81
CA LYS A 364 -3.33 -7.83 -28.20
C LYS A 364 -2.38 -8.45 -29.21
N PHE A 365 -2.66 -8.43 -30.50
CA PHE A 365 -1.77 -8.97 -31.53
C PHE A 365 -0.67 -7.97 -31.92
N LEU A 366 -0.98 -6.67 -32.03
CA LEU A 366 -0.04 -5.59 -32.40
C LEU A 366 0.85 -5.97 -33.60
N ALA A 367 0.23 -6.50 -34.66
CA ALA A 367 0.92 -6.97 -35.87
C ALA A 367 2.05 -7.99 -35.62
N GLY A 368 2.01 -8.73 -34.50
CA GLY A 368 3.02 -9.73 -34.13
C GLY A 368 4.21 -9.19 -33.33
N LEU A 369 4.18 -7.93 -32.89
CA LEU A 369 5.26 -7.37 -32.05
C LEU A 369 5.34 -8.11 -30.70
N PRO A 370 6.48 -8.69 -30.32
CA PRO A 370 6.59 -9.55 -29.14
C PRO A 370 6.78 -8.74 -27.84
N GLY A 371 6.26 -9.28 -26.73
CA GLY A 371 6.42 -8.78 -25.36
C GLY A 371 5.55 -7.57 -25.00
N VAL A 372 5.45 -6.56 -25.87
CA VAL A 372 4.68 -5.33 -25.60
C VAL A 372 3.18 -5.60 -25.67
N GLN A 373 2.42 -5.16 -24.66
CA GLN A 373 0.95 -5.28 -24.59
C GLN A 373 0.39 -6.72 -24.46
N LYS A 374 1.28 -7.72 -24.32
CA LYS A 374 0.93 -9.15 -24.25
C LYS A 374 0.69 -9.66 -22.84
N GLU A 375 0.91 -8.83 -21.83
CA GLU A 375 0.66 -9.18 -20.42
C GLU A 375 1.43 -10.44 -19.97
N GLY A 376 2.62 -10.68 -20.53
CA GLY A 376 3.44 -11.86 -20.22
C GLY A 376 2.99 -13.17 -20.87
N CYS A 377 2.07 -13.11 -21.85
CA CYS A 377 1.60 -14.31 -22.55
C CYS A 377 2.59 -14.85 -23.58
N ASP A 378 3.63 -14.13 -23.97
CA ASP A 378 4.59 -14.57 -25.01
C ASP A 378 6.04 -14.58 -24.55
N GLY A 379 6.31 -14.35 -23.26
CA GLY A 379 7.64 -14.46 -22.69
C GLY A 379 7.88 -13.56 -21.47
N ILE A 380 9.14 -13.49 -21.05
CA ILE A 380 9.62 -12.67 -19.92
C ILE A 380 10.56 -11.60 -20.42
N ILE A 381 10.19 -10.34 -20.26
CA ILE A 381 11.09 -9.21 -20.48
C ILE A 381 12.09 -9.14 -19.33
N THR A 382 13.39 -9.05 -19.65
CA THR A 382 14.48 -9.07 -18.66
C THR A 382 15.16 -7.71 -18.52
N SER A 383 15.26 -6.95 -19.61
CA SER A 383 15.86 -5.61 -19.64
C SER A 383 15.37 -4.80 -20.85
N ALA A 384 15.51 -3.48 -20.77
CA ALA A 384 15.08 -2.56 -21.81
C ALA A 384 15.85 -1.24 -21.80
N ARG A 385 15.87 -0.56 -22.94
CA ARG A 385 16.41 0.78 -23.13
C ARG A 385 15.32 1.73 -23.60
N PHE A 386 15.24 2.88 -22.94
CA PHE A 386 14.28 3.93 -23.27
C PHE A 386 14.99 5.21 -23.70
N ILE A 387 14.33 5.98 -24.55
CA ILE A 387 14.70 7.38 -24.81
C ILE A 387 14.24 8.28 -23.67
N LEU A 388 14.95 9.38 -23.46
CA LEU A 388 14.62 10.43 -22.49
C LEU A 388 14.35 11.75 -23.20
N HIS A 389 13.43 12.53 -22.64
CA HIS A 389 12.98 13.78 -23.21
C HIS A 389 13.49 14.99 -22.43
N ARG A 390 13.48 16.16 -23.07
CA ARG A 390 13.67 17.43 -22.37
C ARG A 390 12.30 18.10 -22.23
N LEU A 391 11.90 18.40 -21.00
CA LEU A 391 10.72 19.23 -20.77
C LEU A 391 11.10 20.70 -20.98
N PRO A 392 10.25 21.51 -21.63
CA PRO A 392 10.49 22.94 -21.71
C PRO A 392 10.62 23.60 -20.33
N PRO A 393 11.46 24.63 -20.17
CA PRO A 393 11.83 25.18 -18.87
C PRO A 393 10.70 25.96 -18.18
N VAL A 394 9.77 26.54 -18.95
CA VAL A 394 8.64 27.27 -18.40
C VAL A 394 7.43 26.35 -18.27
N ALA A 395 6.81 26.35 -17.11
CA ALA A 395 5.57 25.63 -16.87
C ALA A 395 4.59 26.43 -16.00
N ARG A 396 3.29 26.30 -16.29
CA ARG A 396 2.16 26.85 -15.55
C ARG A 396 1.12 25.77 -15.33
N THR A 397 0.55 25.71 -14.13
CA THR A 397 -0.54 24.78 -13.84
C THR A 397 -1.84 25.57 -13.77
N VAL A 398 -2.84 25.18 -14.55
CA VAL A 398 -4.20 25.72 -14.49
C VAL A 398 -5.09 24.80 -13.66
N CYS A 399 -5.97 25.40 -12.85
CA CYS A 399 -7.03 24.71 -12.13
C CYS A 399 -8.37 25.34 -12.52
N LEU A 400 -9.29 24.56 -13.06
CA LEU A 400 -10.57 25.04 -13.58
C LEU A 400 -11.70 24.36 -12.81
N GLU A 401 -12.55 25.12 -12.14
CA GLU A 401 -13.64 24.64 -11.28
C GLU A 401 -14.99 24.91 -11.95
N PHE A 402 -15.81 23.87 -12.15
CA PHE A 402 -17.12 23.97 -12.77
C PHE A 402 -18.21 23.59 -11.77
N PHE A 403 -19.24 24.44 -11.65
CA PHE A 403 -20.36 24.27 -10.72
C PHE A 403 -21.68 23.91 -11.42
N GLY A 404 -21.76 24.11 -12.74
CA GLY A 404 -22.90 23.76 -13.60
C GLY A 404 -22.88 22.31 -14.05
N GLN A 405 -23.64 21.98 -15.09
CA GLN A 405 -23.72 20.61 -15.61
C GLN A 405 -22.40 20.18 -16.27
N VAL A 406 -22.03 18.91 -16.07
CA VAL A 406 -20.78 18.36 -16.61
C VAL A 406 -20.77 18.42 -18.13
N ARG A 407 -21.90 18.11 -18.80
CA ARG A 407 -22.02 18.20 -20.26
C ARG A 407 -21.70 19.59 -20.84
N GLU A 408 -21.96 20.65 -20.09
CA GLU A 408 -21.69 22.04 -20.52
C GLU A 408 -20.21 22.41 -20.33
N ALA A 409 -19.55 21.75 -19.37
CA ALA A 409 -18.13 21.93 -19.07
C ALA A 409 -17.22 21.11 -19.99
N VAL A 410 -17.63 19.92 -20.45
CA VAL A 410 -16.80 19.03 -21.29
C VAL A 410 -16.28 19.68 -22.58
N PRO A 411 -17.05 20.50 -23.34
CA PRO A 411 -16.53 21.20 -24.51
C PRO A 411 -15.25 22.01 -24.25
N SER A 412 -15.05 22.50 -23.01
CA SER A 412 -13.82 23.18 -22.63
C SER A 412 -12.57 22.30 -22.78
N ILE A 413 -12.67 20.98 -22.58
CA ILE A 413 -11.55 20.03 -22.75
C ILE A 413 -11.10 20.03 -24.21
N VAL A 414 -12.04 19.91 -25.13
CA VAL A 414 -11.78 19.89 -26.59
C VAL A 414 -11.22 21.25 -27.03
N GLU A 415 -11.85 22.35 -26.61
CA GLU A 415 -11.43 23.71 -26.97
C GLU A 415 -10.01 24.02 -26.45
N ILE A 416 -9.69 23.62 -25.21
CA ILE A 416 -8.36 23.79 -24.62
C ILE A 416 -7.33 22.99 -25.43
N LYS A 417 -7.64 21.74 -25.76
CA LYS A 417 -6.73 20.87 -26.51
C LYS A 417 -6.48 21.43 -27.92
N ASP A 418 -7.54 21.72 -28.67
CA ASP A 418 -7.45 22.28 -30.03
C ASP A 418 -6.70 23.62 -30.04
N TYR A 419 -6.92 24.46 -29.02
CA TYR A 419 -6.22 25.73 -28.88
C TYR A 419 -4.71 25.55 -28.70
N LEU A 420 -4.27 24.58 -27.90
CA LEU A 420 -2.86 24.31 -27.64
C LEU A 420 -2.19 23.53 -28.78
N ASP A 421 -2.88 22.58 -29.40
CA ASP A 421 -2.38 21.79 -30.53
C ASP A 421 -2.07 22.65 -31.77
N ARG A 422 -2.83 23.73 -31.99
CA ARG A 422 -2.61 24.69 -33.10
C ARG A 422 -1.37 25.57 -32.93
N ARG A 423 -0.56 25.37 -31.87
CA ARG A 423 0.67 26.13 -31.58
C ARG A 423 1.92 25.24 -31.43
N PRO A 424 2.26 24.41 -32.43
CA PRO A 424 3.45 23.57 -32.36
C PRO A 424 4.72 24.43 -32.22
N GLY A 425 5.54 24.13 -31.20
CA GLY A 425 6.75 24.89 -30.86
C GLY A 425 6.55 26.07 -29.90
N GLY A 426 5.30 26.40 -29.55
CA GLY A 426 4.94 27.42 -28.56
C GLY A 426 4.58 26.82 -27.19
N ALA A 427 3.53 27.34 -26.56
CA ALA A 427 2.97 26.76 -25.34
C ALA A 427 2.16 25.50 -25.66
N ILE A 428 2.52 24.36 -25.05
CA ILE A 428 1.95 23.03 -25.29
C ILE A 428 1.34 22.44 -24.02
N LEU A 429 0.37 21.55 -24.19
CA LEU A 429 -0.27 20.83 -23.08
C LEU A 429 0.60 19.65 -22.63
N ALA A 430 1.10 19.69 -21.40
CA ALA A 430 1.88 18.59 -20.81
C ALA A 430 1.04 17.55 -20.06
N GLY A 431 -0.19 17.91 -19.70
CA GLY A 431 -1.15 17.03 -19.05
C GLY A 431 -2.44 17.77 -18.77
N LEU A 432 -3.57 17.07 -18.83
CA LEU A 432 -4.88 17.60 -18.47
C LEU A 432 -5.67 16.48 -17.79
N GLU A 433 -5.98 16.67 -16.52
CA GLU A 433 -6.68 15.73 -15.65
C GLU A 433 -8.02 16.27 -15.24
N HIS A 434 -8.94 15.36 -14.92
CA HIS A 434 -10.29 15.69 -14.48
C HIS A 434 -10.68 14.86 -13.26
N LEU A 435 -11.41 15.50 -12.34
CA LEU A 435 -12.08 14.88 -11.19
C LEU A 435 -13.57 15.21 -11.23
N ASP A 436 -14.43 14.19 -11.10
CA ASP A 436 -15.88 14.36 -10.96
C ASP A 436 -16.31 14.75 -9.53
N GLU A 437 -17.59 15.08 -9.34
CA GLU A 437 -18.16 15.49 -8.05
C GLU A 437 -17.88 14.46 -6.93
N ARG A 438 -17.91 13.17 -7.26
CA ARG A 438 -17.72 12.07 -6.31
C ARG A 438 -16.26 12.00 -5.85
N TYR A 439 -15.30 12.15 -6.76
CA TYR A 439 -13.89 12.25 -6.43
C TYR A 439 -13.55 13.54 -5.69
N VAL A 440 -14.09 14.69 -6.12
CA VAL A 440 -13.95 15.98 -5.43
C VAL A 440 -14.38 15.85 -3.97
N LYS A 441 -15.51 15.18 -3.72
CA LYS A 441 -15.97 14.87 -2.36
C LYS A 441 -15.03 13.91 -1.63
N ALA A 442 -14.62 12.81 -2.27
CA ALA A 442 -13.82 11.76 -1.64
C ALA A 442 -12.40 12.18 -1.26
N VAL A 443 -11.75 13.02 -2.09
CA VAL A 443 -10.40 13.52 -1.81
C VAL A 443 -10.38 14.68 -0.80
N GLY A 444 -11.56 15.14 -0.36
CA GLY A 444 -11.69 16.31 0.49
C GLY A 444 -11.18 17.58 -0.20
N TYR A 445 -11.51 17.74 -1.49
CA TYR A 445 -11.04 18.85 -2.30
C TYR A 445 -11.40 20.20 -1.67
N ALA A 446 -10.41 21.09 -1.57
CA ALA A 446 -10.59 22.45 -1.11
C ALA A 446 -10.93 23.36 -2.31
N THR A 447 -12.19 23.81 -2.38
CA THR A 447 -12.67 24.76 -3.39
C THR A 447 -11.85 26.04 -3.34
N LYS A 448 -11.33 26.46 -4.49
CA LYS A 448 -10.50 27.68 -4.63
C LYS A 448 -11.37 28.90 -4.93
N ALA A 449 -12.49 28.72 -5.62
CA ALA A 449 -13.50 29.75 -5.83
C ALA A 449 -14.14 30.21 -4.52
N LYS A 450 -14.47 31.52 -4.45
CA LYS A 450 -15.25 32.11 -3.34
C LYS A 450 -16.76 31.82 -3.47
N ARG A 451 -17.14 30.63 -3.91
CA ARG A 451 -18.53 30.18 -4.01
C ARG A 451 -18.88 29.22 -2.88
N HIS A 452 -20.14 29.23 -2.47
CA HIS A 452 -20.67 28.22 -1.57
C HIS A 452 -20.90 26.91 -2.32
N GLY A 453 -20.36 25.81 -1.79
CA GLY A 453 -20.51 24.46 -2.35
C GLY A 453 -19.21 23.89 -2.91
N ARG A 454 -19.30 22.67 -3.43
CA ARG A 454 -18.18 21.99 -4.11
C ARG A 454 -18.39 22.05 -5.62
N PRO A 455 -17.31 22.14 -6.42
CA PRO A 455 -17.43 22.00 -7.87
C PRO A 455 -17.94 20.60 -8.23
N LYS A 456 -18.77 20.52 -9.28
CA LYS A 456 -19.21 19.25 -9.87
C LYS A 456 -18.14 18.62 -10.76
N MET A 457 -17.22 19.44 -11.28
CA MET A 457 -16.11 19.01 -12.12
C MET A 457 -14.89 19.93 -11.87
N VAL A 458 -13.70 19.33 -11.78
CA VAL A 458 -12.43 20.06 -11.68
C VAL A 458 -11.47 19.58 -12.77
N LEU A 459 -10.90 20.51 -13.53
CA LEU A 459 -9.78 20.24 -14.45
C LEU A 459 -8.47 20.78 -13.88
N LEU A 460 -7.42 19.98 -13.95
CA LEU A 460 -6.05 20.34 -13.59
C LEU A 460 -5.14 20.10 -14.79
N GLY A 461 -4.46 21.12 -15.29
CA GLY A 461 -3.62 21.00 -16.48
C GLY A 461 -2.27 21.67 -16.33
N ASP A 462 -1.22 21.05 -16.88
CA ASP A 462 0.11 21.66 -17.02
C ASP A 462 0.30 22.16 -18.45
N ILE A 463 0.66 23.44 -18.60
CA ILE A 463 1.03 24.07 -19.87
C ILE A 463 2.50 24.42 -19.80
N VAL A 464 3.28 23.99 -20.79
CA VAL A 464 4.74 24.14 -20.82
C VAL A 464 5.21 24.79 -22.13
N GLY A 465 6.38 25.43 -22.12
CA GLY A 465 6.97 26.05 -23.32
C GLY A 465 8.34 26.65 -23.05
N GLU A 466 8.98 27.15 -24.10
CA GLU A 466 10.30 27.81 -24.02
C GLU A 466 10.19 29.28 -23.59
N ASP A 467 9.11 29.95 -23.97
CA ASP A 467 8.89 31.38 -23.69
C ASP A 467 7.86 31.60 -22.56
N GLU A 468 8.24 32.40 -21.57
CA GLU A 468 7.42 32.66 -20.39
C GLU A 468 6.13 33.42 -20.72
N THR A 469 6.23 34.39 -21.63
CA THR A 469 5.10 35.22 -22.03
C THR A 469 4.06 34.40 -22.77
N ALA A 470 4.48 33.58 -23.73
CA ALA A 470 3.62 32.70 -24.50
C ALA A 470 2.88 31.69 -23.60
N VAL A 471 3.58 31.07 -22.65
CA VAL A 471 2.96 30.11 -21.71
C VAL A 471 1.95 30.81 -20.81
N MET A 472 2.24 32.02 -20.32
CA MET A 472 1.29 32.78 -19.50
C MET A 472 0.05 33.22 -20.29
N GLN A 473 0.25 33.67 -21.54
CA GLN A 473 -0.85 34.03 -22.43
C GLN A 473 -1.75 32.81 -22.73
N ALA A 474 -1.15 31.66 -22.99
CA ALA A 474 -1.88 30.41 -23.20
C ALA A 474 -2.67 29.99 -21.95
N ALA A 475 -2.05 30.05 -20.76
CA ALA A 475 -2.73 29.75 -19.50
C ALA A 475 -3.91 30.70 -19.25
N SER A 476 -3.75 31.98 -19.55
CA SER A 476 -4.82 32.98 -19.44
C SER A 476 -5.95 32.72 -20.45
N ALA A 477 -5.62 32.30 -21.67
CA ALA A 477 -6.62 31.93 -22.68
C ALA A 477 -7.40 30.68 -22.28
N VAL A 478 -6.74 29.67 -21.70
CA VAL A 478 -7.38 28.47 -21.15
C VAL A 478 -8.37 28.82 -20.04
N VAL A 479 -8.01 29.74 -19.14
CA VAL A 479 -8.95 30.27 -18.13
C VAL A 479 -10.14 30.98 -18.78
N LYS A 480 -9.93 31.76 -19.84
CA LYS A 480 -11.04 32.41 -20.58
C LYS A 480 -11.98 31.40 -21.23
N ILE A 481 -11.44 30.32 -21.81
CA ILE A 481 -12.22 29.21 -22.37
C ILE A 481 -13.11 28.58 -21.28
N ALA A 482 -12.53 28.28 -20.10
CA ALA A 482 -13.29 27.74 -18.99
C ALA A 482 -14.38 28.70 -18.48
N ASN A 483 -14.07 29.99 -18.36
CA ASN A 483 -15.02 31.02 -17.91
C ASN A 483 -16.19 31.17 -18.89
N ALA A 484 -15.95 31.06 -20.20
CA ALA A 484 -17.00 31.09 -21.23
C ALA A 484 -17.98 29.91 -21.11
N ARG A 485 -17.56 28.82 -20.46
CA ARG A 485 -18.37 27.63 -20.16
C ARG A 485 -18.85 27.58 -18.70
N GLY A 486 -18.91 28.73 -18.02
CA GLY A 486 -19.43 28.83 -16.65
C GLY A 486 -18.50 28.29 -15.55
N GLY A 487 -17.23 28.00 -15.89
CA GLY A 487 -16.20 27.63 -14.92
C GLY A 487 -15.49 28.84 -14.31
N GLU A 488 -14.68 28.60 -13.29
CA GLU A 488 -13.74 29.56 -12.72
C GLU A 488 -12.31 29.01 -12.81
N GLY A 489 -11.38 29.79 -13.37
CA GLY A 489 -10.00 29.35 -13.59
C GLY A 489 -8.95 30.05 -12.71
N PHE A 490 -7.96 29.28 -12.27
CA PHE A 490 -6.84 29.72 -11.44
C PHE A 490 -5.51 29.29 -12.07
N ILE A 491 -4.46 30.08 -11.92
CA ILE A 491 -3.13 29.81 -12.49
C ILE A 491 -2.10 29.75 -11.36
N ALA A 492 -1.42 28.61 -11.24
CA ALA A 492 -0.26 28.46 -10.37
C ALA A 492 1.04 28.67 -11.16
N VAL A 493 1.80 29.68 -10.74
CA VAL A 493 3.06 30.09 -11.38
C VAL A 493 4.27 29.45 -10.70
N SER A 494 4.34 29.50 -9.36
CA SER A 494 5.47 28.94 -8.62
C SER A 494 5.43 27.41 -8.55
N SER A 495 6.60 26.78 -8.49
CA SER A 495 6.71 25.31 -8.35
C SER A 495 5.96 24.77 -7.13
N GLU A 496 5.98 25.50 -6.01
CA GLU A 496 5.25 25.14 -4.79
C GLU A 496 3.73 25.19 -4.98
N ALA A 497 3.19 26.27 -5.56
CA ALA A 497 1.76 26.38 -5.82
C ALA A 497 1.28 25.29 -6.79
N ARG A 498 2.07 25.00 -7.83
CA ARG A 498 1.80 23.92 -8.78
C ARG A 498 1.75 22.57 -8.07
N LYS A 499 2.74 22.28 -7.22
CA LYS A 499 2.77 21.05 -6.41
C LYS A 499 1.52 20.93 -5.54
N THR A 500 1.09 22.01 -4.91
CA THR A 500 -0.13 22.04 -4.08
C THR A 500 -1.38 21.70 -4.89
N PHE A 501 -1.54 22.24 -6.10
CA PHE A 501 -2.68 21.90 -6.98
C PHE A 501 -2.69 20.41 -7.34
N TRP A 502 -1.52 19.83 -7.60
CA TRP A 502 -1.39 18.42 -7.96
C TRP A 502 -1.55 17.43 -6.79
N LEU A 503 -1.48 17.89 -5.53
CA LEU A 503 -1.70 17.03 -4.35
C LEU A 503 -3.12 16.43 -4.31
N ASP A 504 -4.12 17.17 -4.81
CA ASP A 504 -5.51 16.70 -4.85
C ASP A 504 -5.66 15.48 -5.77
N ARG A 505 -5.03 15.51 -6.94
CA ARG A 505 -5.03 14.41 -7.93
C ARG A 505 -4.29 13.16 -7.43
N ALA A 506 -3.27 13.31 -6.59
CA ALA A 506 -2.51 12.19 -6.05
C ALA A 506 -3.30 11.35 -5.01
N ARG A 507 -4.42 11.89 -4.50
CA ARG A 507 -5.25 11.30 -3.44
C ARG A 507 -6.49 10.55 -3.94
N THR A 508 -6.65 10.33 -5.24
CA THR A 508 -7.84 9.65 -5.82
C THR A 508 -8.11 8.26 -5.22
N ALA A 509 -7.07 7.53 -4.79
CA ALA A 509 -7.23 6.26 -4.10
C ALA A 509 -8.11 6.31 -2.82
N ALA A 510 -8.34 7.49 -2.24
CA ALA A 510 -9.21 7.69 -1.08
C ALA A 510 -10.68 7.32 -1.33
N ILE A 511 -11.14 7.25 -2.60
CA ILE A 511 -12.51 6.84 -2.94
C ILE A 511 -12.88 5.46 -2.36
N ALA A 512 -11.90 4.57 -2.22
CA ALA A 512 -12.07 3.21 -1.72
C ALA A 512 -12.23 3.13 -0.18
N ARG A 513 -11.99 4.23 0.56
CA ARG A 513 -12.25 4.28 2.01
C ARG A 513 -13.73 4.07 2.35
N HIS A 514 -14.63 4.32 1.39
CA HIS A 514 -16.07 4.13 1.59
C HIS A 514 -16.51 2.64 1.59
N THR A 515 -15.69 1.71 1.09
CA THR A 515 -16.07 0.29 0.89
C THR A 515 -14.93 -0.66 1.24
N ASN A 516 -14.53 -0.75 2.52
CA ASN A 516 -13.48 -1.66 3.03
C ASN A 516 -12.31 -1.93 2.03
N ALA A 517 -11.89 -0.88 1.30
CA ALA A 517 -10.82 -0.89 0.29
C ALA A 517 -10.95 -1.79 -0.95
N PHE A 518 -12.13 -2.36 -1.27
CA PHE A 518 -12.34 -3.07 -2.54
C PHE A 518 -13.09 -2.20 -3.56
N LYS A 519 -12.61 -2.20 -4.81
CA LYS A 519 -13.24 -1.48 -5.93
C LYS A 519 -12.97 -2.17 -7.26
N ILE A 520 -13.97 -2.18 -8.13
CA ILE A 520 -13.81 -2.57 -9.53
C ILE A 520 -13.27 -1.37 -10.29
N ASN A 521 -12.19 -1.57 -11.06
CA ASN A 521 -11.48 -0.51 -11.77
C ASN A 521 -11.52 -0.77 -13.26
N GLU A 522 -12.20 0.11 -13.99
CA GLU A 522 -12.21 0.09 -15.44
C GLU A 522 -11.52 1.35 -15.98
N ASP A 523 -10.91 1.22 -17.14
CA ASP A 523 -10.30 2.31 -17.90
C ASP A 523 -10.75 2.17 -19.35
N VAL A 524 -11.56 3.11 -19.81
CA VAL A 524 -12.05 3.16 -21.20
C VAL A 524 -11.51 4.40 -21.88
N VAL A 525 -11.41 4.40 -23.21
CA VAL A 525 -10.99 5.60 -23.95
C VAL A 525 -12.14 6.05 -24.82
N ILE A 526 -12.57 7.28 -24.61
CA ILE A 526 -13.72 7.89 -25.28
C ILE A 526 -13.20 9.01 -26.21
N PRO A 527 -13.68 9.09 -27.45
CA PRO A 527 -13.40 10.24 -28.31
C PRO A 527 -13.76 11.54 -27.60
N LEU A 528 -12.85 12.52 -27.59
CA LEU A 528 -13.02 13.74 -26.79
C LEU A 528 -14.34 14.48 -27.09
N ALA A 529 -14.76 14.50 -28.35
CA ALA A 529 -16.02 15.11 -28.78
C ALA A 529 -17.28 14.43 -28.21
N ARG A 530 -17.18 13.18 -27.73
CA ARG A 530 -18.28 12.38 -27.16
C ARG A 530 -18.17 12.22 -25.64
N MET A 531 -17.21 12.88 -25.01
CA MET A 531 -16.96 12.76 -23.56
C MET A 531 -18.15 13.25 -22.71
N GLY A 532 -18.91 14.24 -23.20
CA GLY A 532 -20.10 14.75 -22.52
C GLY A 532 -21.19 13.69 -22.42
N ASP A 533 -21.46 13.03 -23.54
CA ASP A 533 -22.42 11.92 -23.64
C ASP A 533 -22.03 10.76 -22.71
N TYR A 534 -20.74 10.45 -22.60
CA TYR A 534 -20.26 9.42 -21.67
C TYR A 534 -20.53 9.82 -20.21
N CYS A 535 -20.17 11.04 -19.81
CA CYS A 535 -20.44 11.55 -18.46
C CYS A 535 -21.94 11.53 -18.13
N ASP A 536 -22.81 11.94 -19.05
CA ASP A 536 -24.26 11.90 -18.87
C ASP A 536 -24.79 10.46 -18.77
N GLY A 537 -24.29 9.54 -19.59
CA GLY A 537 -24.62 8.12 -19.51
C GLY A 537 -24.21 7.48 -18.17
N ILE A 538 -23.04 7.83 -17.64
CA ILE A 538 -22.61 7.38 -16.32
C ILE A 538 -23.48 7.97 -15.21
N GLU A 539 -23.86 9.25 -15.29
CA GLU A 539 -24.74 9.85 -14.29
C GLU A 539 -26.15 9.24 -14.34
N ARG A 540 -26.64 8.86 -15.53
CA ARG A 540 -27.87 8.09 -15.68
C ARG A 540 -27.79 6.76 -14.94
N ILE A 541 -26.72 5.99 -15.15
CA ILE A 541 -26.48 4.72 -14.42
C ILE A 541 -26.49 4.97 -12.90
N ASN A 542 -25.83 6.04 -12.43
CA ASN A 542 -25.81 6.39 -11.02
C ASN A 542 -27.18 6.76 -10.44
N ILE A 543 -28.00 7.52 -11.18
CA ILE A 543 -29.35 7.88 -10.77
C ILE A 543 -30.21 6.62 -10.65
N GLU A 544 -30.20 5.76 -11.67
CA GLU A 544 -30.95 4.50 -11.67
C GLU A 544 -30.54 3.58 -10.51
N LEU A 545 -29.23 3.37 -10.31
CA LEU A 545 -28.71 2.59 -9.16
C LEU A 545 -29.13 3.19 -7.82
N SER A 546 -29.09 4.52 -7.70
CA SER A 546 -29.51 5.19 -6.48
C SER A 546 -31.02 5.08 -6.22
N ILE A 547 -31.87 5.06 -7.24
CA ILE A 547 -33.32 4.90 -7.08
C ILE A 547 -33.64 3.44 -6.75
N LYS A 548 -33.06 2.47 -7.47
CA LYS A 548 -33.22 1.03 -7.20
C LYS A 548 -32.83 0.65 -5.76
N ASN A 549 -31.74 1.20 -5.23
CA ASN A 549 -31.36 0.98 -3.83
C ASN A 549 -32.40 1.54 -2.84
N LYS A 550 -33.03 2.67 -3.15
CA LYS A 550 -34.09 3.26 -2.32
C LYS A 550 -35.43 2.53 -2.45
N LEU A 551 -35.73 1.94 -3.61
CA LEU A 551 -36.89 1.06 -3.78
C LEU A 551 -36.75 -0.20 -2.93
N ARG A 552 -35.55 -0.83 -2.92
CA ARG A 552 -35.22 -1.92 -2.00
C ARG A 552 -35.39 -1.54 -0.53
N LEU A 553 -35.08 -0.29 -0.17
CA LEU A 553 -35.34 0.22 1.18
C LEU A 553 -36.85 0.26 1.48
N CYS A 554 -37.67 0.76 0.56
CA CYS A 554 -39.13 0.74 0.75
C CYS A 554 -39.66 -0.68 0.96
N GLU A 555 -39.18 -1.64 0.16
CA GLU A 555 -39.55 -3.06 0.28
C GLU A 555 -39.17 -3.64 1.65
N ALA A 556 -37.92 -3.44 2.09
CA ALA A 556 -37.44 -3.94 3.38
C ALA A 556 -38.15 -3.29 4.57
N LEU A 557 -38.51 -2.00 4.46
CA LEU A 557 -39.30 -1.31 5.49
C LEU A 557 -40.75 -1.82 5.52
N ALA A 558 -41.36 -2.06 4.36
CA ALA A 558 -42.71 -2.61 4.28
C ALA A 558 -42.78 -4.02 4.89
N GLU A 559 -41.81 -4.89 4.57
CA GLU A 559 -41.69 -6.23 5.16
C GLU A 559 -41.56 -6.16 6.69
N PHE A 560 -40.64 -5.32 7.20
CA PHE A 560 -40.46 -5.12 8.64
C PHE A 560 -41.73 -4.61 9.34
N LEU A 561 -42.49 -3.71 8.71
CA LEU A 561 -43.70 -3.16 9.30
C LEU A 561 -44.89 -4.12 9.30
N GLN A 562 -44.88 -5.12 8.40
CA GLN A 562 -45.88 -6.20 8.36
C GLN A 562 -45.63 -7.26 9.44
N ASP A 563 -44.38 -7.41 9.87
CA ASP A 563 -43.98 -8.28 10.97
C ASP A 563 -44.32 -7.69 12.37
N GLU A 564 -44.01 -8.45 13.41
CA GLU A 564 -44.17 -8.03 14.81
C GLU A 564 -43.20 -6.88 15.16
N LEU A 565 -43.74 -5.75 15.63
CA LEU A 565 -42.96 -4.54 15.90
C LEU A 565 -42.35 -4.57 17.30
N PRO A 566 -41.06 -4.24 17.45
CA PRO A 566 -40.42 -4.16 18.76
C PRO A 566 -40.88 -2.90 19.52
N LEU A 567 -41.53 -3.08 20.67
CA LEU A 567 -42.02 -1.98 21.52
C LEU A 567 -41.28 -1.91 22.85
N HIS A 568 -41.08 -0.70 23.38
CA HIS A 568 -40.51 -0.49 24.71
C HIS A 568 -41.61 -0.34 25.78
N ALA A 569 -42.41 -1.40 26.01
CA ALA A 569 -43.62 -1.33 26.84
C ALA A 569 -43.37 -1.18 28.37
N GLY A 570 -42.16 -1.42 28.89
CA GLY A 570 -41.92 -1.46 30.34
C GLY A 570 -42.69 -2.60 31.04
N ASP A 571 -43.01 -2.48 32.34
CA ASP A 571 -43.84 -3.45 33.10
C ASP A 571 -45.36 -3.35 32.79
N ALA A 572 -45.76 -2.70 31.69
CA ALA A 572 -47.16 -2.50 31.37
C ALA A 572 -47.77 -3.72 30.63
N ASN A 573 -48.76 -4.37 31.24
CA ASN A 573 -49.58 -5.43 30.65
C ASN A 573 -50.64 -4.85 29.67
N LEU A 574 -50.21 -4.21 28.58
CA LEU A 574 -51.09 -3.74 27.49
C LEU A 574 -50.85 -4.55 26.22
N ASP A 575 -51.90 -4.78 25.43
CA ASP A 575 -51.79 -5.51 24.16
C ASP A 575 -51.01 -4.68 23.12
N ALA A 576 -50.03 -5.30 22.48
CA ALA A 576 -49.17 -4.64 21.49
C ALA A 576 -49.98 -4.14 20.28
N ALA A 577 -51.08 -4.82 19.93
CA ALA A 577 -51.97 -4.40 18.84
C ALA A 577 -52.70 -3.08 19.15
N GLU A 578 -53.14 -2.87 20.39
CA GLU A 578 -53.77 -1.61 20.81
C GLU A 578 -52.77 -0.46 20.88
N LEU A 579 -51.53 -0.74 21.30
CA LEU A 579 -50.47 0.26 21.39
C LEU A 579 -50.00 0.77 20.02
N ILE A 580 -49.97 -0.10 19.00
CA ILE A 580 -49.55 0.25 17.64
C ILE A 580 -50.67 1.01 16.90
N GLY A 581 -51.94 0.63 17.11
CA GLY A 581 -53.09 1.30 16.50
C GLY A 581 -53.02 1.39 14.97
N ASP A 582 -53.38 2.55 14.41
CA ASP A 582 -53.38 2.85 12.98
C ASP A 582 -52.00 3.27 12.42
N ARG A 583 -51.00 3.48 13.28
CA ARG A 583 -49.65 3.95 12.89
C ARG A 583 -48.98 3.01 11.89
N ARG A 584 -49.22 1.69 12.02
CA ARG A 584 -48.71 0.69 11.06
C ARG A 584 -49.29 0.93 9.66
N GLU A 585 -50.59 1.14 9.56
CA GLU A 585 -51.28 1.36 8.29
C GLU A 585 -50.81 2.69 7.66
N GLN A 586 -50.75 3.76 8.45
CA GLN A 586 -50.21 5.06 8.01
C GLN A 586 -48.77 4.95 7.48
N ALA A 587 -47.90 4.20 8.16
CA ALA A 587 -46.52 4.00 7.73
C ALA A 587 -46.43 3.18 6.43
N LEU A 588 -47.25 2.13 6.28
CA LEU A 588 -47.30 1.32 5.06
C LEU A 588 -47.85 2.11 3.86
N GLU A 589 -48.91 2.90 4.05
CA GLU A 589 -49.47 3.78 3.02
C GLU A 589 -48.45 4.82 2.56
N LEU A 590 -47.75 5.45 3.51
CA LEU A 590 -46.67 6.38 3.21
C LEU A 590 -45.57 5.72 2.36
N ILE A 591 -45.10 4.54 2.78
CA ILE A 591 -44.03 3.82 2.07
C ILE A 591 -44.48 3.47 0.66
N GLU A 592 -45.71 2.98 0.48
CA GLU A 592 -46.24 2.62 -0.83
C GLU A 592 -46.42 3.85 -1.74
N ALA A 593 -46.93 4.96 -1.22
CA ALA A 593 -47.05 6.21 -1.97
C ALA A 593 -45.67 6.74 -2.44
N VAL A 594 -44.68 6.74 -1.55
CA VAL A 594 -43.31 7.16 -1.90
C VAL A 594 -42.66 6.18 -2.86
N ARG A 595 -42.83 4.87 -2.66
CA ARG A 595 -42.34 3.82 -3.56
C ARG A 595 -42.93 3.99 -4.96
N GLY A 596 -44.24 4.17 -5.06
CA GLY A 596 -44.93 4.40 -6.34
C GLY A 596 -44.41 5.63 -7.07
N ARG A 597 -44.22 6.75 -6.37
CA ARG A 597 -43.59 7.96 -6.93
C ARG A 597 -42.16 7.69 -7.42
N TRP A 598 -41.33 7.04 -6.61
CA TRP A 598 -39.94 6.76 -6.96
C TRP A 598 -39.80 5.78 -8.13
N GLN A 599 -40.66 4.76 -8.19
CA GLN A 599 -40.74 3.81 -9.31
C GLN A 599 -41.19 4.52 -10.59
N TRP A 600 -42.22 5.36 -10.52
CA TRP A 600 -42.67 6.15 -11.65
C TRP A 600 -41.56 7.05 -12.22
N LEU A 601 -40.78 7.70 -11.34
CA LEU A 601 -39.63 8.51 -11.77
C LEU A 601 -38.55 7.67 -12.47
N LEU A 602 -38.29 6.46 -11.99
CA LEU A 602 -37.33 5.54 -12.61
C LEU A 602 -37.78 5.09 -14.01
N ASP A 603 -39.06 4.78 -14.17
CA ASP A 603 -39.62 4.28 -15.43
C ASP A 603 -39.81 5.38 -16.48
N ASN A 604 -39.81 6.65 -16.07
CA ASN A 604 -40.12 7.81 -16.91
C ASN A 604 -38.96 8.81 -17.04
N LEU A 605 -37.70 8.39 -16.83
CA LEU A 605 -36.54 9.30 -16.87
C LEU A 605 -36.43 10.12 -18.18
N ASP A 606 -36.87 9.55 -19.30
CA ASP A 606 -36.83 10.18 -20.63
C ASP A 606 -38.09 11.00 -20.96
N SER A 607 -39.10 10.97 -20.10
CA SER A 607 -40.33 11.75 -20.29
C SER A 607 -40.02 13.25 -20.22
N PRO A 608 -40.67 14.07 -21.06
CA PRO A 608 -40.56 15.53 -20.98
C PRO A 608 -40.93 15.98 -19.57
N SER A 609 -40.18 16.92 -18.99
CA SER A 609 -40.56 17.48 -17.70
C SER A 609 -41.97 18.07 -17.82
N PRO A 610 -42.94 17.71 -16.96
CA PRO A 610 -44.20 18.43 -16.93
C PRO A 610 -43.90 19.91 -16.69
N GLN A 611 -44.56 20.79 -17.45
CA GLN A 611 -44.48 22.23 -17.17
C GLN A 611 -44.93 22.49 -15.73
N PRO A 612 -44.37 23.50 -15.04
CA PRO A 612 -44.84 23.87 -13.71
C PRO A 612 -46.29 24.34 -13.79
N SER A 613 -47.25 23.44 -13.55
CA SER A 613 -48.66 23.82 -13.36
C SER A 613 -48.82 24.39 -11.95
N PRO A 614 -49.39 25.60 -11.80
CA PRO A 614 -50.01 25.99 -10.56
C PRO A 614 -51.34 25.23 -10.44
N ILE A 615 -51.58 24.60 -9.28
CA ILE A 615 -52.76 23.80 -8.91
C ILE A 615 -52.56 22.30 -9.19
N GLU A 616 -52.25 21.55 -8.13
CA GLU A 616 -53.17 20.56 -7.55
C GLU A 616 -52.73 20.22 -6.11
N GLY A 617 -53.70 20.22 -5.21
CA GLY A 617 -53.51 20.30 -3.77
C GLY A 617 -53.42 18.97 -3.03
N GLU A 618 -53.16 19.15 -1.73
CA GLU A 618 -53.25 18.21 -0.61
C GLU A 618 -52.09 17.20 -0.43
N GLY A 619 -51.15 17.59 0.45
CA GLY A 619 -50.49 16.62 1.33
C GLY A 619 -49.04 16.21 1.03
N ALA A 620 -48.15 17.06 0.50
CA ALA A 620 -46.70 16.80 0.57
C ALA A 620 -45.86 18.09 0.48
N THR A 621 -44.87 18.21 1.36
CA THR A 621 -44.02 19.40 1.60
C THR A 621 -43.24 19.87 0.36
N PRO A 622 -42.99 21.19 0.18
CA PRO A 622 -42.56 21.79 -1.09
C PRO A 622 -41.03 21.72 -1.30
N PRO A 623 -40.52 21.78 -2.55
CA PRO A 623 -39.17 22.27 -2.77
C PRO A 623 -39.18 23.79 -2.95
N LEU A 624 -38.36 24.47 -2.15
CA LEU A 624 -37.92 25.86 -2.31
C LEU A 624 -37.49 26.17 -3.77
N PRO A 625 -37.65 27.42 -4.24
CA PRO A 625 -37.31 27.78 -5.62
C PRO A 625 -35.79 27.68 -5.86
N PRO A 626 -35.34 27.37 -7.09
CA PRO A 626 -33.93 27.41 -7.44
C PRO A 626 -33.42 28.86 -7.34
N ARG A 627 -32.40 29.09 -6.51
CA ARG A 627 -31.54 30.28 -6.61
C ARG A 627 -30.58 30.06 -7.78
N GLY A 628 -30.92 30.61 -8.94
CA GLY A 628 -30.04 30.67 -10.12
C GLY A 628 -30.82 30.45 -11.39
N GLY A 629 -30.97 31.51 -12.19
CA GLY A 629 -31.77 31.50 -13.41
C GLY A 629 -31.17 30.65 -14.52
N GLY A 630 -32.01 29.80 -15.08
CA GLY A 630 -31.90 29.21 -16.41
C GLY A 630 -33.33 28.92 -16.86
N ALA A 631 -33.79 29.58 -17.92
CA ALA A 631 -35.09 29.31 -18.52
C ALA A 631 -35.12 27.88 -19.05
N GLY A 632 -36.18 27.12 -18.73
CA GLY A 632 -36.40 25.77 -19.25
C GLY A 632 -36.39 25.78 -20.78
N GLY A 633 -35.41 25.12 -21.38
CA GLY A 633 -35.30 24.95 -22.82
C GLY A 633 -36.16 23.79 -23.31
N GLU A 634 -36.64 23.87 -24.56
CA GLU A 634 -37.26 22.75 -25.26
C GLU A 634 -36.36 21.50 -25.18
N GLY A 635 -36.89 20.38 -24.69
CA GLY A 635 -36.17 19.10 -24.59
C GLY A 635 -35.67 18.70 -23.19
N GLU A 636 -36.04 19.41 -22.13
CA GLU A 636 -35.69 19.04 -20.75
C GLU A 636 -36.51 17.82 -20.25
N THR A 637 -35.82 16.71 -19.92
CA THR A 637 -36.42 15.47 -19.40
C THR A 637 -36.32 15.40 -17.88
N LEU A 638 -37.04 14.44 -17.27
CA LEU A 638 -36.92 14.15 -15.83
C LEU A 638 -35.49 13.78 -15.41
N PHE A 639 -34.73 13.09 -16.27
CA PHE A 639 -33.31 12.82 -16.05
C PHE A 639 -32.50 14.10 -15.78
N HIS A 640 -32.66 15.15 -16.60
CA HIS A 640 -31.92 16.40 -16.41
C HIS A 640 -32.24 17.06 -15.07
N ARG A 641 -33.50 17.00 -14.63
CA ARG A 641 -33.94 17.55 -13.34
C ARG A 641 -33.43 16.75 -12.13
N LEU A 642 -33.25 15.44 -12.29
CA LEU A 642 -32.62 14.62 -11.26
C LEU A 642 -31.10 14.86 -11.22
N GLN A 643 -30.47 15.04 -12.38
CA GLN A 643 -29.04 15.34 -12.55
C GLN A 643 -28.65 16.72 -11.98
N ASP A 644 -29.48 17.74 -12.17
CA ASP A 644 -29.25 19.09 -11.65
C ASP A 644 -29.67 19.31 -10.20
N TYR A 645 -30.33 18.31 -9.62
CA TYR A 645 -30.89 18.28 -8.28
C TYR A 645 -32.09 19.22 -8.04
N SER A 646 -32.73 19.74 -9.10
CA SER A 646 -34.01 20.46 -9.04
C SER A 646 -35.16 19.53 -8.65
N LEU A 647 -35.07 18.25 -9.02
CA LEU A 647 -35.88 17.14 -8.52
C LEU A 647 -34.99 16.20 -7.70
N ARG A 648 -35.44 15.75 -6.52
CA ARG A 648 -34.66 14.84 -5.66
C ARG A 648 -35.50 13.70 -5.13
N VAL A 649 -34.96 12.48 -5.27
CA VAL A 649 -35.41 11.26 -4.59
C VAL A 649 -34.60 11.11 -3.31
N SER A 650 -35.21 11.31 -2.14
CA SER A 650 -34.51 11.48 -0.87
C SER A 650 -35.23 10.89 0.34
N TRP A 651 -34.71 9.77 0.85
CA TRP A 651 -35.05 9.21 2.18
C TRP A 651 -35.15 10.28 3.27
N LYS A 652 -34.16 11.17 3.36
CA LYS A 652 -34.08 12.22 4.41
C LYS A 652 -35.17 13.30 4.31
N ARG A 653 -35.91 13.37 3.20
CA ARG A 653 -36.93 14.41 2.95
C ARG A 653 -38.33 13.82 2.84
N GLU A 654 -38.44 12.66 2.18
CA GLU A 654 -39.74 12.08 1.82
C GLU A 654 -40.19 10.97 2.78
N LEU A 655 -39.28 10.23 3.43
CA LEU A 655 -39.65 9.11 4.32
C LEU A 655 -39.27 9.36 5.78
N LYS A 656 -37.98 9.66 6.05
CA LYS A 656 -37.46 9.70 7.42
C LYS A 656 -38.27 10.60 8.38
N PRO A 657 -38.53 11.88 8.05
CA PRO A 657 -39.22 12.77 8.99
C PRO A 657 -40.66 12.30 9.27
N GLN A 658 -41.35 11.79 8.25
CA GLN A 658 -42.73 11.34 8.39
C GLN A 658 -42.82 10.03 9.19
N LEU A 659 -41.86 9.13 9.02
CA LEU A 659 -41.76 7.92 9.86
C LEU A 659 -41.38 8.26 11.31
N GLU A 660 -40.54 9.27 11.53
CA GLU A 660 -40.24 9.81 12.88
C GLU A 660 -41.50 10.40 13.53
N ASP A 661 -42.34 11.10 12.77
CA ASP A 661 -43.62 11.65 13.26
C ASP A 661 -44.66 10.53 13.54
N ILE A 662 -44.75 9.51 12.68
CA ILE A 662 -45.66 8.37 12.86
C ILE A 662 -45.26 7.50 14.06
N PHE A 663 -43.96 7.36 14.36
CA PHE A 663 -43.45 6.57 15.48
C PHE A 663 -42.82 7.44 16.57
N ASP A 664 -43.47 8.57 16.90
CA ASP A 664 -42.99 9.49 17.94
C ASP A 664 -43.13 8.91 19.36
N GLY A 665 -42.23 9.32 20.25
CA GLY A 665 -42.22 8.94 21.67
C GLY A 665 -41.37 7.71 22.03
N THR A 666 -41.07 7.56 23.32
CA THR A 666 -40.13 6.56 23.85
C THR A 666 -40.56 5.11 23.59
N LEU A 667 -41.87 4.85 23.49
CA LEU A 667 -42.45 3.53 23.25
C LEU A 667 -41.96 2.92 21.92
N PHE A 668 -41.88 3.73 20.86
CA PHE A 668 -41.53 3.29 19.50
C PHE A 668 -40.05 3.50 19.15
N ARG A 669 -39.23 3.92 20.13
CA ARG A 669 -37.79 4.11 19.90
C ARG A 669 -37.11 2.87 19.30
N PRO A 670 -37.40 1.62 19.74
CA PRO A 670 -36.83 0.43 19.11
C PRO A 670 -37.25 0.24 17.65
N VAL A 671 -38.48 0.65 17.27
CA VAL A 671 -38.96 0.64 15.88
C VAL A 671 -38.13 1.61 15.04
N LEU A 672 -37.96 2.86 15.48
CA LEU A 672 -37.16 3.86 14.78
C LEU A 672 -35.69 3.43 14.66
N ASP A 673 -35.11 2.88 15.72
CA ASP A 673 -33.74 2.37 15.70
C ASP A 673 -33.59 1.19 14.71
N ARG A 674 -34.62 0.33 14.57
CA ARG A 674 -34.64 -0.74 13.56
C ARG A 674 -34.82 -0.18 12.15
N ILE A 675 -35.70 0.80 11.93
CA ILE A 675 -35.86 1.49 10.64
C ILE A 675 -34.53 2.13 10.20
N GLU A 676 -33.83 2.83 11.11
CA GLU A 676 -32.50 3.37 10.84
C GLU A 676 -31.45 2.28 10.61
N GLY A 677 -31.58 1.13 11.31
CA GLY A 677 -30.81 -0.08 11.07
C GLY A 677 -30.97 -0.60 9.65
N ILE A 678 -32.21 -0.82 9.19
CA ILE A 678 -32.55 -1.27 7.83
C ILE A 678 -31.99 -0.29 6.79
N HIS A 679 -32.17 1.03 6.99
CA HIS A 679 -31.59 2.02 6.09
C HIS A 679 -30.05 1.93 6.02
N ARG A 680 -29.37 1.70 7.15
CA ARG A 680 -27.90 1.49 7.15
C ARG A 680 -27.51 0.20 6.41
N GLU A 681 -28.25 -0.88 6.62
CA GLU A 681 -28.05 -2.19 5.95
C GLU A 681 -28.20 -2.05 4.43
N ILE A 682 -29.29 -1.46 3.95
CA ILE A 682 -29.55 -1.27 2.51
C ILE A 682 -28.58 -0.27 1.88
N LEU A 683 -28.25 0.83 2.56
CA LEU A 683 -27.31 1.83 2.05
C LEU A 683 -25.89 1.25 1.89
N ARG A 684 -25.50 0.30 2.74
CA ARG A 684 -24.21 -0.40 2.65
C ARG A 684 -24.07 -1.17 1.33
N GLY A 685 -25.16 -1.67 0.76
CA GLY A 685 -25.19 -2.38 -0.52
C GLY A 685 -25.31 -1.48 -1.76
N ARG A 686 -25.23 -0.14 -1.62
CA ARG A 686 -25.45 0.79 -2.74
C ARG A 686 -24.25 0.88 -3.68
N VAL A 687 -24.44 0.47 -4.93
CA VAL A 687 -23.46 0.65 -6.01
C VAL A 687 -23.52 2.08 -6.56
N PHE A 688 -22.35 2.64 -6.88
CA PHE A 688 -22.23 3.88 -7.65
C PHE A 688 -20.91 3.91 -8.43
N VAL A 689 -20.86 4.75 -9.45
CA VAL A 689 -19.75 4.91 -10.39
C VAL A 689 -19.10 6.29 -10.18
N ALA A 690 -17.78 6.33 -10.05
CA ALA A 690 -16.99 7.56 -9.94
C ALA A 690 -15.94 7.66 -11.05
N LEU A 691 -15.78 8.85 -11.62
CA LEU A 691 -14.94 9.12 -12.78
C LEU A 691 -13.76 10.03 -12.45
N HIS A 692 -12.56 9.60 -12.84
CA HIS A 692 -11.43 10.51 -13.06
C HIS A 692 -10.82 10.21 -14.42
N MET A 693 -10.19 11.17 -15.09
CA MET A 693 -9.69 10.93 -16.44
C MET A 693 -8.39 11.68 -16.73
N HIS A 694 -7.60 11.09 -17.63
CA HIS A 694 -6.60 11.79 -18.43
C HIS A 694 -7.35 12.50 -19.57
N ALA A 695 -7.99 13.62 -19.23
CA ALA A 695 -8.89 14.36 -20.12
C ALA A 695 -8.23 14.76 -21.46
N GLY A 696 -6.91 14.99 -21.49
CA GLY A 696 -6.19 15.32 -22.72
C GLY A 696 -6.12 14.19 -23.76
N ASP A 697 -6.25 12.93 -23.33
CA ASP A 697 -6.14 11.73 -24.19
C ASP A 697 -7.48 10.99 -24.37
N GLY A 698 -8.53 11.44 -23.67
CA GLY A 698 -9.84 10.78 -23.64
C GLY A 698 -9.89 9.51 -22.80
N ASN A 699 -8.83 9.19 -22.03
CA ASN A 699 -8.79 8.00 -21.17
C ASN A 699 -9.49 8.25 -19.83
N VAL A 700 -10.61 7.56 -19.61
CA VAL A 700 -11.49 7.68 -18.45
C VAL A 700 -11.36 6.47 -17.55
N HIS A 701 -10.98 6.71 -16.29
CA HIS A 701 -10.95 5.73 -15.23
C HIS A 701 -12.31 5.70 -14.52
N THR A 702 -13.06 4.63 -14.75
CA THR A 702 -14.40 4.38 -14.22
C THR A 702 -14.33 3.40 -13.05
N ASN A 703 -14.63 3.88 -11.84
CA ASN A 703 -14.40 3.13 -10.59
C ASN A 703 -15.72 2.86 -9.86
N LEU A 704 -15.92 1.62 -9.42
CA LEU A 704 -17.09 1.19 -8.64
C LEU A 704 -16.64 0.65 -7.27
N PRO A 705 -16.75 1.43 -6.19
CA PRO A 705 -16.47 0.96 -4.84
C PRO A 705 -17.51 -0.11 -4.42
N VAL A 706 -17.05 -1.27 -3.93
CA VAL A 706 -17.92 -2.42 -3.60
C VAL A 706 -17.47 -3.14 -2.33
N ASN A 707 -18.41 -3.73 -1.60
CA ASN A 707 -18.13 -4.58 -0.45
C ASN A 707 -18.04 -6.04 -0.89
N SER A 708 -16.87 -6.67 -0.71
CA SER A 708 -16.61 -8.04 -1.18
C SER A 708 -17.44 -9.12 -0.46
N ASP A 709 -17.98 -8.82 0.72
CA ASP A 709 -18.90 -9.70 1.45
C ASP A 709 -20.36 -9.62 0.97
N HIS A 710 -20.71 -8.61 0.16
CA HIS A 710 -22.09 -8.37 -0.26
C HIS A 710 -22.33 -8.90 -1.68
N TYR A 711 -22.76 -10.15 -1.79
CA TYR A 711 -22.90 -10.85 -3.08
C TYR A 711 -23.78 -10.09 -4.10
N GLU A 712 -24.98 -9.63 -3.69
CA GLU A 712 -25.88 -8.87 -4.58
C GLU A 712 -25.26 -7.56 -5.09
N MET A 713 -24.48 -6.88 -4.24
CA MET A 713 -23.79 -5.64 -4.61
C MET A 713 -22.74 -5.91 -5.69
N LEU A 714 -22.02 -7.02 -5.61
CA LEU A 714 -21.06 -7.43 -6.64
C LEU A 714 -21.76 -7.75 -7.97
N GLN A 715 -22.90 -8.44 -7.94
CA GLN A 715 -23.69 -8.71 -9.14
C GLN A 715 -24.23 -7.43 -9.78
N GLU A 716 -24.79 -6.52 -8.99
CA GLU A 716 -25.26 -5.21 -9.47
C GLU A 716 -24.11 -4.37 -10.04
N ALA A 717 -22.91 -4.44 -9.43
CA ALA A 717 -21.73 -3.75 -9.94
C ALA A 717 -21.22 -4.36 -11.25
N ASN A 718 -21.18 -5.68 -11.40
CA ASN A 718 -20.81 -6.33 -12.67
C ASN A 718 -21.80 -5.95 -13.79
N ALA A 719 -23.10 -5.99 -13.52
CA ALA A 719 -24.12 -5.55 -14.48
C ALA A 719 -23.97 -4.06 -14.85
N ALA A 720 -23.53 -3.21 -13.91
CA ALA A 720 -23.21 -1.82 -14.20
C ALA A 720 -21.97 -1.71 -15.11
N VAL A 721 -20.94 -2.53 -14.90
CA VAL A 721 -19.75 -2.60 -15.79
C VAL A 721 -20.15 -2.99 -17.21
N ASP A 722 -21.02 -4.00 -17.39
CA ASP A 722 -21.50 -4.40 -18.72
C ASP A 722 -22.12 -3.22 -19.48
N ARG A 723 -22.95 -2.42 -18.79
CA ARG A 723 -23.56 -1.20 -19.34
C ARG A 723 -22.53 -0.11 -19.66
N ILE A 724 -21.51 0.05 -18.81
CA ILE A 724 -20.42 1.00 -19.02
C ILE A 724 -19.61 0.63 -20.27
N MET A 725 -19.28 -0.65 -20.43
CA MET A 725 -18.52 -1.15 -21.59
C MET A 725 -19.33 -1.00 -22.88
N ALA A 726 -20.62 -1.33 -22.85
CA ALA A 726 -21.54 -1.12 -23.97
C ALA A 726 -21.63 0.36 -24.37
N LEU A 727 -21.74 1.26 -23.38
CA LEU A 727 -21.76 2.71 -23.60
C LEU A 727 -20.44 3.22 -24.22
N ALA A 728 -19.29 2.75 -23.73
CA ALA A 728 -18.00 3.14 -24.28
C ALA A 728 -17.88 2.74 -25.76
N ARG A 729 -18.29 1.51 -26.12
CA ARG A 729 -18.31 1.03 -27.51
C ARG A 729 -19.29 1.81 -28.38
N SER A 730 -20.51 2.09 -27.89
CA SER A 730 -21.53 2.83 -28.66
C SER A 730 -21.12 4.26 -29.00
N LEU A 731 -20.22 4.85 -28.20
CA LEU A 731 -19.65 6.19 -28.44
C LEU A 731 -18.40 6.15 -29.34
N GLY A 732 -18.04 5.00 -29.90
CA GLY A 732 -16.86 4.82 -30.75
C GLY A 732 -15.54 4.72 -29.98
N GLY A 733 -15.59 4.53 -28.66
CA GLY A 733 -14.42 4.34 -27.81
C GLY A 733 -13.81 2.94 -27.88
N VAL A 734 -12.94 2.65 -26.92
CA VAL A 734 -12.36 1.32 -26.67
C VAL A 734 -12.43 0.96 -25.18
N ILE A 735 -12.46 -0.34 -24.88
CA ILE A 735 -12.66 -0.86 -23.53
C ILE A 735 -11.41 -0.84 -22.65
N SER A 736 -10.22 -0.59 -23.22
CA SER A 736 -8.99 -0.42 -22.45
C SER A 736 -8.05 0.63 -23.03
N GLY A 737 -7.63 1.56 -22.18
CA GLY A 737 -6.65 2.59 -22.52
C GLY A 737 -5.23 2.27 -22.06
N GLU A 738 -5.04 1.77 -20.84
CA GLU A 738 -3.73 1.61 -20.20
C GLU A 738 -3.58 0.34 -19.34
N HIS A 739 -4.64 -0.18 -18.72
CA HIS A 739 -4.49 -1.28 -17.75
C HIS A 739 -4.40 -2.67 -18.38
N GLY A 740 -4.77 -2.81 -19.65
CA GLY A 740 -4.84 -4.08 -20.36
C GLY A 740 -6.22 -4.74 -20.30
N ILE A 741 -6.27 -6.04 -20.61
CA ILE A 741 -7.50 -6.83 -20.69
C ILE A 741 -7.57 -7.87 -19.57
N GLY A 742 -6.47 -8.59 -19.33
CA GLY A 742 -6.35 -9.61 -18.29
C GLY A 742 -7.54 -10.57 -18.23
N ILE A 743 -8.16 -10.69 -17.05
CA ILE A 743 -9.37 -11.50 -16.81
C ILE A 743 -10.63 -10.65 -16.58
N THR A 744 -10.48 -9.33 -16.42
CA THR A 744 -11.60 -8.46 -16.07
C THR A 744 -12.36 -8.00 -17.31
N LYS A 745 -11.73 -7.99 -18.48
CA LYS A 745 -12.30 -7.37 -19.69
C LYS A 745 -12.42 -8.26 -20.91
N LEU A 746 -11.97 -9.51 -20.82
CA LEU A 746 -11.94 -10.40 -21.99
C LEU A 746 -13.34 -10.65 -22.56
N ASP A 747 -14.35 -10.76 -21.69
CA ASP A 747 -15.75 -10.98 -22.09
C ASP A 747 -16.36 -9.82 -22.89
N TYR A 748 -15.70 -8.65 -22.93
CA TYR A 748 -16.15 -7.48 -23.69
C TYR A 748 -15.44 -7.32 -25.04
N LEU A 749 -14.55 -8.23 -25.42
CA LEU A 749 -13.93 -8.27 -26.75
C LEU A 749 -14.73 -9.17 -27.69
N ASP A 750 -14.90 -8.72 -28.93
CA ASP A 750 -15.49 -9.57 -29.95
C ASP A 750 -14.50 -10.71 -30.28
N PRO A 751 -14.99 -11.95 -30.52
CA PRO A 751 -14.11 -13.08 -30.85
C PRO A 751 -13.18 -12.82 -32.05
N GLU A 752 -13.63 -12.01 -33.01
CA GLU A 752 -12.85 -11.59 -34.17
C GLU A 752 -11.71 -10.62 -33.82
N GLU A 753 -11.89 -9.76 -32.81
CA GLU A 753 -10.87 -8.80 -32.35
C GLU A 753 -9.67 -9.54 -31.72
N ILE A 754 -9.92 -10.65 -31.00
CA ILE A 754 -8.86 -11.40 -30.30
C ILE A 754 -8.28 -12.56 -31.12
N ALA A 755 -8.98 -13.03 -32.16
CA ALA A 755 -8.56 -14.17 -32.99
C ALA A 755 -7.09 -14.09 -33.48
N PRO A 756 -6.59 -12.96 -34.01
CA PRO A 756 -5.20 -12.84 -34.44
C PRO A 756 -4.19 -13.07 -33.30
N PHE A 757 -4.53 -12.66 -32.08
CA PHE A 757 -3.71 -12.92 -30.91
C PHE A 757 -3.77 -14.40 -30.50
N VAL A 758 -4.94 -15.03 -30.55
CA VAL A 758 -5.12 -16.47 -30.27
C VAL A 758 -4.26 -17.30 -31.24
N ASP A 759 -4.30 -16.99 -32.54
CA ASP A 759 -3.50 -17.67 -33.56
C ASP A 759 -2.00 -17.48 -33.32
N TYR A 760 -1.58 -16.24 -33.01
CA TYR A 760 -0.19 -15.95 -32.64
C TYR A 760 0.25 -16.79 -31.45
N LYS A 761 -0.56 -16.81 -30.37
CA LYS A 761 -0.29 -17.52 -29.13
C LYS A 761 -0.17 -19.03 -29.36
N ASN A 762 -1.11 -19.63 -30.09
CA ASN A 762 -1.08 -21.05 -30.44
C ASN A 762 0.15 -21.44 -31.26
N ARG A 763 0.68 -20.52 -32.09
CA ARG A 763 1.89 -20.76 -32.88
C ARG A 763 3.17 -20.74 -32.03
N ILE A 764 3.30 -19.77 -31.11
CA ILE A 764 4.54 -19.58 -30.34
C ILE A 764 4.59 -20.40 -29.05
N ASP A 765 3.43 -20.76 -28.49
CA ASP A 765 3.30 -21.48 -27.23
C ASP A 765 2.09 -22.44 -27.30
N PRO A 766 2.19 -23.50 -28.12
CA PRO A 766 1.07 -24.42 -28.38
C PRO A 766 0.61 -25.17 -27.12
N GLU A 767 1.48 -25.36 -26.14
CA GLU A 767 1.14 -26.00 -24.86
C GLU A 767 0.54 -25.03 -23.84
N GLY A 768 0.54 -23.72 -24.14
CA GLY A 768 0.05 -22.67 -23.25
C GLY A 768 0.85 -22.58 -21.95
N ARG A 769 2.18 -22.63 -22.01
CA ARG A 769 3.07 -22.57 -20.85
C ARG A 769 3.25 -21.18 -20.28
N PHE A 770 3.07 -20.12 -21.06
CA PHE A 770 3.10 -18.74 -20.58
C PHE A 770 1.69 -18.23 -20.33
N ASN A 771 1.41 -17.83 -19.09
CA ASN A 771 0.13 -17.24 -18.66
C ASN A 771 -1.09 -18.03 -19.19
N LYS A 772 -1.10 -19.34 -18.97
CA LYS A 772 -2.11 -20.28 -19.50
C LYS A 772 -3.53 -19.77 -19.31
N GLY A 773 -4.31 -19.77 -20.39
CA GLY A 773 -5.68 -19.31 -20.43
C GLY A 773 -5.84 -17.79 -20.49
N LYS A 774 -4.86 -16.99 -20.02
CA LYS A 774 -4.97 -15.52 -20.04
C LYS A 774 -5.10 -15.01 -21.48
N LEU A 775 -5.97 -14.02 -21.69
CA LEU A 775 -6.29 -13.47 -23.01
C LEU A 775 -6.83 -14.52 -24.00
N LEU A 776 -7.32 -15.67 -23.52
CA LEU A 776 -7.98 -16.72 -24.30
C LEU A 776 -9.39 -16.98 -23.74
N PRO A 777 -10.34 -17.44 -24.58
CA PRO A 777 -11.72 -17.70 -24.15
C PRO A 777 -11.81 -18.49 -22.83
N GLY A 778 -12.65 -18.01 -21.91
CA GLY A 778 -12.84 -18.60 -20.58
C GLY A 778 -11.95 -18.00 -19.47
N ALA A 779 -10.99 -17.11 -19.78
CA ALA A 779 -10.27 -16.35 -18.76
C ALA A 779 -11.05 -15.10 -18.32
N ASN A 780 -12.08 -15.33 -17.52
CA ASN A 780 -12.92 -14.28 -16.95
C ASN A 780 -13.09 -14.40 -15.43
N LEU A 781 -13.92 -13.52 -14.86
CA LEU A 781 -14.17 -13.45 -13.42
C LEU A 781 -15.05 -14.59 -12.87
N GLY A 782 -15.59 -15.48 -13.71
CA GLY A 782 -16.50 -16.55 -13.28
C GLY A 782 -15.87 -17.51 -12.27
N ASN A 783 -14.55 -17.67 -12.29
CA ASN A 783 -13.79 -18.51 -11.34
C ASN A 783 -12.95 -17.70 -10.34
N ALA A 784 -13.09 -16.38 -10.31
CA ALA A 784 -12.31 -15.48 -9.48
C ALA A 784 -13.06 -15.08 -8.20
N TYR A 785 -12.36 -15.10 -7.07
CA TYR A 785 -12.88 -14.66 -5.78
C TYR A 785 -11.95 -13.65 -5.11
N THR A 786 -12.49 -12.90 -4.16
CA THR A 786 -11.72 -12.04 -3.24
C THR A 786 -11.94 -12.48 -1.80
N PRO A 787 -10.93 -12.44 -0.92
CA PRO A 787 -11.14 -12.65 0.52
C PRO A 787 -11.95 -11.49 1.13
N SER A 788 -12.68 -11.76 2.22
CA SER A 788 -13.38 -10.73 2.98
C SER A 788 -13.18 -10.86 4.49
N PHE A 789 -12.56 -9.84 5.08
CA PHE A 789 -12.39 -9.75 6.53
C PHE A 789 -13.69 -9.50 7.29
N SER A 790 -14.70 -8.92 6.64
CA SER A 790 -16.01 -8.72 7.26
C SER A 790 -16.71 -10.05 7.54
N LEU A 791 -16.56 -11.04 6.66
CA LEU A 791 -17.12 -12.39 6.88
C LEU A 791 -16.42 -13.12 8.02
N LEU A 792 -15.11 -12.90 8.20
CA LEU A 792 -14.35 -13.46 9.33
C LEU A 792 -14.93 -13.00 10.68
N GLY A 793 -15.24 -11.70 10.80
CA GLY A 793 -15.83 -11.12 12.00
C GLY A 793 -17.22 -11.68 12.32
N VAL A 794 -18.10 -11.73 11.31
CA VAL A 794 -19.50 -12.19 11.49
C VAL A 794 -19.60 -13.65 11.93
N GLU A 795 -18.71 -14.52 11.46
CA GLU A 795 -18.75 -15.95 11.83
C GLU A 795 -18.13 -16.27 13.19
N SER A 796 -17.37 -15.37 13.81
CA SER A 796 -16.71 -15.65 15.08
C SER A 796 -16.93 -14.56 16.13
N LEU A 797 -17.85 -14.85 17.05
CA LEU A 797 -17.99 -14.13 18.33
C LEU A 797 -16.65 -14.01 19.09
N ILE A 798 -15.73 -14.95 18.85
CA ILE A 798 -14.36 -14.97 19.38
C ILE A 798 -13.51 -13.83 18.79
N LEU A 799 -13.63 -13.49 17.50
CA LEU A 799 -12.88 -12.38 16.90
C LEU A 799 -13.34 -11.03 17.39
N GLU A 800 -14.66 -10.82 17.54
CA GLU A 800 -15.23 -9.53 17.94
C GLU A 800 -14.73 -9.07 19.32
N GLN A 801 -14.20 -9.99 20.13
CA GLN A 801 -13.64 -9.71 21.46
C GLN A 801 -12.16 -10.16 21.62
N SER A 802 -11.44 -10.47 20.55
CA SER A 802 -10.02 -10.91 20.63
C SER A 802 -9.03 -9.95 19.98
N GLU A 803 -7.78 -10.00 20.45
CA GLU A 803 -6.64 -9.24 19.89
C GLU A 803 -6.39 -9.55 18.40
N ILE A 804 -6.70 -10.77 17.94
CA ILE A 804 -6.62 -11.12 16.52
C ILE A 804 -7.60 -10.29 15.68
N GLY A 805 -8.81 -10.03 16.20
CA GLY A 805 -9.80 -9.17 15.55
C GLY A 805 -9.29 -7.74 15.35
N ASN A 806 -8.63 -7.18 16.37
CA ASN A 806 -7.99 -5.85 16.29
C ASN A 806 -6.90 -5.81 15.22
N ILE A 807 -6.06 -6.85 15.14
CA ILE A 807 -5.01 -6.97 14.11
C ILE A 807 -5.66 -7.04 12.72
N ALA A 808 -6.68 -7.85 12.51
CA ALA A 808 -7.38 -7.93 11.22
C ALA A 808 -8.03 -6.59 10.83
N ALA A 809 -8.68 -5.91 11.77
CA ALA A 809 -9.31 -4.61 11.56
C ALA A 809 -8.30 -3.53 11.15
N SER A 810 -7.06 -3.59 11.66
CA SER A 810 -6.00 -2.64 11.34
C SER A 810 -5.42 -2.79 9.93
N VAL A 811 -5.69 -3.91 9.24
CA VAL A 811 -5.11 -4.21 7.90
C VAL A 811 -6.15 -4.41 6.79
N LYS A 812 -7.44 -4.57 7.13
CA LYS A 812 -8.51 -4.91 6.17
C LYS A 812 -8.63 -3.93 5.00
N ASP A 813 -8.28 -2.66 5.21
CA ASP A 813 -8.44 -1.58 4.22
C ASP A 813 -7.28 -1.50 3.21
N CYS A 814 -6.43 -2.53 3.10
CA CYS A 814 -5.27 -2.49 2.22
C CYS A 814 -5.65 -2.53 0.72
N LEU A 815 -5.37 -1.44 -0.01
CA LEU A 815 -5.59 -1.35 -1.48
C LEU A 815 -4.58 -2.14 -2.34
N ARG A 816 -3.58 -2.80 -1.75
CA ARG A 816 -2.55 -3.59 -2.46
C ARG A 816 -1.72 -2.82 -3.52
N CYS A 817 -1.81 -1.49 -3.54
CA CYS A 817 -1.16 -0.61 -4.53
C CYS A 817 0.38 -0.65 -4.51
N GLY A 818 1.00 -1.16 -3.44
CA GLY A 818 2.44 -1.31 -3.34
C GLY A 818 3.24 -0.04 -3.04
N LYS A 819 2.61 1.13 -2.87
CA LYS A 819 3.29 2.40 -2.52
C LYS A 819 4.15 2.32 -1.25
N CYS A 820 3.84 1.40 -0.35
CA CYS A 820 4.61 1.14 0.87
C CYS A 820 5.89 0.32 0.64
N LYS A 821 6.06 -0.36 -0.50
CA LYS A 821 7.21 -1.24 -0.78
C LYS A 821 8.54 -0.49 -0.81
N PRO A 822 8.72 0.59 -1.59
CA PRO A 822 10.04 1.19 -1.78
C PRO A 822 10.57 1.87 -0.53
N VAL A 823 9.68 2.42 0.30
CA VAL A 823 10.03 3.12 1.54
C VAL A 823 10.36 2.16 2.69
N CYS A 824 9.91 0.91 2.62
CA CYS A 824 10.07 -0.05 3.70
C CYS A 824 11.53 -0.52 3.82
N SER A 825 12.07 -0.46 5.04
CA SER A 825 13.43 -0.92 5.34
C SER A 825 13.60 -2.43 5.17
N THR A 826 12.56 -3.21 5.42
CA THR A 826 12.57 -4.69 5.31
C THR A 826 12.11 -5.18 3.92
N HIS A 827 12.10 -4.32 2.91
CA HIS A 827 11.92 -4.71 1.52
C HIS A 827 13.22 -4.43 0.77
N VAL A 828 14.01 -5.48 0.53
CA VAL A 828 15.31 -5.44 -0.14
C VAL A 828 15.37 -6.59 -1.14
N PRO A 829 14.74 -6.46 -2.33
CA PRO A 829 14.65 -7.54 -3.32
C PRO A 829 16.01 -8.18 -3.62
N ARG A 830 17.05 -7.37 -3.89
CA ARG A 830 18.43 -7.85 -4.16
C ARG A 830 19.05 -8.71 -3.07
N ALA A 831 18.61 -8.57 -1.82
CA ALA A 831 19.08 -9.38 -0.70
C ALA A 831 18.17 -10.60 -0.45
N ASN A 832 17.28 -10.93 -1.40
CA ASN A 832 16.24 -11.94 -1.26
C ASN A 832 15.17 -11.61 -0.20
N LEU A 833 14.98 -10.32 0.13
CA LEU A 833 14.03 -9.87 1.14
C LEU A 833 12.79 -9.20 0.54
N LEU A 834 11.68 -9.92 0.49
CA LEU A 834 10.42 -9.43 -0.06
C LEU A 834 9.36 -9.08 1.01
N TYR A 835 9.77 -8.78 2.25
CA TYR A 835 8.89 -8.43 3.38
C TYR A 835 8.45 -6.97 3.38
N SER A 836 7.75 -6.56 2.32
CA SER A 836 7.07 -5.26 2.27
C SER A 836 5.81 -5.24 3.15
N PRO A 837 5.33 -4.06 3.60
CA PRO A 837 4.10 -3.96 4.39
C PRO A 837 2.90 -4.56 3.66
N ARG A 838 2.79 -4.36 2.34
CA ARG A 838 1.76 -5.01 1.51
C ARG A 838 1.82 -6.54 1.62
N ASN A 839 2.98 -7.13 1.40
CA ASN A 839 3.12 -8.59 1.40
C ASN A 839 2.84 -9.16 2.80
N LYS A 840 3.31 -8.48 3.84
CA LYS A 840 3.04 -8.85 5.23
C LYS A 840 1.55 -8.77 5.59
N ILE A 841 0.83 -7.73 5.13
CA ILE A 841 -0.63 -7.63 5.30
C ILE A 841 -1.34 -8.84 4.67
N LEU A 842 -0.97 -9.24 3.45
CA LEU A 842 -1.58 -10.40 2.80
C LEU A 842 -1.29 -11.70 3.58
N GLY A 843 -0.05 -11.86 4.06
CA GLY A 843 0.34 -13.01 4.88
C GLY A 843 -0.40 -13.06 6.22
N THR A 844 -0.45 -11.93 6.94
CA THR A 844 -1.22 -11.77 8.19
C THR A 844 -2.69 -12.13 7.97
N GLY A 845 -3.30 -11.68 6.87
CA GLY A 845 -4.69 -11.98 6.56
C GLY A 845 -5.01 -13.47 6.47
N LEU A 846 -4.18 -14.24 5.76
CA LEU A 846 -4.39 -15.70 5.66
C LEU A 846 -3.94 -16.47 6.90
N LEU A 847 -2.99 -15.97 7.68
CA LEU A 847 -2.67 -16.57 8.98
C LEU A 847 -3.81 -16.39 9.97
N VAL A 848 -4.42 -15.20 10.03
CA VAL A 848 -5.65 -14.96 10.83
C VAL A 848 -6.73 -15.95 10.43
N GLU A 849 -6.93 -16.17 9.13
CA GLU A 849 -7.87 -17.16 8.64
C GLU A 849 -7.51 -18.61 9.07
N ALA A 850 -6.23 -18.98 9.00
CA ALA A 850 -5.76 -20.29 9.45
C ALA A 850 -5.99 -20.50 10.95
N PHE A 851 -5.69 -19.50 11.79
CA PHE A 851 -5.97 -19.53 13.22
C PHE A 851 -7.45 -19.80 13.49
N LEU A 852 -8.35 -19.10 12.79
CA LEU A 852 -9.79 -19.24 12.99
C LEU A 852 -10.32 -20.60 12.57
N TYR A 853 -9.86 -21.11 11.43
CA TYR A 853 -10.20 -22.45 10.98
C TYR A 853 -9.76 -23.51 12.01
N GLU A 854 -8.55 -23.39 12.55
CA GLU A 854 -8.02 -24.35 13.50
C GLU A 854 -8.65 -24.24 14.90
N GLU A 855 -9.02 -23.05 15.36
CA GLU A 855 -9.76 -22.86 16.62
C GLU A 855 -11.18 -23.44 16.53
N GLN A 856 -11.85 -23.30 15.37
CA GLN A 856 -13.18 -23.84 15.15
C GLN A 856 -13.18 -25.36 14.95
N THR A 857 -12.02 -25.97 14.68
CA THR A 857 -11.88 -27.42 14.51
C THR A 857 -11.21 -28.07 15.72
N ARG A 858 -11.58 -29.30 16.08
CA ARG A 858 -11.16 -29.96 17.34
C ARG A 858 -9.68 -30.43 17.37
N ARG A 859 -8.80 -29.85 16.54
CA ARG A 859 -7.39 -30.28 16.37
C ARG A 859 -6.39 -29.36 17.05
N GLY A 860 -6.85 -28.20 17.55
CA GLY A 860 -5.99 -27.17 18.11
C GLY A 860 -5.14 -26.47 17.06
N VAL A 861 -4.68 -25.27 17.42
CA VAL A 861 -3.87 -24.41 16.56
C VAL A 861 -2.45 -24.97 16.40
N SER A 862 -1.97 -25.03 15.17
CA SER A 862 -0.63 -25.46 14.82
C SER A 862 0.44 -24.50 15.31
N LEU A 863 1.53 -25.05 15.86
CA LEU A 863 2.72 -24.28 16.22
C LEU A 863 3.38 -23.64 14.99
N ALA A 864 3.23 -24.24 13.81
CA ALA A 864 3.75 -23.68 12.56
C ALA A 864 3.10 -22.32 12.24
N HIS A 865 1.80 -22.15 12.47
CA HIS A 865 1.12 -20.88 12.26
C HIS A 865 1.62 -19.80 13.21
N PHE A 866 1.87 -20.14 14.48
CA PHE A 866 2.51 -19.21 15.42
C PHE A 866 3.94 -18.85 15.00
N ASP A 867 4.70 -19.79 14.44
CA ASP A 867 6.05 -19.54 13.94
C ASP A 867 6.07 -18.61 12.73
N GLU A 868 5.16 -18.80 11.78
CA GLU A 868 4.97 -17.91 10.62
C GLU A 868 4.50 -16.51 11.06
N PHE A 869 3.58 -16.45 12.03
CA PHE A 869 3.12 -15.18 12.58
C PHE A 869 4.24 -14.44 13.33
N ASN A 870 5.10 -15.15 14.07
CA ASN A 870 6.33 -14.61 14.64
C ASN A 870 7.24 -14.04 13.55
N ASP A 871 7.44 -14.78 12.46
CA ASP A 871 8.34 -14.37 11.39
C ASP A 871 7.87 -13.09 10.70
N ILE A 872 6.59 -12.99 10.35
CA ILE A 872 6.00 -11.77 9.77
C ILE A 872 6.10 -10.59 10.75
N ALA A 873 5.83 -10.81 12.04
CA ALA A 873 5.90 -9.78 13.07
C ALA A 873 7.34 -9.31 13.33
N ASP A 874 8.35 -10.16 13.20
CA ASP A 874 9.74 -9.81 13.47
C ASP A 874 10.42 -9.18 12.24
N HIS A 875 9.89 -9.37 11.03
CA HIS A 875 10.27 -8.64 9.80
C HIS A 875 9.69 -7.22 9.74
N CYS A 876 9.80 -6.47 10.83
CA CYS A 876 9.43 -5.06 10.91
C CYS A 876 10.38 -4.30 11.83
N THR A 877 10.99 -3.23 11.31
CA THR A 877 11.84 -2.34 12.13
C THR A 877 11.05 -1.34 12.96
N ILE A 878 9.71 -1.31 12.83
CA ILE A 878 8.80 -0.32 13.44
C ILE A 878 9.23 1.13 13.14
N CYS A 879 9.67 1.40 11.89
CA CYS A 879 10.06 2.74 11.49
C CYS A 879 8.89 3.63 11.05
N HIS A 880 7.66 3.11 10.97
CA HIS A 880 6.43 3.80 10.55
C HIS A 880 6.48 4.49 9.17
N ARG A 881 7.57 4.33 8.40
CA ARG A 881 7.75 4.93 7.06
C ARG A 881 6.70 4.50 6.05
N CYS A 882 6.00 3.39 6.30
CA CYS A 882 4.94 2.89 5.45
C CYS A 882 3.63 3.69 5.53
N VAL A 883 3.41 4.46 6.59
CA VAL A 883 2.17 5.21 6.83
C VAL A 883 1.99 6.31 5.79
N LYS A 884 2.99 7.18 5.65
CA LYS A 884 2.92 8.36 4.77
C LYS A 884 2.54 8.05 3.31
N PRO A 885 3.11 7.02 2.64
CA PRO A 885 2.68 6.66 1.29
C PRO A 885 1.38 5.83 1.23
N CYS A 886 0.83 5.40 2.36
CA CYS A 886 -0.39 4.59 2.41
C CYS A 886 -1.63 5.48 2.23
N PRO A 887 -2.44 5.28 1.18
CA PRO A 887 -3.64 6.09 0.94
C PRO A 887 -4.77 5.88 1.95
N VAL A 888 -4.69 4.79 2.72
CA VAL A 888 -5.66 4.39 3.76
C VAL A 888 -5.04 4.41 5.16
N ASP A 889 -3.87 5.06 5.31
CA ASP A 889 -3.25 5.36 6.59
C ASP A 889 -2.90 4.12 7.47
N ILE A 890 -2.73 2.93 6.88
CA ILE A 890 -2.30 1.72 7.61
C ILE A 890 -0.86 1.88 8.12
N ASP A 891 -0.68 1.75 9.43
CA ASP A 891 0.61 1.69 10.10
C ASP A 891 1.02 0.26 10.46
N TYR A 892 1.77 -0.38 9.57
CA TYR A 892 2.29 -1.73 9.83
C TYR A 892 3.26 -1.80 11.03
N GLY A 893 3.85 -0.68 11.46
CA GLY A 893 4.63 -0.62 12.68
C GLY A 893 3.78 -0.99 13.90
N ASP A 894 2.61 -0.37 14.02
CA ASP A 894 1.65 -0.64 15.10
C ASP A 894 1.01 -2.03 14.98
N VAL A 895 0.68 -2.46 13.76
CA VAL A 895 0.21 -3.84 13.50
C VAL A 895 1.25 -4.85 14.00
N SER A 896 2.53 -4.63 13.69
CA SER A 896 3.61 -5.50 14.12
C SER A 896 3.78 -5.53 15.64
N VAL A 897 3.53 -4.41 16.34
CA VAL A 897 3.54 -4.36 17.81
C VAL A 897 2.38 -5.16 18.38
N ALA A 898 1.16 -4.99 17.85
CA ALA A 898 -0.01 -5.76 18.25
C ALA A 898 0.21 -7.28 18.04
N MET A 899 0.77 -7.68 16.90
CA MET A 899 1.13 -9.07 16.63
C MET A 899 2.13 -9.62 17.67
N ARG A 900 3.15 -8.83 18.05
CA ARG A 900 4.14 -9.25 19.05
C ARG A 900 3.52 -9.40 20.45
N ASN A 901 2.62 -8.49 20.84
CA ASN A 901 1.88 -8.56 22.10
C ASN A 901 1.02 -9.82 22.16
N PHE A 902 0.21 -10.07 21.11
CA PHE A 902 -0.61 -11.26 20.99
C PHE A 902 0.21 -12.55 21.15
N LEU A 903 1.34 -12.66 20.43
CA LEU A 903 2.23 -13.82 20.54
C LEU A 903 2.79 -14.02 21.95
N ARG A 904 3.10 -12.93 22.67
CA ARG A 904 3.58 -12.98 24.05
C ARG A 904 2.49 -13.46 25.00
N GLU A 905 1.28 -12.90 24.90
CA GLU A 905 0.13 -13.25 25.75
C GLU A 905 -0.28 -14.71 25.59
N GLN A 906 -0.18 -15.25 24.38
CA GLN A 906 -0.41 -16.68 24.11
C GLN A 906 0.75 -17.59 24.56
N GLY A 907 1.85 -17.04 25.09
CA GLY A 907 3.04 -17.81 25.45
C GLY A 907 3.77 -18.42 24.24
N ARG A 908 3.55 -17.87 23.04
CA ARG A 908 4.09 -18.36 21.75
C ARG A 908 5.15 -17.45 21.14
N LYS A 909 5.59 -16.42 21.85
CA LYS A 909 6.71 -15.56 21.40
C LYS A 909 8.04 -16.29 21.54
N LYS A 910 8.84 -16.31 20.48
CA LYS A 910 10.20 -16.92 20.51
C LYS A 910 11.11 -16.18 21.49
N PHE A 911 11.69 -16.91 22.43
CA PHE A 911 12.64 -16.36 23.39
C PHE A 911 14.03 -16.19 22.77
N VAL A 912 14.60 -14.99 22.90
CA VAL A 912 15.95 -14.67 22.43
C VAL A 912 16.78 -14.15 23.61
N PRO A 913 17.78 -14.90 24.11
CA PRO A 913 18.55 -14.51 25.30
C PRO A 913 19.23 -13.14 25.18
N ALA A 914 19.79 -12.84 24.00
CA ALA A 914 20.45 -11.56 23.74
C ALA A 914 19.47 -10.38 23.77
N LYS A 915 18.25 -10.56 23.25
CA LYS A 915 17.17 -9.56 23.34
C LYS A 915 16.78 -9.34 24.80
N ALA A 916 16.57 -10.41 25.57
CA ALA A 916 16.20 -10.31 26.98
C ALA A 916 17.27 -9.59 27.81
N ALA A 917 18.55 -9.91 27.61
CA ALA A 917 19.65 -9.22 28.28
C ALA A 917 19.75 -7.73 27.89
N ALA A 918 19.58 -7.40 26.61
CA ALA A 918 19.55 -6.02 26.14
C ALA A 918 18.37 -5.23 26.74
N MET A 919 17.17 -5.82 26.76
CA MET A 919 15.99 -5.21 27.37
C MET A 919 16.16 -5.00 28.88
N ALA A 920 16.67 -5.99 29.60
CA ALA A 920 16.98 -5.87 31.02
C ALA A 920 17.96 -4.71 31.29
N PHE A 921 19.03 -4.61 30.50
CA PHE A 921 20.01 -3.51 30.61
C PHE A 921 19.37 -2.12 30.42
N LEU A 922 18.36 -1.99 29.57
CA LEU A 922 17.64 -0.74 29.33
C LEU A 922 16.62 -0.38 30.43
N THR A 923 16.14 -1.37 31.19
CA THR A 923 15.11 -1.17 32.24
C THR A 923 15.72 -0.99 33.64
N LEU A 924 16.95 -1.48 33.89
CA LEU A 924 17.60 -1.37 35.21
C LEU A 924 17.64 0.07 35.75
N LYS A 925 17.36 0.28 37.03
CA LYS A 925 17.44 1.60 37.69
C LYS A 925 18.62 1.72 38.65
N ASP A 926 19.10 0.59 39.20
CA ASP A 926 20.17 0.53 40.19
C ASP A 926 21.56 0.84 39.60
N PRO A 927 22.30 1.86 40.10
CA PRO A 927 23.61 2.24 39.58
C PRO A 927 24.66 1.12 39.64
N ALA A 928 24.71 0.34 40.72
CA ALA A 928 25.71 -0.72 40.89
C ALA A 928 25.52 -1.84 39.85
N THR A 929 24.27 -2.24 39.61
CA THR A 929 23.91 -3.25 38.62
C THR A 929 24.16 -2.75 37.19
N ILE A 930 23.84 -1.47 36.89
CA ILE A 930 24.15 -0.86 35.58
C ILE A 930 25.66 -0.87 35.32
N LYS A 931 26.47 -0.52 36.32
CA LYS A 931 27.93 -0.53 36.22
C LYS A 931 28.48 -1.94 35.95
N LEU A 932 27.95 -2.95 36.64
CA LEU A 932 28.34 -4.35 36.44
C LEU A 932 27.99 -4.82 35.02
N MET A 933 26.75 -4.61 34.57
CA MET A 933 26.33 -5.00 33.22
C MET A 933 27.07 -4.25 32.13
N ARG A 934 27.33 -2.94 32.29
CA ARG A 934 28.12 -2.16 31.33
C ARG A 934 29.55 -2.70 31.21
N LYS A 935 30.18 -3.04 32.33
CA LYS A 935 31.54 -3.64 32.33
C LYS A 935 31.56 -4.97 31.59
N GLY A 936 30.59 -5.85 31.85
CA GLY A 936 30.49 -7.15 31.18
C GLY A 936 30.14 -7.04 29.69
N MET A 937 29.01 -6.41 29.36
CA MET A 937 28.46 -6.38 28.00
C MET A 937 29.20 -5.43 27.07
N ILE A 938 29.53 -4.22 27.54
CA ILE A 938 30.11 -3.17 26.69
C ILE A 938 31.63 -3.22 26.74
N GLU A 939 32.26 -3.13 27.92
CA GLU A 939 33.72 -3.05 27.97
C GLU A 939 34.41 -4.36 27.58
N TRP A 940 34.00 -5.48 28.18
CA TRP A 940 34.59 -6.79 27.88
C TRP A 940 34.00 -7.38 26.60
N GLY A 941 32.68 -7.35 26.46
CA GLY A 941 31.98 -7.86 25.26
C GLY A 941 32.44 -7.19 23.96
N TYR A 942 32.53 -5.86 23.89
CA TYR A 942 32.96 -5.21 22.64
C TYR A 942 34.45 -5.44 22.36
N LYS A 943 35.31 -5.56 23.40
CA LYS A 943 36.73 -5.91 23.21
C LYS A 943 36.87 -7.32 22.64
N ALA A 944 36.14 -8.29 23.19
CA ALA A 944 36.13 -9.66 22.71
C ALA A 944 35.58 -9.75 21.28
N GLN A 945 34.47 -9.05 20.98
CA GLN A 945 33.90 -9.00 19.64
C GLN A 945 34.89 -8.40 18.63
N ARG A 946 35.58 -7.31 18.97
CA ARG A 946 36.59 -6.72 18.07
C ARG A 946 37.75 -7.66 17.81
N ALA A 947 38.20 -8.42 18.81
CA ALA A 947 39.22 -9.45 18.61
C ALA A 947 38.71 -10.55 17.66
N GLY A 948 37.47 -11.01 17.86
CA GLY A 948 36.79 -11.95 16.96
C GLY A 948 36.65 -11.43 15.52
N TYR A 949 36.27 -10.17 15.34
CA TYR A 949 36.22 -9.53 14.01
C TYR A 949 37.60 -9.51 13.33
N ARG A 950 38.67 -9.15 14.05
CA ARG A 950 40.03 -9.16 13.47
C ARG A 950 40.45 -10.56 13.01
N LEU A 951 40.14 -11.59 13.80
CA LEU A 951 40.38 -13.00 13.44
C LEU A 951 39.53 -13.43 12.22
N ALA A 952 38.26 -13.04 12.18
CA ALA A 952 37.34 -13.36 11.08
C ALA A 952 37.72 -12.63 9.77
N LYS A 953 38.24 -11.41 9.87
CA LYS A 953 38.77 -10.62 8.75
C LYS A 953 40.04 -11.25 8.20
N TRP A 954 40.97 -11.64 9.08
CA TRP A 954 42.21 -12.32 8.71
C TRP A 954 41.97 -13.66 7.98
N SER A 955 40.94 -14.41 8.40
CA SER A 955 40.56 -15.70 7.80
C SER A 955 39.65 -15.60 6.57
N GLY A 956 39.25 -14.39 6.14
CA GLY A 956 38.38 -14.18 4.96
C GLY A 956 36.91 -14.58 5.14
N LEU A 957 36.52 -15.07 6.33
CA LEU A 957 35.15 -15.50 6.67
C LEU A 957 34.14 -14.35 6.71
N ALA A 958 34.58 -13.13 7.05
CA ALA A 958 33.71 -11.96 7.17
C ALA A 958 33.23 -11.39 5.80
N GLY A 959 34.05 -11.50 4.74
CA GLY A 959 33.80 -10.79 3.47
C GLY A 959 32.79 -11.45 2.52
N ARG A 960 32.49 -12.75 2.69
CA ARG A 960 31.50 -13.45 1.83
C ARG A 960 30.05 -13.11 2.20
N SER A 961 29.74 -13.01 3.49
CA SER A 961 28.36 -12.78 3.99
C SER A 961 27.88 -11.33 3.81
N THR A 962 28.80 -10.35 3.80
CA THR A 962 28.45 -8.93 3.60
C THR A 962 28.18 -8.56 2.16
N ARG A 963 28.75 -9.31 1.19
CA ARG A 963 28.55 -9.05 -0.25
C ARG A 963 27.20 -9.52 -0.77
N ARG A 964 26.67 -10.63 -0.24
CA ARG A 964 25.36 -11.20 -0.61
C ARG A 964 24.76 -11.91 0.61
N PRO A 965 23.76 -11.32 1.28
CA PRO A 965 23.11 -11.94 2.44
C PRO A 965 22.38 -13.25 2.08
N ASP A 966 22.31 -14.17 3.05
CA ASP A 966 21.46 -15.37 2.97
C ASP A 966 19.98 -15.00 3.17
N ALA A 967 19.07 -15.93 2.86
CA ALA A 967 17.64 -15.78 3.11
C ALA A 967 17.29 -15.66 4.61
N THR A 968 16.21 -14.95 4.91
CA THR A 968 15.75 -14.64 6.28
C THR A 968 14.45 -15.33 6.66
N LEU A 969 14.08 -16.41 5.96
CA LEU A 969 12.86 -17.15 6.29
C LEU A 969 13.09 -17.96 7.58
N GLY A 970 12.20 -17.78 8.56
CA GLY A 970 12.22 -18.51 9.82
C GLY A 970 13.32 -18.07 10.80
N SER A 971 13.74 -18.99 11.67
CA SER A 971 14.72 -18.68 12.73
C SER A 971 16.16 -18.62 12.18
N PRO A 972 16.97 -17.62 12.56
CA PRO A 972 18.35 -17.50 12.07
C PRO A 972 19.23 -18.64 12.59
N SER A 973 20.01 -19.26 11.70
CA SER A 973 20.97 -20.30 12.07
C SER A 973 22.04 -19.78 13.05
N LEU A 974 22.58 -20.66 13.91
CA LEU A 974 23.69 -20.29 14.83
C LEU A 974 24.88 -19.69 14.08
N LYS A 975 25.20 -20.22 12.89
CA LYS A 975 26.24 -19.70 12.01
C LYS A 975 25.95 -18.26 11.60
N THR A 976 24.72 -17.96 11.19
CA THR A 976 24.28 -16.61 10.79
C THR A 976 24.38 -15.64 11.97
N GLN A 977 23.95 -16.06 13.17
CA GLN A 977 24.04 -15.24 14.38
C GLN A 977 25.49 -14.87 14.73
N VAL A 978 26.39 -15.86 14.72
CA VAL A 978 27.82 -15.65 14.99
C VAL A 978 28.46 -14.76 13.92
N ILE A 979 28.21 -15.04 12.64
CA ILE A 979 28.74 -14.25 11.52
C ILE A 979 28.27 -12.80 11.62
N HIS A 980 26.97 -12.56 11.82
CA HIS A 980 26.44 -11.21 11.99
C HIS A 980 27.09 -10.46 13.15
N PHE A 981 27.33 -11.16 14.27
CA PHE A 981 27.95 -10.55 15.43
C PHE A 981 29.41 -10.15 15.15
N ILE A 982 30.18 -10.97 14.43
CA ILE A 982 31.60 -10.74 14.16
C ILE A 982 31.91 -10.07 12.82
N ASN A 983 30.94 -9.86 11.92
CA ASN A 983 31.21 -9.37 10.55
C ASN A 983 31.70 -7.92 10.48
N ARG A 984 31.38 -7.12 11.50
CA ARG A 984 31.75 -5.69 11.60
C ARG A 984 32.11 -5.34 13.05
N PRO A 985 33.12 -4.49 13.30
CA PRO A 985 33.58 -4.20 14.65
C PRO A 985 32.55 -3.39 15.45
N MET A 986 32.44 -3.67 16.75
CA MET A 986 31.68 -2.83 17.70
C MET A 986 32.48 -1.57 18.08
N PRO A 987 31.80 -0.44 18.39
CA PRO A 987 32.44 0.84 18.70
C PRO A 987 33.55 0.75 19.75
N GLY A 988 34.69 1.38 19.49
CA GLY A 988 35.91 1.28 20.32
C GLY A 988 36.14 2.39 21.35
N ARG A 989 35.57 3.59 21.13
CA ARG A 989 35.85 4.82 21.90
C ARG A 989 34.66 5.29 22.74
N LEU A 990 34.00 4.37 23.44
CA LEU A 990 32.91 4.72 24.35
C LEU A 990 33.48 5.18 25.72
N PRO A 991 32.87 6.19 26.38
CA PRO A 991 33.29 6.61 27.71
C PRO A 991 33.25 5.44 28.72
N LYS A 992 34.17 5.41 29.69
CA LYS A 992 34.22 4.33 30.70
C LYS A 992 33.15 4.48 31.80
N ARG A 993 32.58 5.68 31.97
CA ARG A 993 31.55 5.99 32.98
C ARG A 993 30.27 6.51 32.31
N THR A 994 29.14 6.35 32.99
CA THR A 994 27.85 6.96 32.60
C THR A 994 27.91 8.47 32.80
N SER A 995 27.00 9.23 32.16
CA SER A 995 26.93 10.70 32.32
C SER A 995 26.71 11.09 33.78
N ARG A 996 25.78 10.44 34.49
CA ARG A 996 25.49 10.70 35.91
C ARG A 996 26.64 10.39 36.85
N ALA A 997 27.38 9.30 36.60
CA ALA A 997 28.56 8.95 37.39
C ALA A 997 29.75 9.91 37.18
N LEU A 998 29.77 10.65 36.06
CA LEU A 998 30.77 11.70 35.82
C LEU A 998 30.41 13.00 36.55
N LEU A 999 29.11 13.27 36.73
CA LEU A 999 28.57 14.46 37.38
C LEU A 999 28.21 14.26 38.86
N ASP A 1000 28.46 13.07 39.43
CA ASP A 1000 28.14 12.73 40.83
C ASP A 1000 26.66 12.99 41.21
N ILE A 1001 25.74 12.52 40.36
CA ILE A 1001 24.27 12.71 40.48
C ILE A 1001 23.48 11.40 40.29
N GLU A 1002 23.99 10.31 40.86
CA GLU A 1002 23.38 8.97 40.75
C GLU A 1002 22.25 8.71 41.76
N ASP A 1003 22.12 9.55 42.80
CA ASP A 1003 21.07 9.42 43.82
C ASP A 1003 19.68 9.67 43.23
N ALA A 1004 18.77 8.70 43.43
CA ALA A 1004 17.40 8.77 42.94
C ALA A 1004 16.47 9.62 43.85
N ALA A 1005 16.93 10.03 45.03
CA ALA A 1005 16.21 10.98 45.88
C ALA A 1005 16.51 12.45 45.52
N ILE A 1006 17.46 12.70 44.62
CA ILE A 1006 17.92 14.06 44.29
C ILE A 1006 17.50 14.42 42.87
N VAL A 1007 16.88 15.59 42.72
CA VAL A 1007 16.66 16.28 41.44
C VAL A 1007 17.84 17.23 41.19
N PRO A 1008 18.69 16.97 40.20
CA PRO A 1008 19.80 17.85 39.86
C PRO A 1008 19.33 18.99 38.97
N VAL A 1009 19.68 20.22 39.35
CA VAL A 1009 19.54 21.42 38.52
C VAL A 1009 20.93 21.92 38.16
N ILE A 1010 21.30 21.80 36.88
CA ILE A 1010 22.63 22.11 36.36
C ILE A 1010 22.60 23.47 35.68
N ARG A 1011 23.48 24.39 36.08
CA ARG A 1011 23.55 25.75 35.54
C ARG A 1011 24.94 26.38 35.68
N ASP A 1012 25.26 27.29 34.76
CA ASP A 1012 26.44 28.15 34.91
C ASP A 1012 26.07 29.37 35.77
N ALA A 1013 26.55 29.40 37.02
CA ALA A 1013 26.27 30.47 37.96
C ALA A 1013 26.70 31.87 37.46
N GLN A 1014 27.61 31.95 36.48
CA GLN A 1014 28.06 33.22 35.91
C GLN A 1014 27.18 33.72 34.76
N LYS A 1015 26.37 32.86 34.15
CA LYS A 1015 25.55 33.18 32.98
C LYS A 1015 24.05 33.23 33.26
N VAL A 1016 23.61 32.65 34.38
CA VAL A 1016 22.20 32.63 34.77
C VAL A 1016 21.73 34.01 35.26
N THR A 1017 20.58 34.43 34.75
CA THR A 1017 19.83 35.63 35.07
C THR A 1017 18.38 35.28 35.44
N GLU A 1018 17.58 36.24 35.91
CA GLU A 1018 16.14 36.03 36.18
C GLU A 1018 15.35 35.63 34.91
N ASP A 1019 15.81 36.05 33.73
CA ASP A 1019 15.20 35.73 32.43
C ASP A 1019 15.75 34.44 31.79
N SER A 1020 16.58 33.67 32.50
CA SER A 1020 17.17 32.45 31.95
C SER A 1020 16.14 31.32 31.79
N ASP A 1021 16.25 30.59 30.68
CA ASP A 1021 15.34 29.48 30.40
C ASP A 1021 15.51 28.34 31.41
N ALA A 1022 14.42 27.97 32.10
CA ALA A 1022 14.33 26.72 32.83
C ALA A 1022 13.90 25.59 31.89
N VAL A 1023 14.77 24.58 31.75
CA VAL A 1023 14.63 23.50 30.78
C VAL A 1023 14.63 22.15 31.49
N PHE A 1024 13.61 21.33 31.25
CA PHE A 1024 13.62 19.93 31.69
C PHE A 1024 14.23 19.05 30.60
N TYR A 1025 15.43 18.52 30.83
CA TYR A 1025 16.10 17.66 29.87
C TYR A 1025 15.87 16.18 30.21
N PHE A 1026 15.23 15.45 29.29
CA PHE A 1026 15.09 13.99 29.37
C PHE A 1026 16.12 13.29 28.48
N PRO A 1027 17.27 12.83 29.03
CA PRO A 1027 18.33 12.20 28.24
C PRO A 1027 17.93 10.81 27.71
N GLY A 1028 17.17 10.05 28.49
CA GLY A 1028 16.74 8.69 28.16
C GLY A 1028 17.84 7.63 28.28
N CYS A 1029 17.43 6.35 28.23
CA CYS A 1029 18.29 5.21 28.51
C CYS A 1029 19.50 5.08 27.55
N GLY A 1030 19.34 5.41 26.27
CA GLY A 1030 20.42 5.33 25.28
C GLY A 1030 21.55 6.33 25.53
N SER A 1031 21.20 7.61 25.70
CA SER A 1031 22.16 8.69 25.93
C SER A 1031 22.85 8.58 27.29
N GLU A 1032 22.15 8.16 28.35
CA GLU A 1032 22.79 8.03 29.67
C GLU A 1032 23.68 6.78 29.80
N ARG A 1033 23.22 5.64 29.26
CA ARG A 1033 23.82 4.32 29.57
C ARG A 1033 24.75 3.78 28.51
N LEU A 1034 24.60 4.16 27.24
CA LEU A 1034 25.42 3.66 26.13
C LEU A 1034 26.29 4.76 25.53
N PHE A 1035 25.71 5.93 25.26
CA PHE A 1035 26.36 7.04 24.57
C PHE A 1035 26.42 8.28 25.46
N SER A 1036 27.09 8.17 26.62
CA SER A 1036 27.17 9.24 27.63
C SER A 1036 27.69 10.56 27.09
N GLN A 1037 28.51 10.55 26.04
CA GLN A 1037 28.97 11.75 25.35
C GLN A 1037 27.83 12.56 24.72
N VAL A 1038 26.75 11.92 24.24
CA VAL A 1038 25.60 12.63 23.66
C VAL A 1038 24.86 13.40 24.75
N GLY A 1039 24.56 12.73 25.88
CA GLY A 1039 23.91 13.36 27.01
C GLY A 1039 24.74 14.49 27.63
N LEU A 1040 26.06 14.31 27.72
CA LEU A 1040 26.97 15.35 28.22
C LEU A 1040 27.10 16.52 27.24
N ALA A 1041 27.16 16.27 25.93
CA ALA A 1041 27.24 17.34 24.94
C ALA A 1041 25.96 18.20 24.95
N THR A 1042 24.78 17.57 25.07
CA THR A 1042 23.52 18.30 25.23
C THR A 1042 23.54 19.19 26.48
N GLN A 1043 23.96 18.65 27.63
CA GLN A 1043 24.03 19.44 28.86
C GLN A 1043 25.09 20.54 28.79
N ALA A 1044 26.26 20.28 28.18
CA ALA A 1044 27.30 21.27 27.98
C ALA A 1044 26.82 22.44 27.12
N MET A 1045 26.11 22.15 26.02
CA MET A 1045 25.55 23.20 25.17
C MET A 1045 24.47 24.02 25.89
N LEU A 1046 23.61 23.38 26.71
CA LEU A 1046 22.62 24.10 27.52
C LEU A 1046 23.28 24.96 28.61
N PHE A 1047 24.31 24.43 29.27
CA PHE A 1047 25.11 25.13 30.27
C PHE A 1047 25.77 26.39 29.69
N GLU A 1048 26.33 26.27 28.49
CA GLU A 1048 27.00 27.40 27.82
C GLU A 1048 26.05 28.49 27.34
N LEU A 1049 24.80 28.12 27.02
CA LEU A 1049 23.72 29.05 26.69
C LEU A 1049 23.09 29.71 27.93
N GLY A 1050 23.51 29.34 29.14
CA GLY A 1050 22.98 29.89 30.40
C GLY A 1050 21.62 29.30 30.81
N ALA A 1051 21.20 28.15 30.26
CA ALA A 1051 19.94 27.52 30.63
C ALA A 1051 20.03 26.80 31.99
N GLN A 1052 18.98 26.90 32.81
CA GLN A 1052 18.84 26.14 34.05
C GLN A 1052 18.28 24.74 33.71
N THR A 1053 19.15 23.74 33.67
CA THR A 1053 18.80 22.40 33.19
C THR A 1053 18.39 21.49 34.33
N VAL A 1054 17.10 21.14 34.41
CA VAL A 1054 16.54 20.16 35.34
C VAL A 1054 16.63 18.76 34.75
N LEU A 1055 17.23 17.83 35.47
CA LEU A 1055 17.26 16.42 35.11
C LEU A 1055 16.27 15.60 35.96
N PRO A 1056 15.66 14.54 35.42
CA PRO A 1056 14.89 13.62 36.24
C PRO A 1056 15.78 12.89 37.25
N PRO A 1057 15.26 12.49 38.42
CA PRO A 1057 16.02 11.73 39.40
C PRO A 1057 16.22 10.27 38.95
N GLY A 1058 17.43 9.74 39.16
CA GLY A 1058 17.82 8.37 38.80
C GLY A 1058 17.82 8.07 37.29
N TYR A 1059 18.18 6.83 36.94
CA TYR A 1059 18.22 6.36 35.55
C TYR A 1059 16.83 5.98 35.04
N LEU A 1060 16.35 6.64 33.98
CA LEU A 1060 15.00 6.41 33.43
C LEU A 1060 15.01 5.88 31.98
N CYS A 1061 14.06 5.01 31.69
CA CYS A 1061 13.66 4.63 30.32
C CYS A 1061 12.33 5.33 29.98
N CYS A 1062 12.10 5.69 28.72
CA CYS A 1062 10.79 6.22 28.29
C CYS A 1062 9.72 5.13 28.14
N GLY A 1063 10.08 3.84 28.10
CA GLY A 1063 9.14 2.73 27.88
C GLY A 1063 8.95 2.33 26.41
N TYR A 1064 9.42 3.15 25.44
CA TYR A 1064 9.28 2.83 24.01
C TYR A 1064 9.91 1.49 23.62
N PRO A 1065 11.14 1.13 24.05
CA PRO A 1065 11.75 -0.15 23.67
C PRO A 1065 10.91 -1.36 24.09
N GLN A 1066 10.23 -1.30 25.23
CA GLN A 1066 9.35 -2.35 25.76
C GLN A 1066 8.11 -2.48 24.88
N THR A 1067 7.42 -1.37 24.61
CA THR A 1067 6.27 -1.36 23.69
C THR A 1067 6.64 -1.91 22.31
N ALA A 1068 7.75 -1.44 21.73
CA ALA A 1068 8.24 -1.90 20.42
C ALA A 1068 8.63 -3.39 20.42
N ALA A 1069 9.06 -3.94 21.56
CA ALA A 1069 9.44 -5.34 21.71
C ALA A 1069 8.24 -6.30 21.85
N GLY A 1070 7.01 -5.78 21.97
CA GLY A 1070 5.81 -6.55 22.28
C GLY A 1070 5.55 -6.71 23.77
N GLU A 1071 5.99 -5.76 24.60
CA GLU A 1071 5.81 -5.74 26.07
C GLU A 1071 5.01 -4.49 26.47
N ALA A 1072 3.79 -4.34 25.91
CA ALA A 1072 2.98 -3.14 26.11
C ALA A 1072 2.70 -2.82 27.59
N ASP A 1073 2.41 -3.83 28.42
CA ASP A 1073 2.10 -3.62 29.85
C ASP A 1073 3.29 -3.02 30.61
N GLU A 1074 4.50 -3.51 30.35
CA GLU A 1074 5.72 -2.98 30.96
C GLU A 1074 6.03 -1.57 30.45
N GLY A 1075 5.84 -1.32 29.15
CA GLY A 1075 5.98 0.03 28.58
C GLY A 1075 4.99 1.03 29.19
N GLN A 1076 3.74 0.60 29.40
CA GLN A 1076 2.69 1.40 30.04
C GLN A 1076 2.99 1.64 31.53
N LYS A 1077 3.47 0.63 32.24
CA LYS A 1077 3.91 0.75 33.64
C LYS A 1077 5.03 1.77 33.79
N ILE A 1078 6.09 1.68 32.97
CA ILE A 1078 7.19 2.66 32.93
C ILE A 1078 6.66 4.07 32.64
N THR A 1079 5.71 4.18 31.71
CA THR A 1079 5.08 5.45 31.37
C THR A 1079 4.35 6.07 32.56
N THR A 1080 3.52 5.30 33.24
CA THR A 1080 2.78 5.72 34.43
C THR A 1080 3.72 6.11 35.57
N ASP A 1081 4.72 5.27 35.89
CA ASP A 1081 5.70 5.52 36.94
C ASP A 1081 6.45 6.84 36.70
N ASN A 1082 6.90 7.08 35.47
CA ASN A 1082 7.60 8.31 35.13
C ASN A 1082 6.68 9.54 35.19
N ARG A 1083 5.40 9.43 34.77
CA ARG A 1083 4.44 10.54 34.89
C ARG A 1083 4.23 10.95 36.35
N VAL A 1084 4.06 9.96 37.24
CA VAL A 1084 3.95 10.21 38.69
C VAL A 1084 5.21 10.90 39.21
N LEU A 1085 6.39 10.42 38.81
CA LEU A 1085 7.66 11.02 39.20
C LEU A 1085 7.79 12.47 38.73
N PHE A 1086 7.46 12.76 37.48
CA PHE A 1086 7.56 14.12 36.93
C PHE A 1086 6.55 15.08 37.58
N HIS A 1087 5.38 14.59 37.99
CA HIS A 1087 4.43 15.40 38.76
C HIS A 1087 4.98 15.76 40.15
N ARG A 1088 5.75 14.86 40.79
CA ARG A 1088 6.48 15.18 42.03
C ARG A 1088 7.56 16.22 41.78
N VAL A 1089 8.36 16.04 40.73
CA VAL A 1089 9.40 17.02 40.34
C VAL A 1089 8.80 18.40 40.09
N ALA A 1090 7.67 18.49 39.35
CA ALA A 1090 6.98 19.74 39.09
C ALA A 1090 6.51 20.44 40.37
N ASN A 1091 6.01 19.68 41.35
CA ASN A 1091 5.60 20.23 42.64
C ASN A 1091 6.80 20.70 43.49
N THR A 1092 7.88 19.92 43.52
CA THR A 1092 9.10 20.24 44.29
C THR A 1092 9.84 21.46 43.71
N LEU A 1093 9.81 21.63 42.38
CA LEU A 1093 10.44 22.73 41.67
C LEU A 1093 9.45 23.82 41.22
N ASN A 1094 8.42 24.09 42.01
CA ASN A 1094 7.40 25.09 41.68
C ASN A 1094 7.94 26.53 41.52
N TYR A 1095 9.15 26.79 42.00
CA TYR A 1095 9.86 28.06 41.85
C TYR A 1095 10.55 28.21 40.48
N LEU A 1096 10.65 27.14 39.68
CA LEU A 1096 11.19 27.16 38.33
C LEU A 1096 10.07 27.04 37.29
N ASP A 1097 9.93 28.03 36.42
CA ASP A 1097 8.93 28.04 35.35
C ASP A 1097 9.44 27.25 34.12
N ILE A 1098 9.29 25.92 34.17
CA ILE A 1098 9.76 25.00 33.12
C ILE A 1098 8.85 25.12 31.88
N LYS A 1099 9.27 25.95 30.91
CA LYS A 1099 8.56 26.14 29.63
C LYS A 1099 8.99 25.19 28.53
N THR A 1100 10.14 24.53 28.66
CA THR A 1100 10.69 23.68 27.58
C THR A 1100 11.16 22.34 28.13
N VAL A 1101 10.67 21.27 27.50
CA VAL A 1101 11.15 19.90 27.69
C VAL A 1101 12.03 19.53 26.50
N ILE A 1102 13.30 19.21 26.75
CA ILE A 1102 14.26 18.84 25.71
C ILE A 1102 14.51 17.34 25.71
N VAL A 1103 14.63 16.77 24.50
CA VAL A 1103 15.06 15.39 24.27
C VAL A 1103 16.26 15.34 23.33
N SER A 1104 17.01 14.24 23.39
CA SER A 1104 18.16 13.95 22.51
C SER A 1104 18.04 12.58 21.82
N CYS A 1105 16.83 12.05 21.74
CA CYS A 1105 16.58 10.73 21.19
C CYS A 1105 15.17 10.66 20.60
N GLY A 1106 15.07 10.23 19.34
CA GLY A 1106 13.80 10.14 18.63
C GLY A 1106 12.79 9.18 19.26
N THR A 1107 13.21 8.01 19.75
CA THR A 1107 12.27 7.09 20.44
C THR A 1107 11.78 7.66 21.77
N CYS A 1108 12.55 8.53 22.42
CA CYS A 1108 12.08 9.28 23.58
C CYS A 1108 11.04 10.32 23.14
N MET A 1109 11.29 11.06 22.05
CA MET A 1109 10.34 12.03 21.48
C MET A 1109 8.96 11.37 21.25
N ASP A 1110 8.92 10.24 20.54
CA ASP A 1110 7.67 9.53 20.18
C ASP A 1110 6.87 9.09 21.40
N GLN A 1111 7.55 8.64 22.44
CA GLN A 1111 6.91 8.13 23.64
C GLN A 1111 6.49 9.24 24.61
N LEU A 1112 7.32 10.27 24.75
CA LEU A 1112 7.06 11.42 25.62
C LEU A 1112 5.91 12.29 25.12
N GLN A 1113 5.61 12.28 23.82
CA GLN A 1113 4.37 12.87 23.29
C GLN A 1113 3.11 12.27 23.93
N LYS A 1114 3.16 10.98 24.34
CA LYS A 1114 2.05 10.29 25.01
C LYS A 1114 1.99 10.57 26.53
N TYR A 1115 2.98 11.24 27.09
CA TYR A 1115 3.04 11.52 28.54
C TYR A 1115 2.14 12.70 28.95
N GLU A 1116 1.61 13.45 27.99
CA GLU A 1116 0.77 14.62 28.20
C GLU A 1116 1.48 15.68 29.09
N PHE A 1117 2.72 16.04 28.75
CA PHE A 1117 3.52 16.98 29.55
C PHE A 1117 2.83 18.32 29.82
N GLY A 1118 1.92 18.80 28.97
CA GLY A 1118 1.13 20.00 29.24
C GLY A 1118 0.25 19.90 30.51
N LYS A 1119 -0.04 18.69 30.99
CA LYS A 1119 -0.72 18.46 32.28
C LYS A 1119 0.25 18.43 33.47
N ILE A 1120 1.55 18.23 33.23
CA ILE A 1120 2.60 18.14 34.25
C ILE A 1120 3.28 19.51 34.42
N PHE A 1121 3.72 20.10 33.31
CA PHE A 1121 4.27 21.45 33.22
C PHE A 1121 3.35 22.28 32.30
N PRO A 1122 2.45 23.10 32.87
CA PRO A 1122 1.50 23.89 32.08
C PRO A 1122 2.19 24.79 31.06
N GLY A 1123 1.73 24.76 29.80
CA GLY A 1123 2.27 25.60 28.73
C GLY A 1123 3.65 25.18 28.20
N CYS A 1124 4.20 24.04 28.65
CA CYS A 1124 5.50 23.59 28.17
C CYS A 1124 5.47 23.11 26.71
N ARG A 1125 6.58 23.31 26.01
CA ARG A 1125 6.83 22.76 24.67
C ARG A 1125 7.80 21.58 24.75
N LEU A 1126 7.59 20.56 23.93
CA LEU A 1126 8.50 19.42 23.77
C LEU A 1126 9.34 19.64 22.49
N LEU A 1127 10.65 19.78 22.64
CA LEU A 1127 11.60 20.07 21.56
C LEU A 1127 12.78 19.11 21.56
N ASP A 1128 13.37 18.90 20.39
CA ASP A 1128 14.68 18.28 20.28
C ASP A 1128 15.80 19.30 20.51
N ILE A 1129 16.93 18.83 21.04
CA ILE A 1129 18.09 19.68 21.33
C ILE A 1129 18.59 20.45 20.10
N HIS A 1130 18.58 19.85 18.90
CA HIS A 1130 19.08 20.52 17.70
C HIS A 1130 18.17 21.68 17.28
N GLU A 1131 16.85 21.51 17.39
CA GLU A 1131 15.88 22.57 17.13
C GLU A 1131 16.05 23.72 18.14
N TYR A 1132 16.23 23.39 19.42
CA TYR A 1132 16.50 24.39 20.46
C TYR A 1132 17.79 25.18 20.20
N LEU A 1133 18.90 24.51 19.87
CA LEU A 1133 20.17 25.19 19.55
C LEU A 1133 20.02 26.09 18.32
N MET A 1134 19.26 25.66 17.32
CA MET A 1134 18.97 26.44 16.12
C MET A 1134 18.10 27.68 16.43
N GLU A 1135 17.11 27.58 17.32
CA GLU A 1135 16.29 28.70 17.80
C GLU A 1135 17.15 29.73 18.56
N LYS A 1136 18.12 29.27 19.36
CA LYS A 1136 19.07 30.12 20.09
C LYS A 1136 20.20 30.67 19.23
N GLY A 1137 20.18 30.43 17.92
CA GLY A 1137 21.14 31.00 16.96
C GLY A 1137 22.52 30.36 16.98
N VAL A 1138 22.69 29.17 17.57
CA VAL A 1138 23.95 28.43 17.54
C VAL A 1138 24.24 28.00 16.11
N LYS A 1139 25.46 28.27 15.63
CA LYS A 1139 25.96 27.82 14.33
C LYS A 1139 27.48 27.75 14.34
N LEU A 1140 28.05 26.92 13.48
CA LEU A 1140 29.47 26.93 13.13
C LEU A 1140 29.71 27.85 11.93
N ASP A 1141 30.90 28.46 11.85
CA ASP A 1141 31.33 29.29 10.71
C ASP A 1141 31.90 28.43 9.56
N GLY A 1142 31.19 27.36 9.18
CA GLY A 1142 31.54 26.49 8.06
C GLY A 1142 32.85 25.71 8.26
N VAL A 1143 32.76 24.44 8.65
CA VAL A 1143 33.93 23.58 8.85
C VAL A 1143 34.60 23.25 7.51
N LYS A 1144 35.86 23.68 7.32
CA LYS A 1144 36.66 23.37 6.12
C LYS A 1144 37.32 21.99 6.22
N GLY A 1145 37.39 21.26 5.10
CA GLY A 1145 38.11 19.98 5.00
C GLY A 1145 37.33 18.75 5.49
N VAL A 1146 36.02 18.87 5.73
CA VAL A 1146 35.13 17.74 6.07
C VAL A 1146 33.81 17.91 5.33
N ARG A 1147 33.28 16.81 4.80
CA ARG A 1147 31.98 16.76 4.13
C ARG A 1147 30.96 16.03 5.00
N TYR A 1148 29.72 16.48 5.00
CA TYR A 1148 28.69 15.94 5.88
C TYR A 1148 27.56 15.23 5.12
N LEU A 1149 27.30 14.00 5.52
CA LEU A 1149 26.06 13.28 5.23
C LEU A 1149 25.22 13.24 6.50
N TYR A 1150 23.91 13.44 6.40
CA TYR A 1150 23.00 13.29 7.53
C TYR A 1150 22.17 12.01 7.41
N HIS A 1151 22.38 11.07 8.34
CA HIS A 1151 21.50 9.96 8.56
C HIS A 1151 20.28 10.41 9.39
N GLN A 1152 19.17 10.62 8.69
CA GLN A 1152 17.88 10.80 9.33
C GLN A 1152 17.44 9.48 10.00
N PRO A 1153 17.28 9.46 11.33
CA PRO A 1153 16.85 8.27 12.05
C PRO A 1153 15.46 7.78 11.62
N CYS A 1154 15.14 6.53 11.93
CA CYS A 1154 13.77 6.01 11.71
C CYS A 1154 12.73 6.73 12.57
N HIS A 1155 13.13 7.14 13.78
CA HIS A 1155 12.37 8.01 14.67
C HIS A 1155 13.14 9.32 14.72
N ASP A 1156 12.72 10.30 13.93
CA ASP A 1156 13.38 11.61 13.91
C ASP A 1156 12.92 12.44 15.12
N PRO A 1157 13.81 12.86 16.02
CA PRO A 1157 13.43 13.72 17.13
C PRO A 1157 13.04 15.14 16.68
N MET A 1158 13.49 15.60 15.50
CA MET A 1158 13.19 16.95 14.99
C MET A 1158 11.80 16.95 14.35
N ARG A 1159 10.84 17.66 14.95
CA ARG A 1159 9.41 17.61 14.57
C ARG A 1159 8.91 18.90 13.91
N VAL A 1160 9.55 20.03 14.19
CA VAL A 1160 9.16 21.35 13.70
C VAL A 1160 9.84 21.65 12.36
N HIS A 1161 11.11 21.29 12.23
CA HIS A 1161 11.92 21.59 11.05
C HIS A 1161 12.46 20.32 10.37
N ASN A 1162 12.81 20.44 9.09
CA ASN A 1162 13.46 19.34 8.37
C ASN A 1162 14.86 19.10 8.93
N GLY A 1163 15.15 17.89 9.41
CA GLY A 1163 16.41 17.57 10.07
C GLY A 1163 17.68 17.86 9.26
N THR A 1164 17.64 17.69 7.93
CA THR A 1164 18.78 18.01 7.06
C THR A 1164 19.05 19.52 7.04
N LYS A 1165 17.97 20.33 6.99
CA LYS A 1165 18.08 21.80 7.05
C LYS A 1165 18.55 22.30 8.42
N VAL A 1166 18.10 21.64 9.50
CA VAL A 1166 18.59 21.94 10.86
C VAL A 1166 20.09 21.64 10.95
N ALA A 1167 20.53 20.48 10.47
CA ALA A 1167 21.95 20.11 10.44
C ALA A 1167 22.78 21.10 9.59
N GLU A 1168 22.31 21.46 8.40
CA GLU A 1168 22.97 22.45 7.51
C GLU A 1168 23.10 23.82 8.18
N LYS A 1169 22.04 24.31 8.83
CA LYS A 1169 22.06 25.60 9.54
C LYS A 1169 22.98 25.58 10.76
N LEU A 1170 22.99 24.50 11.54
CA LEU A 1170 23.86 24.36 12.71
C LEU A 1170 25.34 24.23 12.33
N LEU A 1171 25.66 23.54 11.24
CA LEU A 1171 27.04 23.29 10.81
C LEU A 1171 27.60 24.37 9.88
N GLY A 1172 26.75 25.24 9.33
CA GLY A 1172 27.14 26.28 8.37
C GLY A 1172 27.74 25.73 7.08
N SER A 1173 27.41 24.50 6.70
CA SER A 1173 27.95 23.79 5.52
C SER A 1173 26.89 22.89 4.88
N ARG A 1174 27.05 22.58 3.60
CA ARG A 1174 26.13 21.69 2.87
C ARG A 1174 26.09 20.31 3.52
N VAL A 1175 24.89 19.82 3.79
CA VAL A 1175 24.64 18.48 4.35
C VAL A 1175 23.68 17.73 3.44
N ASP A 1176 24.11 16.61 2.88
CA ASP A 1176 23.24 15.79 2.03
C ASP A 1176 22.58 14.66 2.84
N LEU A 1177 21.30 14.38 2.54
CA LEU A 1177 20.55 13.32 3.21
C LEU A 1177 21.09 11.93 2.81
N ASN A 1178 21.35 11.11 3.82
CA ASN A 1178 21.64 9.69 3.67
C ASN A 1178 20.49 8.87 4.28
N ASP A 1179 19.51 8.55 3.43
CA ASP A 1179 18.28 7.91 3.86
C ASP A 1179 18.50 6.41 4.19
N ARG A 1180 17.45 5.71 4.62
CA ARG A 1180 17.39 4.29 5.04
C ARG A 1180 17.87 4.03 6.46
N CYS A 1181 17.23 3.02 7.06
CA CYS A 1181 17.52 2.49 8.39
C CYS A 1181 18.98 2.01 8.48
N CYS A 1182 19.65 2.27 9.60
CA CYS A 1182 21.00 1.78 9.85
C CYS A 1182 21.08 0.24 10.03
N GLY A 1183 19.94 -0.45 10.21
CA GLY A 1183 19.83 -1.89 10.43
C GLY A 1183 20.18 -2.36 11.86
N GLU A 1184 20.74 -1.47 12.68
CA GLU A 1184 21.40 -1.82 13.94
C GLU A 1184 20.77 -1.24 15.20
N ALA A 1185 19.97 -0.19 15.05
CA ALA A 1185 19.37 0.49 16.18
C ALA A 1185 18.32 -0.39 16.86
N GLY A 1186 18.24 -0.29 18.20
CA GLY A 1186 17.27 -1.01 19.01
C GLY A 1186 17.62 -2.49 19.21
N THR A 1187 16.62 -3.34 19.37
CA THR A 1187 16.79 -4.78 19.63
C THR A 1187 16.72 -5.64 18.38
N LEU A 1188 16.45 -5.07 17.20
CA LEU A 1188 16.31 -5.83 15.96
C LEU A 1188 17.58 -6.62 15.61
N ALA A 1189 18.76 -6.00 15.69
CA ALA A 1189 20.02 -6.66 15.34
C ALA A 1189 20.35 -7.87 16.22
N VAL A 1190 19.89 -7.87 17.48
CA VAL A 1190 20.06 -9.00 18.40
C VAL A 1190 18.92 -10.02 18.30
N ALA A 1191 17.71 -9.59 17.92
CA ALA A 1191 16.55 -10.46 17.76
C ALA A 1191 16.52 -11.19 16.41
N ARG A 1192 16.85 -10.47 15.32
CA ARG A 1192 16.87 -10.92 13.92
C ARG A 1192 18.14 -10.41 13.21
N PRO A 1193 19.32 -10.95 13.56
CA PRO A 1193 20.60 -10.56 12.95
C PRO A 1193 20.64 -10.81 11.43
N ASP A 1194 19.94 -11.83 10.97
CA ASP A 1194 19.75 -12.17 9.56
C ASP A 1194 19.04 -11.02 8.81
N VAL A 1195 17.89 -10.56 9.30
CA VAL A 1195 17.12 -9.44 8.73
C VAL A 1195 17.94 -8.15 8.79
N SER A 1196 18.58 -7.89 9.93
CA SER A 1196 19.46 -6.73 10.09
C SER A 1196 20.57 -6.70 9.03
N THR A 1197 21.21 -7.84 8.73
CA THR A 1197 22.27 -7.93 7.70
C THR A 1197 21.78 -7.50 6.32
N GLN A 1198 20.56 -7.91 5.93
CA GLN A 1198 19.96 -7.50 4.66
C GLN A 1198 19.56 -6.01 4.63
N VAL A 1199 19.07 -5.47 5.74
CA VAL A 1199 18.80 -4.02 5.86
C VAL A 1199 20.11 -3.23 5.73
N ARG A 1200 21.18 -3.70 6.38
CA ARG A 1200 22.51 -3.09 6.31
C ARG A 1200 23.07 -3.08 4.89
N PHE A 1201 22.84 -4.15 4.12
CA PHE A 1201 23.26 -4.24 2.72
C PHE A 1201 22.73 -3.03 1.91
N ARG A 1202 21.43 -2.76 2.00
CA ARG A 1202 20.82 -1.59 1.33
C ARG A 1202 21.33 -0.25 1.88
N LYS A 1203 21.61 -0.17 3.18
CA LYS A 1203 22.13 1.04 3.80
C LYS A 1203 23.54 1.39 3.33
N GLN A 1204 24.41 0.39 3.20
CA GLN A 1204 25.78 0.60 2.73
C GLN A 1204 25.78 1.21 1.34
N GLU A 1205 24.98 0.69 0.41
CA GLU A 1205 24.89 1.23 -0.95
C GLU A 1205 24.40 2.70 -0.95
N GLU A 1206 23.48 3.05 -0.05
CA GLU A 1206 23.01 4.42 0.10
C GLU A 1206 24.13 5.35 0.60
N ILE A 1207 24.98 4.87 1.51
CA ILE A 1207 26.18 5.59 1.97
C ILE A 1207 27.18 5.77 0.82
N GLU A 1208 27.50 4.70 0.10
CA GLU A 1208 28.42 4.72 -1.04
C GLU A 1208 27.93 5.68 -2.16
N ARG A 1209 26.63 5.66 -2.47
CA ARG A 1209 26.00 6.64 -3.38
C ARG A 1209 26.05 8.06 -2.84
N GLY A 1210 25.86 8.25 -1.54
CA GLY A 1210 26.03 9.54 -0.87
C GLY A 1210 27.44 10.09 -1.04
N ILE A 1211 28.46 9.25 -0.84
CA ILE A 1211 29.87 9.61 -1.01
C ILE A 1211 30.17 9.96 -2.47
N ALA A 1212 29.71 9.13 -3.42
CA ALA A 1212 29.95 9.34 -4.85
C ALA A 1212 29.35 10.64 -5.42
N ARG A 1213 28.35 11.23 -4.74
CA ARG A 1213 27.76 12.52 -5.12
C ARG A 1213 28.63 13.73 -4.77
N PHE A 1214 29.63 13.57 -3.90
CA PHE A 1214 30.55 14.66 -3.58
C PHE A 1214 31.79 14.65 -4.47
N PRO A 1215 32.11 15.74 -5.18
CA PRO A 1215 33.41 15.89 -5.83
C PRO A 1215 34.53 16.04 -4.77
N GLY A 1216 35.66 15.37 -4.95
CA GLY A 1216 36.88 15.52 -4.12
C GLY A 1216 37.16 14.37 -3.13
N ASP A 1217 38.31 14.46 -2.45
CA ASP A 1217 38.87 13.41 -1.56
C ASP A 1217 38.72 13.71 -0.05
N ASP A 1218 38.06 14.81 0.33
CA ASP A 1218 37.89 15.19 1.74
C ASP A 1218 37.15 14.11 2.56
N PRO A 1219 37.51 13.87 3.82
CA PRO A 1219 36.83 12.88 4.65
C PRO A 1219 35.33 13.19 4.79
N VAL A 1220 34.50 12.14 4.66
CA VAL A 1220 33.04 12.23 4.79
C VAL A 1220 32.64 11.78 6.20
N LYS A 1221 31.99 12.68 6.95
CA LYS A 1221 31.36 12.38 8.24
C LYS A 1221 29.87 12.10 8.07
N LEU A 1222 29.38 11.06 8.72
CA LEU A 1222 27.98 10.67 8.76
C LEU A 1222 27.35 11.07 10.09
N LEU A 1223 26.54 12.11 10.08
CA LEU A 1223 25.89 12.67 11.26
C LEU A 1223 24.53 12.02 11.53
N THR A 1224 24.13 11.95 12.80
CA THR A 1224 22.78 11.53 13.17
C THR A 1224 22.26 12.28 14.40
N SER A 1225 20.94 12.25 14.58
CA SER A 1225 20.23 12.78 15.76
C SER A 1225 19.66 11.66 16.65
N CYS A 1226 20.10 10.40 16.47
CA CYS A 1226 19.68 9.28 17.31
C CYS A 1226 20.87 8.51 17.88
N PRO A 1227 21.01 8.40 19.23
CA PRO A 1227 22.09 7.65 19.86
C PRO A 1227 22.13 6.18 19.46
N SER A 1228 20.96 5.54 19.34
CA SER A 1228 20.86 4.13 18.90
C SER A 1228 21.32 3.94 17.46
N CYS A 1229 21.08 4.92 16.59
CA CYS A 1229 21.56 4.86 15.21
C CYS A 1229 23.08 5.04 15.14
N LEU A 1230 23.66 5.90 15.98
CA LEU A 1230 25.10 6.14 16.05
C LEU A 1230 25.89 4.84 16.24
N GLN A 1231 25.44 3.94 17.12
CA GLN A 1231 26.03 2.62 17.29
C GLN A 1231 26.17 1.88 15.95
N GLY A 1232 25.08 1.88 15.19
CA GLY A 1232 24.97 1.18 13.92
C GLY A 1232 25.84 1.79 12.84
N LEU A 1233 25.82 3.11 12.74
CA LEU A 1233 26.57 3.85 11.74
C LEU A 1233 28.08 3.67 11.90
N HIS A 1234 28.60 3.61 13.13
CA HIS A 1234 30.01 3.29 13.38
C HIS A 1234 30.44 1.94 12.79
N ARG A 1235 29.51 0.99 12.63
CA ARG A 1235 29.85 -0.33 12.08
C ARG A 1235 30.12 -0.29 10.58
N TYR A 1236 29.76 0.77 9.86
CA TYR A 1236 30.03 0.93 8.42
C TYR A 1236 31.42 1.52 8.13
N ALA A 1237 32.09 2.10 9.13
CA ALA A 1237 33.33 2.86 8.94
C ALA A 1237 34.42 2.09 8.18
N ASP A 1238 34.63 0.81 8.50
CA ASP A 1238 35.61 -0.05 7.83
C ASP A 1238 35.26 -0.34 6.35
N ASP A 1239 33.97 -0.35 6.00
CA ASP A 1239 33.47 -0.70 4.67
C ASP A 1239 33.37 0.55 3.76
N THR A 1240 33.01 1.71 4.32
CA THR A 1240 32.71 2.93 3.55
C THR A 1240 33.74 4.04 3.72
N GLY A 1241 34.68 3.91 4.66
CA GLY A 1241 35.67 4.95 4.97
C GLY A 1241 35.10 6.19 5.67
N THR A 1242 33.84 6.14 6.13
CA THR A 1242 33.15 7.26 6.78
C THR A 1242 33.30 7.21 8.30
N ASP A 1243 33.40 8.37 8.96
CA ASP A 1243 33.31 8.47 10.42
C ASP A 1243 31.91 8.92 10.84
N ALA A 1244 31.30 8.25 11.82
CA ALA A 1244 29.95 8.56 12.27
C ALA A 1244 29.98 9.39 13.54
N ASP A 1245 29.17 10.45 13.63
CA ASP A 1245 29.07 11.27 14.84
C ASP A 1245 27.64 11.76 15.11
N TYR A 1246 27.43 12.32 16.29
CA TYR A 1246 26.18 12.96 16.68
C TYR A 1246 26.28 14.47 16.49
N ILE A 1247 25.25 15.13 15.95
CA ILE A 1247 25.34 16.56 15.57
C ILE A 1247 25.76 17.44 16.77
N VAL A 1248 25.14 17.27 17.94
CA VAL A 1248 25.51 18.06 19.15
C VAL A 1248 26.95 17.79 19.61
N VAL A 1249 27.45 16.55 19.45
CA VAL A 1249 28.83 16.21 19.83
C VAL A 1249 29.81 16.90 18.87
N GLU A 1250 29.50 16.95 17.58
CA GLU A 1250 30.29 17.68 16.60
C GLU A 1250 30.28 19.19 16.91
N LEU A 1251 29.13 19.77 17.25
CA LEU A 1251 29.04 21.18 17.67
C LEU A 1251 29.90 21.48 18.91
N ALA A 1252 29.80 20.64 19.94
CA ALA A 1252 30.57 20.82 21.18
C ALA A 1252 32.08 20.77 20.93
N LYS A 1253 32.56 19.85 20.08
CA LYS A 1253 33.99 19.75 19.71
C LYS A 1253 34.52 21.01 19.04
N HIS A 1254 33.73 21.63 18.16
CA HIS A 1254 34.16 22.83 17.44
C HIS A 1254 33.99 24.12 18.25
N LEU A 1255 32.92 24.23 19.05
CA LEU A 1255 32.62 25.45 19.83
C LEU A 1255 33.35 25.52 21.17
N LEU A 1256 33.52 24.38 21.84
CA LEU A 1256 34.07 24.30 23.22
C LEU A 1256 35.48 23.69 23.25
N GLY A 1257 36.00 23.27 22.10
CA GLY A 1257 37.33 22.67 21.95
C GLY A 1257 37.35 21.14 22.14
N PRO A 1258 38.50 20.49 21.89
CA PRO A 1258 38.63 19.03 21.95
C PRO A 1258 38.41 18.44 23.35
N ASP A 1259 38.75 19.19 24.39
CA ASP A 1259 38.64 18.78 25.81
C ASP A 1259 37.31 19.23 26.46
N TRP A 1260 36.30 19.60 25.66
CA TRP A 1260 35.03 20.13 26.13
C TRP A 1260 34.37 19.29 27.21
N MET A 1261 34.47 17.96 27.11
CA MET A 1261 33.79 17.04 28.02
C MET A 1261 34.42 17.08 29.42
N GLU A 1262 35.75 17.11 29.51
CA GLU A 1262 36.46 17.19 30.79
C GLU A 1262 36.26 18.57 31.43
N ASN A 1263 36.35 19.62 30.62
CA ASN A 1263 36.12 21.01 31.06
C ASN A 1263 34.70 21.23 31.57
N TYR A 1264 33.68 20.72 30.87
CA TYR A 1264 32.29 20.82 31.28
C TYR A 1264 32.03 20.07 32.60
N VAL A 1265 32.49 18.82 32.72
CA VAL A 1265 32.29 18.03 33.94
C VAL A 1265 32.96 18.69 35.14
N ALA A 1266 34.18 19.23 34.97
CA ALA A 1266 34.87 19.96 36.03
C ALA A 1266 34.09 21.21 36.47
N ARG A 1267 33.59 22.02 35.53
CA ARG A 1267 32.79 23.23 35.82
C ARG A 1267 31.45 22.92 36.45
N ALA A 1268 30.75 21.91 35.98
CA ALA A 1268 29.48 21.48 36.56
C ALA A 1268 29.66 21.01 38.02
N ASN A 1269 30.67 20.17 38.28
CA ASN A 1269 30.96 19.72 39.65
C ASN A 1269 31.50 20.83 40.57
N ALA A 1270 32.15 21.85 40.01
CA ALA A 1270 32.65 23.03 40.74
C ALA A 1270 31.55 24.07 41.01
N GLY A 1271 30.44 23.65 41.62
CA GLY A 1271 29.35 24.54 42.06
C GLY A 1271 28.26 24.83 41.01
N GLY A 1272 28.28 24.15 39.86
CA GLY A 1272 27.26 24.27 38.82
C GLY A 1272 26.07 23.32 38.97
N ILE A 1273 26.05 22.45 40.00
CA ILE A 1273 24.96 21.48 40.25
C ILE A 1273 24.30 21.82 41.59
N GLU A 1274 23.04 22.26 41.52
CA GLU A 1274 22.14 22.35 42.67
C GLU A 1274 21.44 21.00 42.87
N ARG A 1275 21.47 20.48 44.11
CA ARG A 1275 20.91 19.17 44.47
C ARG A 1275 19.66 19.38 45.32
N VAL A 1276 18.49 19.18 44.74
CA VAL A 1276 17.19 19.35 45.42
C VAL A 1276 16.66 17.99 45.86
N LEU A 1277 16.25 17.84 47.11
CA LEU A 1277 15.67 16.60 47.61
C LEU A 1277 14.22 16.46 47.13
N LEU A 1278 13.88 15.31 46.52
CA LEU A 1278 12.56 15.04 45.91
C LEU A 1278 11.46 14.76 46.94
#